data_AF-A0A2P8KFJ6-F1
#
_entry.id   AF-A0A2P8KFJ6-F1
#
_cell.length_a   1.000
_cell.length_b   1.000
_cell.length_c   1.000
_cell.angle_alpha   90.00
_cell.angle_beta   90.00
_cell.angle_gamma   90.00
#
_symmetry.space_group_name_H-M   'P 1'
#
loop_
_entity.id
_entity.type
_entity.pdbx_description
1 polymer ?
#
loop_
_entity_poly.entity_id
_entity_poly.type
_entity_poly.pdbx_seq_one_letter_code
_entity_poly.pdbx_strand_id
1 'polypeptide(L)'
;MNAASLKQNKWVRRAVLALLVLLALWALAWLAVPPIAKSQIQKIASEKLGRQVTVGKIDFKPWTLELTLDDLRIATADGSRPQLSVGRIYADAELQSIVRLAPVIDAISVDAPAILLTHQADGKYDIDDILAKLASAPETPKSEPPRFAIYNIAITNGSVDFDDQAVKRKHELRNFVLKVPFLSNLPSQRTIKTEPKLAFVLNGSAFDSAAASTPFADDRKTDAQISFKDLDLVHYLGYIPGGLPVALQAGKLDADLKIDFVQTATAGLKITGTVAAHSIQLADSKARDLLRFDSLKVALADVRPLERVLHLSEVALAAPQLVVARDAAGRLNLLPAAPGGGAAEKAPPPDAPPNGEAGAKPAAAAAPGWRVQVDKLALSGGEIGWRDQSIQPAAAVDMKQLQIDASAIAWPMEKPAVFSGSTAVGGAALKFGGEATDKVAKVQAEVEALPLSLAAPYLAQSLEPTLDGKLSGQIDVAWNQPDLKFKAKRVAVDGLALTQAKTALASVGRFELADAEVDMTKHTLSIASFSANSPKVLVERDNEKRWMFERWLKAPPGGSQAAATEAKAAAPKNPKVPAADANTKPWELSIGTVAVDNGALSYSDKAGATPVAFEISALKVNAQKIAPNTATASPLQLSGRIAAGRAEAGRFDYKGTVALKPVAAEGRLEVASVPAHAFKAYYADALNIDIRRAFASYRGTVKYSATPAGMSVKLAGDTALEDFRANSATLTQSPGQANRSNQLLSWKTLNLRGLQVNLVPQAPLAVDVRETTLTDFFARVIIDPTGRLNLQDLTKKPGEPAPAPAGEASTRRSLGGTTTTTTAKKQAAPSGGAPVSAEAMVGGAPPPAAAAPAATAKAPATESGGPAPVINFGPMNLVNGRIDFSDLFVKPNYSADLSELTGKLSAFSSKPQGDRPALADLELRGKAQQTAALEITGKLNPLAKPLELDITAKMRELDLPPLSPYSVRYAGHGIERGKLSMEVSYKITPDGQLTATNKLVLNQLQFGEEVQGAPNSLPVRLAVALLADRNGVIDIDFPISGSLNDPQFSIGPLILKAIVNLIAKAATAPFALLTGGLGGGSGDSSTITFAPGSAALSTEAKQGLDKVAKALTDRPALRMTVVGTSSIEQEREAYQRQRVRDLAQSEKRRAAVRSNQNAADVTPVTDAEYPDLLAAVYKRSDLKTKPRNMVGLAKDVPVKEMEDLLMASIPVDEESMRQLAVERGAAVRDYLLAQKLPSERLFLGAVRTKGGDANWKPGAELNLATR
;
A
#
# COMPACT_ATOMS: atom_id res chain seq x y z
N MET A 1 -71.76 34.78 102.42
CA MET A 1 -71.17 34.64 103.78
C MET A 1 -71.15 36.01 104.44
N ASN A 2 -71.72 36.16 105.64
CA ASN A 2 -71.83 37.43 106.37
C ASN A 2 -70.44 37.96 106.78
N ALA A 3 -70.13 39.21 106.44
CA ALA A 3 -68.86 39.88 106.76
C ALA A 3 -68.56 39.99 108.28
N ALA A 4 -69.54 39.70 109.14
CA ALA A 4 -69.39 39.70 110.59
C ALA A 4 -68.73 38.43 111.18
N SER A 5 -68.78 37.26 110.51
CA SER A 5 -68.24 36.01 111.07
C SER A 5 -66.74 35.81 110.80
N LEU A 6 -66.12 36.58 109.90
CA LEU A 6 -64.68 36.48 109.62
C LEU A 6 -63.76 37.14 110.68
N LYS A 7 -64.29 37.96 111.60
CA LYS A 7 -63.47 38.76 112.55
C LYS A 7 -62.99 38.02 113.81
N GLN A 8 -63.56 36.87 114.18
CA GLN A 8 -63.23 36.18 115.46
C GLN A 8 -62.31 34.96 115.34
N ASN A 9 -62.00 34.49 114.13
CA ASN A 9 -61.17 33.28 113.97
C ASN A 9 -59.67 33.63 113.84
N LYS A 10 -58.86 33.22 114.83
CA LYS A 10 -57.41 33.48 114.87
C LYS A 10 -56.67 32.95 113.63
N TRP A 11 -57.16 31.85 113.05
CA TRP A 11 -56.62 31.30 111.81
C TRP A 11 -56.96 32.16 110.59
N VAL A 12 -58.16 32.75 110.54
CA VAL A 12 -58.56 33.70 109.48
C VAL A 12 -57.74 34.99 109.56
N ARG A 13 -57.49 35.52 110.76
CA ARG A 13 -56.69 36.75 110.95
C ARG A 13 -55.21 36.54 110.62
N ARG A 14 -54.65 35.37 110.97
CA ARG A 14 -53.31 34.95 110.53
C ARG A 14 -53.24 34.70 109.03
N ALA A 15 -54.30 34.15 108.43
CA ALA A 15 -54.39 33.97 106.98
C ALA A 15 -54.49 35.31 106.24
N VAL A 16 -55.29 36.28 106.72
CA VAL A 16 -55.38 37.63 106.14
C VAL A 16 -54.08 38.40 106.30
N LEU A 17 -53.41 38.32 107.46
CA LEU A 17 -52.10 38.93 107.67
C LEU A 17 -51.02 38.28 106.77
N ALA A 18 -51.01 36.94 106.67
CA ALA A 18 -50.11 36.23 105.77
C ALA A 18 -50.39 36.59 104.30
N LEU A 19 -51.65 36.75 103.90
CA LEU A 19 -52.05 37.19 102.57
C LEU A 19 -51.60 38.65 102.29
N LEU A 20 -51.76 39.56 103.26
CA LEU A 20 -51.29 40.94 103.14
C LEU A 20 -49.76 41.04 103.10
N VAL A 21 -49.05 40.23 103.90
CA VAL A 21 -47.58 40.12 103.85
C VAL A 21 -47.14 39.54 102.51
N LEU A 22 -47.80 38.50 102.00
CA LEU A 22 -47.54 37.93 100.68
C LEU A 22 -47.77 38.96 99.57
N LEU A 23 -48.89 39.69 99.60
CA LEU A 23 -49.21 40.76 98.65
C LEU A 23 -48.22 41.92 98.72
N ALA A 24 -47.80 42.32 99.93
CA ALA A 24 -46.78 43.35 100.13
C ALA A 24 -45.42 42.89 99.62
N LEU A 25 -45.03 41.63 99.86
CA LEU A 25 -43.82 41.02 99.33
C LEU A 25 -43.86 40.92 97.80
N TRP A 26 -45.01 40.61 97.21
CA TRP A 26 -45.19 40.61 95.76
C TRP A 26 -45.14 42.01 95.14
N ALA A 27 -45.81 43.01 95.73
CA ALA A 27 -45.73 44.39 95.27
C ALA A 27 -44.29 44.94 95.38
N LEU A 28 -43.59 44.58 96.47
CA LEU A 28 -42.18 44.90 96.66
C LEU A 28 -41.30 44.18 95.63
N ALA A 29 -41.55 42.91 95.32
CA ALA A 29 -40.86 42.19 94.25
C ALA A 29 -41.12 42.83 92.87
N TRP A 30 -42.36 43.23 92.57
CA TRP A 30 -42.72 43.90 91.32
C TRP A 30 -41.96 45.21 91.11
N LEU A 31 -41.80 46.02 92.17
CA LEU A 31 -41.15 47.34 92.09
C LEU A 31 -39.62 47.28 92.24
N ALA A 32 -39.10 46.34 93.04
CA ALA A 32 -37.68 46.22 93.35
C ALA A 32 -36.93 45.31 92.38
N VAL A 33 -37.54 44.22 91.89
CA VAL A 33 -36.85 43.25 91.02
C VAL A 33 -36.39 43.88 89.72
N PRO A 34 -37.18 44.67 88.95
CA PRO A 34 -36.70 45.23 87.69
C PRO A 34 -35.43 46.11 87.79
N PRO A 35 -35.33 47.13 88.66
CA PRO A 35 -34.11 47.94 88.77
C PRO A 35 -32.94 47.19 89.42
N ILE A 36 -33.21 46.29 90.38
CA ILE A 36 -32.15 45.45 90.99
C ILE A 36 -31.62 44.46 89.96
N ALA A 37 -32.49 43.73 89.27
CA ALA A 37 -32.11 42.80 88.22
C ALA A 37 -31.33 43.52 87.12
N LYS A 38 -31.75 44.72 86.69
CA LYS A 38 -31.04 45.48 85.67
C LYS A 38 -29.61 45.81 86.09
N SER A 39 -29.42 46.38 87.28
CA SER A 39 -28.08 46.74 87.77
C SER A 39 -27.22 45.52 88.10
N GLN A 40 -27.80 44.47 88.69
CA GLN A 40 -27.09 43.25 89.05
C GLN A 40 -26.74 42.41 87.82
N ILE A 41 -27.63 42.25 86.84
CA ILE A 41 -27.33 41.55 85.59
C ILE A 41 -26.21 42.26 84.86
N GLN A 42 -26.27 43.60 84.70
CA GLN A 42 -25.19 44.35 84.06
C GLN A 42 -23.87 44.19 84.81
N LYS A 43 -23.87 44.31 86.14
CA LYS A 43 -22.66 44.17 86.96
C LYS A 43 -22.09 42.75 86.91
N ILE A 44 -22.89 41.76 87.28
CA ILE A 44 -22.47 40.36 87.38
C ILE A 44 -22.12 39.80 86.01
N ALA A 45 -22.93 40.04 84.98
CA ALA A 45 -22.62 39.56 83.64
C ALA A 45 -21.38 40.25 83.07
N SER A 46 -21.18 41.56 83.33
CA SER A 46 -19.96 42.22 82.87
C SER A 46 -18.71 41.69 83.56
N GLU A 47 -18.79 41.40 84.86
CA GLU A 47 -17.70 40.82 85.64
C GLU A 47 -17.39 39.38 85.20
N LYS A 48 -18.42 38.54 85.06
CA LYS A 48 -18.29 37.12 84.71
C LYS A 48 -17.85 36.91 83.27
N LEU A 49 -18.33 37.73 82.33
CA LEU A 49 -17.97 37.64 80.92
C LEU A 49 -16.70 38.45 80.61
N GLY A 50 -16.35 39.43 81.44
CA GLY A 50 -15.24 40.36 81.18
C GLY A 50 -15.48 41.31 80.00
N ARG A 51 -16.75 41.54 79.64
CA ARG A 51 -17.20 42.45 78.56
C ARG A 51 -18.28 43.36 79.09
N GLN A 52 -18.43 44.56 78.53
CA GLN A 52 -19.51 45.45 78.95
C GLN A 52 -20.87 44.87 78.52
N VAL A 53 -21.73 44.59 79.50
CA VAL A 53 -23.12 44.14 79.28
C VAL A 53 -24.07 45.27 79.61
N THR A 54 -24.96 45.59 78.67
CA THR A 54 -26.01 46.59 78.83
C THR A 54 -27.37 45.94 78.62
N VAL A 55 -28.38 46.46 79.32
CA VAL A 55 -29.76 45.96 79.30
C VAL A 55 -30.68 47.18 79.22
N GLY A 56 -31.62 47.20 78.28
CA GLY A 56 -32.57 48.29 78.09
C GLY A 56 -33.65 48.33 79.16
N LYS A 57 -34.70 47.52 79.01
CA LYS A 57 -35.85 47.45 79.94
C LYS A 57 -35.94 46.03 80.53
N ILE A 58 -36.31 45.93 81.80
CA ILE A 58 -36.69 44.66 82.44
C ILE A 58 -38.12 44.83 82.97
N ASP A 59 -38.96 43.84 82.69
CA ASP A 59 -40.30 43.72 83.25
C ASP A 59 -40.41 42.38 83.97
N PHE A 60 -40.96 42.36 85.18
CA PHE A 60 -41.10 41.14 85.99
C PHE A 60 -42.50 41.12 86.60
N LYS A 61 -43.29 40.07 86.36
CA LYS A 61 -44.63 39.92 86.95
C LYS A 61 -44.60 38.83 88.02
N PRO A 62 -44.55 39.18 89.32
CA PRO A 62 -44.35 38.19 90.38
C PRO A 62 -45.50 37.19 90.57
N TRP A 63 -46.72 37.51 90.14
CA TRP A 63 -47.88 36.62 90.29
C TRP A 63 -47.91 35.50 89.24
N THR A 64 -47.38 35.75 88.04
CA THR A 64 -47.20 34.73 86.98
C THR A 64 -45.76 34.26 86.87
N LEU A 65 -44.81 34.88 87.60
CA LEU A 65 -43.36 34.65 87.50
C LEU A 65 -42.79 34.85 86.08
N GLU A 66 -43.41 35.72 85.28
CA GLU A 66 -42.90 36.11 83.97
C GLU A 66 -41.77 37.15 84.12
N LEU A 67 -40.71 36.97 83.35
CA LEU A 67 -39.57 37.88 83.26
C LEU A 67 -39.29 38.22 81.79
N THR A 68 -39.32 39.51 81.44
CA THR A 68 -38.95 40.01 80.11
C THR A 68 -37.75 40.96 80.18
N LEU A 69 -36.75 40.75 79.34
CA LEU A 69 -35.59 41.64 79.17
C LEU A 69 -35.60 42.15 77.73
N ASP A 70 -35.61 43.46 77.53
CA ASP A 70 -35.53 44.11 76.22
C ASP A 70 -34.14 44.76 76.03
N ASP A 71 -33.62 44.65 74.80
CA ASP A 71 -32.37 45.27 74.34
C ASP A 71 -31.14 44.91 75.20
N LEU A 72 -30.84 43.61 75.28
CA LEU A 72 -29.61 43.10 75.91
C LEU A 72 -28.46 43.20 74.91
N ARG A 73 -27.35 43.84 75.27
CA ARG A 73 -26.15 43.92 74.42
C ARG A 73 -24.88 43.61 75.19
N ILE A 74 -24.01 42.82 74.59
CA ILE A 74 -22.67 42.47 75.08
C ILE A 74 -21.66 43.03 74.08
N ALA A 75 -20.73 43.84 74.55
CA ALA A 75 -19.72 44.48 73.69
C ALA A 75 -18.59 43.53 73.25
N THR A 76 -17.98 43.85 72.12
CA THR A 76 -16.68 43.30 71.68
C THR A 76 -15.55 43.71 72.64
N ALA A 77 -14.37 43.10 72.53
CA ALA A 77 -13.27 43.28 73.50
C ALA A 77 -12.73 44.72 73.51
N ASP A 78 -12.76 45.35 72.34
CA ASP A 78 -12.39 46.73 72.07
C ASP A 78 -13.53 47.73 72.38
N GLY A 79 -14.72 47.24 72.76
CA GLY A 79 -15.89 48.06 73.05
C GLY A 79 -16.53 48.76 71.84
N SER A 80 -16.07 48.49 70.61
CA SER A 80 -16.45 49.27 69.42
C SER A 80 -17.83 48.90 68.85
N ARG A 81 -18.26 47.65 69.01
CA ARG A 81 -19.52 47.10 68.45
C ARG A 81 -20.15 46.07 69.40
N PRO A 82 -21.45 45.75 69.25
CA PRO A 82 -22.07 44.65 69.98
C PRO A 82 -21.59 43.29 69.42
N GLN A 83 -21.02 42.44 70.28
CA GLN A 83 -20.70 41.03 70.01
C GLN A 83 -21.96 40.16 70.02
N LEU A 84 -22.87 40.43 70.97
CA LEU A 84 -24.21 39.84 71.05
C LEU A 84 -25.19 40.98 71.28
N SER A 85 -26.28 41.04 70.51
CA SER A 85 -27.44 41.86 70.83
C SER A 85 -28.70 41.02 70.76
N VAL A 86 -29.60 41.16 71.72
CA VAL A 86 -30.87 40.45 71.76
C VAL A 86 -31.98 41.48 71.90
N GLY A 87 -32.93 41.45 70.97
CA GLY A 87 -34.09 42.35 70.99
C GLY A 87 -34.95 42.14 72.23
N ARG A 88 -35.35 40.88 72.49
CA ARG A 88 -36.17 40.53 73.65
C ARG A 88 -35.89 39.11 74.15
N ILE A 89 -35.80 38.92 75.46
CA ILE A 89 -35.78 37.63 76.15
C ILE A 89 -37.01 37.57 77.05
N TYR A 90 -37.82 36.51 76.93
CA TYR A 90 -38.98 36.26 77.78
C TYR A 90 -38.84 34.87 78.41
N ALA A 91 -39.04 34.78 79.71
CA ALA A 91 -39.05 33.53 80.45
C ALA A 91 -40.27 33.48 81.39
N ASP A 92 -40.93 32.34 81.45
CA ASP A 92 -42.12 32.10 82.25
C ASP A 92 -41.90 30.89 83.16
N ALA A 93 -41.75 31.12 84.47
CA ALA A 93 -41.42 30.07 85.43
C ALA A 93 -42.67 29.59 86.18
N GLU A 94 -42.84 28.27 86.35
CA GLU A 94 -44.00 27.79 87.11
C GLU A 94 -43.74 27.76 88.62
N LEU A 95 -44.75 28.15 89.42
CA LEU A 95 -44.77 27.96 90.87
C LEU A 95 -44.61 26.47 91.28
N GLN A 96 -44.95 25.53 90.39
CA GLN A 96 -44.72 24.09 90.60
C GLN A 96 -43.24 23.74 90.77
N SER A 97 -42.32 24.57 90.29
CA SER A 97 -40.88 24.38 90.47
C SER A 97 -40.47 24.27 91.94
N ILE A 98 -41.16 25.02 92.81
CA ILE A 98 -40.93 25.06 94.26
C ILE A 98 -41.39 23.75 94.92
N VAL A 99 -42.48 23.16 94.43
CA VAL A 99 -43.07 21.91 94.96
C VAL A 99 -42.31 20.69 94.47
N ARG A 100 -41.88 20.69 93.20
CA ARG A 100 -41.19 19.55 92.56
C ARG A 100 -39.67 19.52 92.82
N LEU A 101 -39.12 20.54 93.49
CA LEU A 101 -37.67 20.72 93.70
C LEU A 101 -36.87 20.60 92.39
N ALA A 102 -37.47 21.02 91.28
CA ALA A 102 -36.91 20.95 89.94
C ALA A 102 -37.36 22.19 89.17
N PRO A 103 -36.49 22.84 88.37
CA PRO A 103 -36.91 23.95 87.52
C PRO A 103 -37.93 23.46 86.47
N VAL A 104 -39.13 24.03 86.55
CA VAL A 104 -40.22 23.90 85.56
C VAL A 104 -40.47 25.26 84.94
N ILE A 105 -40.18 25.39 83.65
CA ILE A 105 -40.30 26.65 82.91
C ILE A 105 -41.32 26.41 81.78
N ASP A 106 -42.38 27.21 81.72
CA ASP A 106 -43.48 27.03 80.76
C ASP A 106 -43.17 27.61 79.37
N ALA A 107 -42.35 28.66 79.32
CA ALA A 107 -41.87 29.23 78.07
C ALA A 107 -40.52 29.93 78.22
N ILE A 108 -39.65 29.77 77.23
CA ILE A 108 -38.44 30.59 77.06
C ILE A 108 -38.39 31.05 75.61
N SER A 109 -38.52 32.35 75.37
CA SER A 109 -38.38 32.91 74.02
C SER A 109 -37.31 33.97 73.91
N VAL A 110 -36.53 33.92 72.84
CA VAL A 110 -35.45 34.86 72.50
C VAL A 110 -35.73 35.40 71.10
N ASP A 111 -36.09 36.67 71.00
CA ASP A 111 -36.39 37.33 69.75
C ASP A 111 -35.25 38.25 69.29
N ALA A 112 -34.95 38.17 68.01
CA ALA A 112 -33.89 38.89 67.31
C ALA A 112 -32.50 38.84 67.99
N PRO A 113 -31.95 37.65 68.32
CA PRO A 113 -30.56 37.54 68.73
C PRO A 113 -29.62 37.71 67.53
N ALA A 114 -28.76 38.72 67.55
CA ALA A 114 -27.69 38.94 66.58
C ALA A 114 -26.33 38.68 67.23
N ILE A 115 -25.56 37.76 66.66
CA ILE A 115 -24.23 37.36 67.12
C ILE A 115 -23.20 37.73 66.06
N LEU A 116 -22.12 38.38 66.47
CA LEU A 116 -20.89 38.47 65.70
C LEU A 116 -19.93 37.42 66.27
N LEU A 117 -19.26 36.65 65.44
CA LEU A 117 -18.25 35.67 65.85
C LEU A 117 -17.07 35.72 64.90
N THR A 118 -15.85 35.80 65.43
CA THR A 118 -14.62 35.86 64.62
C THR A 118 -13.70 34.72 65.00
N HIS A 119 -13.36 33.85 64.05
CA HIS A 119 -12.30 32.86 64.21
C HIS A 119 -10.99 33.48 63.71
N GLN A 120 -10.06 33.68 64.63
CA GLN A 120 -8.80 34.39 64.40
C GLN A 120 -7.78 33.48 63.72
N ALA A 121 -6.80 34.08 63.05
CA ALA A 121 -5.78 33.34 62.31
C ALA A 121 -4.87 32.45 63.20
N ASP A 122 -4.85 32.67 64.52
CA ASP A 122 -4.13 31.86 65.50
C ASP A 122 -4.92 30.63 65.99
N GLY A 123 -6.11 30.40 65.42
CA GLY A 123 -6.99 29.27 65.74
C GLY A 123 -7.90 29.48 66.96
N LYS A 124 -7.94 30.69 67.51
CA LYS A 124 -8.83 31.06 68.63
C LYS A 124 -10.06 31.82 68.15
N TYR A 125 -11.13 31.80 68.94
CA TYR A 125 -12.28 32.66 68.71
C TYR A 125 -12.17 33.95 69.53
N ASP A 126 -12.78 35.03 69.04
CA ASP A 126 -12.91 36.32 69.75
C ASP A 126 -13.76 36.27 71.04
N ILE A 127 -14.29 35.10 71.37
CA ILE A 127 -15.02 34.76 72.59
C ILE A 127 -14.32 33.71 73.47
N ASP A 128 -13.15 33.18 73.09
CA ASP A 128 -12.47 32.14 73.88
C ASP A 128 -12.08 32.62 75.29
N ASP A 129 -11.80 33.92 75.44
CA ASP A 129 -11.59 34.56 76.73
C ASP A 129 -12.83 34.50 77.64
N ILE A 130 -14.02 34.64 77.05
CA ILE A 130 -15.31 34.49 77.73
C ILE A 130 -15.52 33.02 78.11
N LEU A 131 -15.29 32.10 77.17
CA LEU A 131 -15.48 30.66 77.40
C LEU A 131 -14.54 30.11 78.48
N ALA A 132 -13.26 30.48 78.47
CA ALA A 132 -12.29 30.07 79.48
C ALA A 132 -12.69 30.54 80.90
N LYS A 133 -13.20 31.77 81.02
CA LYS A 133 -13.72 32.31 82.28
C LYS A 133 -14.97 31.56 82.77
N LEU A 134 -15.84 31.14 81.85
CA LEU A 134 -17.04 30.36 82.17
C LEU A 134 -16.73 28.89 82.51
N ALA A 135 -15.70 28.30 81.90
CA ALA A 135 -15.31 26.90 82.06
C ALA A 135 -14.54 26.60 83.37
N SER A 136 -14.11 27.62 84.11
CA SER A 136 -13.28 27.49 85.33
C SER A 136 -14.02 26.91 86.57
N ALA A 137 -15.05 26.09 86.39
CA ALA A 137 -15.81 25.44 87.47
C ALA A 137 -15.20 24.06 87.84
N PRO A 138 -15.26 23.63 89.13
CA PRO A 138 -14.55 22.44 89.59
C PRO A 138 -15.07 21.13 88.99
N GLU A 139 -14.15 20.29 88.52
CA GLU A 139 -14.40 18.92 88.07
C GLU A 139 -14.73 18.00 89.27
N THR A 140 -15.99 17.57 89.37
CA THR A 140 -16.44 16.18 89.66
C THR A 140 -17.94 16.17 90.03
N PRO A 141 -18.84 15.68 89.17
CA PRO A 141 -20.21 15.39 89.58
C PRO A 141 -20.26 14.05 90.32
N LYS A 142 -20.54 14.09 91.63
CA LYS A 142 -20.80 12.91 92.48
C LYS A 142 -22.30 12.58 92.64
N SER A 143 -23.17 13.13 91.81
CA SER A 143 -24.64 12.95 91.95
C SER A 143 -25.34 12.81 90.60
N GLU A 144 -26.52 12.16 90.62
CA GLU A 144 -27.44 12.09 89.47
C GLU A 144 -27.66 13.47 88.84
N PRO A 145 -27.84 13.55 87.51
CA PRO A 145 -28.07 14.81 86.81
C PRO A 145 -29.32 15.53 87.34
N PRO A 146 -29.28 16.87 87.45
CA PRO A 146 -30.41 17.64 87.94
C PRO A 146 -31.65 17.41 87.06
N ARG A 147 -32.80 17.21 87.70
CA ARG A 147 -34.08 16.99 87.02
C ARG A 147 -34.66 18.33 86.55
N PHE A 148 -35.22 18.39 85.35
CA PHE A 148 -35.83 19.59 84.79
C PHE A 148 -36.95 19.28 83.80
N ALA A 149 -37.84 20.25 83.58
CA ALA A 149 -38.82 20.26 82.50
C ALA A 149 -38.96 21.69 81.94
N ILE A 150 -38.74 21.86 80.65
CA ILE A 150 -38.83 23.15 79.97
C ILE A 150 -39.80 23.00 78.80
N TYR A 151 -40.81 23.85 78.76
CA TYR A 151 -41.80 23.94 77.68
C TYR A 151 -41.51 25.17 76.81
N ASN A 152 -41.96 25.10 75.56
CA ASN A 152 -41.99 26.21 74.60
C ASN A 152 -40.69 27.02 74.51
N ILE A 153 -39.57 26.36 74.18
CA ILE A 153 -38.31 27.05 73.87
C ILE A 153 -38.42 27.58 72.44
N ALA A 154 -38.27 28.89 72.25
CA ALA A 154 -38.34 29.52 70.94
C ALA A 154 -37.22 30.55 70.75
N ILE A 155 -36.52 30.48 69.63
CA ILE A 155 -35.64 31.53 69.14
C ILE A 155 -36.20 31.98 67.80
N THR A 156 -36.43 33.27 67.61
CA THR A 156 -36.98 33.83 66.36
C THR A 156 -36.14 35.01 65.87
N ASN A 157 -36.13 35.21 64.55
CA ASN A 157 -35.46 36.34 63.89
C ASN A 157 -33.95 36.46 64.20
N GLY A 158 -33.26 35.36 64.51
CA GLY A 158 -31.85 35.41 64.86
C GLY A 158 -30.93 35.60 63.65
N SER A 159 -29.76 36.18 63.87
CA SER A 159 -28.72 36.36 62.86
C SER A 159 -27.33 36.09 63.43
N VAL A 160 -26.45 35.49 62.63
CA VAL A 160 -25.04 35.28 63.00
C VAL A 160 -24.16 35.74 61.86
N ASP A 161 -23.21 36.62 62.14
CA ASP A 161 -22.11 36.96 61.23
C ASP A 161 -20.85 36.27 61.73
N PHE A 162 -20.35 35.31 60.96
CA PHE A 162 -19.16 34.54 61.29
C PHE A 162 -18.02 34.90 60.33
N ASP A 163 -16.96 35.52 60.84
CA ASP A 163 -15.76 35.89 60.09
C ASP A 163 -14.62 34.94 60.44
N ASP A 164 -14.32 34.00 59.55
CA ASP A 164 -13.26 33.02 59.74
C ASP A 164 -11.99 33.45 59.00
N GLN A 165 -11.08 34.06 59.76
CA GLN A 165 -9.81 34.56 59.26
C GLN A 165 -8.81 33.44 59.01
N ALA A 166 -8.95 32.28 59.67
CA ALA A 166 -8.06 31.13 59.47
C ALA A 166 -8.19 30.59 58.03
N VAL A 167 -9.40 30.58 57.47
CA VAL A 167 -9.66 30.16 56.08
C VAL A 167 -10.05 31.31 55.13
N LYS A 168 -10.05 32.56 55.62
CA LYS A 168 -10.40 33.78 54.88
C LYS A 168 -11.82 33.74 54.28
N ARG A 169 -12.79 33.24 55.04
CA ARG A 169 -14.20 33.13 54.61
C ARG A 169 -15.12 33.84 55.61
N LYS A 170 -16.19 34.42 55.08
CA LYS A 170 -17.27 35.01 55.88
C LYS A 170 -18.54 34.23 55.63
N HIS A 171 -19.27 33.97 56.70
CA HIS A 171 -20.56 33.29 56.67
C HIS A 171 -21.62 34.15 57.33
N GLU A 172 -22.76 34.25 56.65
CA GLU A 172 -23.90 35.04 57.05
C GLU A 172 -25.08 34.10 57.31
N LEU A 173 -25.57 34.08 58.54
CA LEU A 173 -26.78 33.37 58.93
C LEU A 173 -27.88 34.38 59.25
N ARG A 174 -29.04 34.21 58.64
CA ARG A 174 -30.23 35.07 58.81
C ARG A 174 -31.47 34.25 59.08
N ASN A 175 -32.50 34.90 59.62
CA ASN A 175 -33.81 34.28 59.91
C ASN A 175 -33.70 32.99 60.73
N PHE A 176 -32.77 32.93 61.69
CA PHE A 176 -32.61 31.78 62.56
C PHE A 176 -33.87 31.58 63.40
N VAL A 177 -34.46 30.40 63.28
CA VAL A 177 -35.63 29.96 64.04
C VAL A 177 -35.31 28.61 64.67
N LEU A 178 -35.38 28.53 65.99
CA LEU A 178 -35.33 27.27 66.74
C LEU A 178 -36.57 27.16 67.60
N LYS A 179 -37.39 26.13 67.43
CA LYS A 179 -38.54 25.86 68.29
C LYS A 179 -38.41 24.46 68.88
N VAL A 180 -38.44 24.34 70.21
CA VAL A 180 -38.47 23.07 70.93
C VAL A 180 -39.68 23.09 71.87
N PRO A 181 -40.78 22.38 71.53
CA PRO A 181 -42.02 22.43 72.29
C PRO A 181 -41.88 21.95 73.74
N PHE A 182 -41.04 20.94 73.96
CA PHE A 182 -40.88 20.32 75.28
C PHE A 182 -39.52 19.63 75.44
N LEU A 183 -38.88 19.77 76.61
CA LEU A 183 -37.64 19.10 76.98
C LEU A 183 -37.66 18.71 78.46
N SER A 184 -37.64 17.42 78.78
CA SER A 184 -37.69 16.93 80.17
C SER A 184 -36.91 15.63 80.36
N ASN A 185 -36.13 15.56 81.44
CA ASN A 185 -35.44 14.34 81.87
C ASN A 185 -36.14 13.65 83.07
N LEU A 186 -37.37 14.06 83.41
CA LEU A 186 -38.18 13.45 84.47
C LEU A 186 -38.57 12.00 84.09
N PRO A 187 -38.40 11.00 84.97
CA PRO A 187 -38.62 9.58 84.63
C PRO A 187 -39.96 9.25 83.95
N SER A 188 -41.06 9.92 84.30
CA SER A 188 -42.39 9.72 83.72
C SER A 188 -42.59 10.40 82.35
N GLN A 189 -41.66 11.24 81.90
CA GLN A 189 -41.80 12.10 80.72
C GLN A 189 -40.68 11.87 79.68
N ARG A 190 -39.70 11.01 79.96
CA ARG A 190 -38.57 10.70 79.06
C ARG A 190 -38.97 10.11 77.71
N THR A 191 -40.14 9.48 77.64
CA THR A 191 -40.69 8.82 76.43
C THR A 191 -41.62 9.71 75.62
N ILE A 192 -41.89 10.95 76.07
CA ILE A 192 -42.70 11.91 75.31
C ILE A 192 -41.89 12.39 74.10
N LYS A 193 -42.48 12.28 72.91
CA LYS A 193 -41.89 12.80 71.68
C LYS A 193 -41.92 14.32 71.69
N THR A 194 -40.76 14.95 71.48
CA THR A 194 -40.65 16.38 71.24
C THR A 194 -40.39 16.63 69.76
N GLU A 195 -40.99 17.67 69.20
CA GLU A 195 -40.90 18.01 67.78
C GLU A 195 -40.08 19.29 67.54
N PRO A 196 -38.73 19.21 67.56
CA PRO A 196 -37.91 20.38 67.34
C PRO A 196 -37.93 20.80 65.86
N LYS A 197 -37.98 22.12 65.63
CA LYS A 197 -37.85 22.75 64.32
C LYS A 197 -36.66 23.69 64.31
N LEU A 198 -35.82 23.58 63.29
CA LEU A 198 -34.71 24.49 63.01
C LEU A 198 -34.80 25.00 61.57
N ALA A 199 -34.85 26.31 61.38
CA ALA A 199 -34.85 26.93 60.05
C ALA A 199 -33.95 28.17 60.02
N PHE A 200 -33.24 28.39 58.93
CA PHE A 200 -32.39 29.56 58.73
C PHE A 200 -32.02 29.76 57.26
N VAL A 201 -31.49 30.94 56.92
CA VAL A 201 -30.86 31.22 55.63
C VAL A 201 -29.37 31.42 55.85
N LEU A 202 -28.54 30.52 55.32
CA LEU A 202 -27.08 30.54 55.44
C LEU A 202 -26.45 30.90 54.09
N ASN A 203 -25.78 32.04 54.00
CA ASN A 203 -25.17 32.57 52.76
C ASN A 203 -26.17 32.62 51.58
N GLY A 204 -27.43 32.97 51.85
CA GLY A 204 -28.52 32.94 50.87
C GLY A 204 -29.18 31.57 50.64
N SER A 205 -28.64 30.50 51.22
CA SER A 205 -29.15 29.12 51.09
C SER A 205 -30.16 28.80 52.18
N ALA A 206 -31.35 28.31 51.85
CA ALA A 206 -32.40 28.06 52.83
C ALA A 206 -32.27 26.67 53.47
N PHE A 207 -32.37 26.60 54.78
CA PHE A 207 -32.44 25.38 55.59
C PHE A 207 -33.78 25.31 56.33
N ASP A 208 -34.43 24.14 56.31
CA ASP A 208 -35.58 23.84 57.16
C ASP A 208 -35.49 22.38 57.65
N SER A 209 -35.96 22.14 58.86
CA SER A 209 -36.03 20.81 59.46
C SER A 209 -37.35 20.56 60.18
N ALA A 210 -37.76 19.30 60.19
CA ALA A 210 -38.87 18.80 60.99
C ALA A 210 -38.42 17.49 61.64
N ALA A 211 -38.33 17.44 62.96
CA ALA A 211 -37.90 16.24 63.66
C ALA A 211 -38.87 15.87 64.78
N ALA A 212 -38.90 14.58 65.13
CA ALA A 212 -39.57 14.03 66.29
C ALA A 212 -38.56 13.15 67.04
N SER A 213 -38.27 13.48 68.31
CA SER A 213 -37.19 12.86 69.07
C SER A 213 -37.60 12.52 70.51
N THR A 214 -37.00 11.48 71.08
CA THR A 214 -37.07 11.10 72.50
C THR A 214 -35.68 11.18 73.16
N PRO A 215 -35.07 12.38 73.29
CA PRO A 215 -33.65 12.55 73.62
C PRO A 215 -33.20 11.97 74.97
N PHE A 216 -34.15 11.73 75.90
CA PHE A 216 -33.87 11.17 77.23
C PHE A 216 -34.46 9.77 77.46
N ALA A 217 -35.07 9.15 76.44
CA ALA A 217 -35.43 7.74 76.50
C ALA A 217 -34.18 6.86 76.35
N ASP A 218 -34.27 5.59 76.76
CA ASP A 218 -33.13 4.66 76.72
C ASP A 218 -32.65 4.36 75.28
N ASP A 219 -33.55 4.44 74.30
CA ASP A 219 -33.29 4.18 72.88
C ASP A 219 -32.93 5.44 72.06
N ARG A 220 -33.11 6.64 72.65
CA ARG A 220 -32.86 7.96 72.06
C ARG A 220 -33.26 8.08 70.58
N LYS A 221 -34.47 7.62 70.27
CA LYS A 221 -34.97 7.59 68.89
C LYS A 221 -35.18 9.00 68.34
N THR A 222 -34.77 9.23 67.10
CA THR A 222 -34.99 10.48 66.37
C THR A 222 -35.40 10.19 64.93
N ASP A 223 -36.59 10.65 64.52
CA ASP A 223 -37.05 10.67 63.14
C ASP A 223 -36.99 12.14 62.66
N ALA A 224 -36.11 12.47 61.72
CA ALA A 224 -35.88 13.85 61.27
C ALA A 224 -35.94 13.99 59.76
N GLN A 225 -36.59 15.04 59.25
CA GLN A 225 -36.49 15.50 57.87
C GLN A 225 -35.69 16.79 57.83
N ILE A 226 -34.73 16.85 56.93
CA ILE A 226 -33.81 17.96 56.75
C ILE A 226 -33.83 18.37 55.28
N SER A 227 -34.07 19.65 55.02
CA SER A 227 -34.05 20.21 53.68
C SER A 227 -33.05 21.38 53.57
N PHE A 228 -32.24 21.34 52.53
CA PHE A 228 -31.35 22.42 52.11
C PHE A 228 -31.65 22.75 50.65
N LYS A 229 -31.80 24.04 50.34
CA LYS A 229 -32.00 24.53 48.97
C LYS A 229 -30.91 25.53 48.58
N ASP A 230 -30.37 25.36 47.38
CA ASP A 230 -29.39 26.23 46.72
C ASP A 230 -28.08 26.42 47.53
N LEU A 231 -27.63 25.40 48.28
CA LEU A 231 -26.39 25.49 49.09
C LEU A 231 -25.15 25.70 48.20
N ASP A 232 -24.56 26.89 48.23
CA ASP A 232 -23.35 27.21 47.48
C ASP A 232 -22.10 26.55 48.10
N LEU A 233 -21.55 25.57 47.38
CA LEU A 233 -20.41 24.77 47.84
C LEU A 233 -19.08 25.55 47.84
N VAL A 234 -18.96 26.62 47.05
CA VAL A 234 -17.71 27.39 46.90
C VAL A 234 -17.31 28.07 48.20
N HIS A 235 -18.30 28.52 48.98
CA HIS A 235 -18.09 29.17 50.28
C HIS A 235 -17.44 28.24 51.31
N TYR A 236 -17.60 26.92 51.16
CA TYR A 236 -17.14 25.92 52.13
C TYR A 236 -15.82 25.24 51.75
N LEU A 237 -15.24 25.58 50.59
CA LEU A 237 -13.99 24.95 50.12
C LEU A 237 -12.80 25.15 51.06
N GLY A 238 -12.77 26.27 51.79
CA GLY A 238 -11.71 26.55 52.77
C GLY A 238 -11.67 25.57 53.94
N TYR A 239 -12.77 24.85 54.19
CA TYR A 239 -12.92 23.88 55.28
C TYR A 239 -12.61 22.44 54.87
N ILE A 240 -12.41 22.19 53.57
CA ILE A 240 -12.02 20.87 53.08
C ILE A 240 -10.49 20.74 53.21
N PRO A 241 -9.97 19.67 53.86
CA PRO A 241 -8.53 19.50 54.02
C PRO A 241 -7.80 19.52 52.67
N GLY A 242 -6.65 20.22 52.62
CA GLY A 242 -5.83 20.32 51.41
C GLY A 242 -5.34 18.95 50.93
N GLY A 243 -5.38 18.69 49.62
CA GLY A 243 -4.92 17.43 49.03
C GLY A 243 -5.79 16.87 47.89
N LEU A 244 -6.91 17.51 47.56
CA LEU A 244 -7.72 17.10 46.41
C LEU A 244 -6.99 17.45 45.09
N PRO A 245 -6.89 16.51 44.13
CA PRO A 245 -6.27 16.76 42.83
C PRO A 245 -7.11 17.65 41.90
N VAL A 246 -8.27 18.12 42.38
CA VAL A 246 -9.26 18.91 41.65
C VAL A 246 -9.73 20.09 42.48
N ALA A 247 -9.99 21.22 41.83
CA ALA A 247 -10.50 22.44 42.45
C ALA A 247 -11.94 22.70 41.99
N LEU A 248 -12.88 22.83 42.93
CA LEU A 248 -14.26 23.24 42.64
C LEU A 248 -14.30 24.76 42.40
N GLN A 249 -14.77 25.16 41.23
CA GLN A 249 -14.90 26.57 40.84
C GLN A 249 -16.33 27.10 41.04
N ALA A 250 -17.33 26.24 40.83
CA ALA A 250 -18.75 26.56 40.99
C ALA A 250 -19.53 25.30 41.34
N GLY A 251 -20.63 25.44 42.11
CA GLY A 251 -21.51 24.34 42.45
C GLY A 251 -22.56 24.68 43.49
N LYS A 252 -23.79 24.24 43.26
CA LYS A 252 -24.88 24.31 44.25
C LYS A 252 -25.36 22.92 44.65
N LEU A 253 -25.87 22.77 45.87
CA LEU A 253 -26.41 21.53 46.41
C LEU A 253 -27.82 21.72 46.98
N ASP A 254 -28.74 20.86 46.54
CA ASP A 254 -30.05 20.65 47.13
C ASP A 254 -30.05 19.30 47.86
N ALA A 255 -30.68 19.24 49.04
CA ALA A 255 -30.84 18.00 49.79
C ALA A 255 -32.21 17.99 50.47
N ASP A 256 -32.93 16.88 50.35
CA ASP A 256 -34.15 16.58 51.11
C ASP A 256 -33.99 15.18 51.68
N LEU A 257 -33.67 15.10 52.97
CA LEU A 257 -33.19 13.90 53.64
C LEU A 257 -34.08 13.56 54.82
N LYS A 258 -34.54 12.31 54.87
CA LYS A 258 -35.13 11.70 56.06
C LYS A 258 -34.11 10.83 56.77
N ILE A 259 -33.89 11.11 58.04
CA ILE A 259 -32.92 10.49 58.93
C ILE A 259 -33.69 9.77 60.04
N ASP A 260 -33.54 8.46 60.12
CA ASP A 260 -34.03 7.64 61.23
C ASP A 260 -32.82 7.20 62.06
N PHE A 261 -32.71 7.70 63.29
CA PHE A 261 -31.63 7.40 64.22
C PHE A 261 -32.16 6.69 65.48
N VAL A 262 -31.43 5.68 65.94
CA VAL A 262 -31.72 4.96 67.18
C VAL A 262 -30.42 4.57 67.88
N GLN A 263 -30.37 4.76 69.19
CA GLN A 263 -29.20 4.48 70.02
C GLN A 263 -29.59 3.48 71.11
N THR A 264 -29.26 2.20 70.92
CA THR A 264 -29.43 1.17 71.95
C THR A 264 -28.05 0.66 72.39
N ALA A 265 -27.80 -0.66 72.37
CA ALA A 265 -26.47 -1.24 72.58
C ALA A 265 -25.50 -0.91 71.42
N THR A 266 -26.04 -0.70 70.22
CA THR A 266 -25.33 -0.19 69.04
C THR A 266 -26.10 0.99 68.44
N ALA A 267 -25.38 1.90 67.79
CA ALA A 267 -25.97 3.03 67.08
C ALA A 267 -26.47 2.58 65.70
N GLY A 268 -27.74 2.85 65.40
CA GLY A 268 -28.35 2.66 64.08
C GLY A 268 -28.64 4.00 63.41
N LEU A 269 -28.26 4.14 62.15
CA LEU A 269 -28.52 5.34 61.35
C LEU A 269 -28.99 4.92 59.96
N LYS A 270 -30.21 5.30 59.60
CA LYS A 270 -30.77 5.13 58.26
C LYS A 270 -31.06 6.50 57.64
N ILE A 271 -30.63 6.68 56.39
CA ILE A 271 -30.82 7.89 55.61
C ILE A 271 -31.55 7.53 54.31
N THR A 272 -32.61 8.27 54.01
CA THR A 272 -33.40 8.16 52.77
C THR A 272 -33.73 9.55 52.23
N GLY A 273 -34.08 9.68 50.95
CA GLY A 273 -34.41 10.97 50.34
C GLY A 273 -33.60 11.26 49.08
N THR A 274 -33.38 12.54 48.75
CA THR A 274 -32.72 12.96 47.51
C THR A 274 -31.65 14.00 47.76
N VAL A 275 -30.52 13.88 47.06
CA VAL A 275 -29.46 14.88 47.00
C VAL A 275 -29.25 15.24 45.53
N ALA A 276 -29.24 16.53 45.20
CA ALA A 276 -28.98 17.01 43.85
C ALA A 276 -27.90 18.09 43.85
N ALA A 277 -26.87 17.93 43.02
CA ALA A 277 -25.87 18.96 42.78
C ALA A 277 -26.12 19.61 41.41
N HIS A 278 -25.97 20.93 41.33
CA HIS A 278 -26.27 21.73 40.13
C HIS A 278 -25.08 22.61 39.72
N SER A 279 -24.90 22.78 38.41
CA SER A 279 -23.91 23.70 37.81
C SER A 279 -22.48 23.49 38.34
N ILE A 280 -22.06 22.24 38.45
CA ILE A 280 -20.75 21.88 39.02
C ILE A 280 -19.66 22.13 37.98
N GLN A 281 -18.59 22.81 38.39
CA GLN A 281 -17.39 23.05 37.58
C GLN A 281 -16.14 22.71 38.38
N LEU A 282 -15.37 21.76 37.88
CA LEU A 282 -14.13 21.27 38.46
C LEU A 282 -12.98 21.55 37.51
N ALA A 283 -11.90 22.10 38.05
CA ALA A 283 -10.62 22.28 37.36
C ALA A 283 -9.55 21.33 37.90
N ASP A 284 -8.57 21.02 37.07
CA ASP A 284 -7.39 20.24 37.46
C ASP A 284 -6.42 21.06 38.33
N SER A 285 -5.35 20.41 38.81
CA SER A 285 -4.28 21.05 39.61
C SER A 285 -3.54 22.20 38.89
N LYS A 286 -3.73 22.37 37.59
CA LYS A 286 -3.19 23.47 36.78
C LYS A 286 -4.25 24.52 36.43
N ALA A 287 -5.39 24.50 37.12
CA ALA A 287 -6.54 25.38 36.92
C ALA A 287 -7.15 25.31 35.51
N ARG A 288 -7.03 24.16 34.82
CA ARG A 288 -7.68 23.90 33.52
C ARG A 288 -8.99 23.15 33.74
N ASP A 289 -9.98 23.41 32.92
CA ASP A 289 -11.28 22.72 32.97
C ASP A 289 -11.09 21.20 32.89
N LEU A 290 -11.66 20.48 33.85
CA LEU A 290 -11.56 19.03 33.98
C LEU A 290 -12.92 18.36 33.78
N LEU A 291 -13.89 18.72 34.63
CA LEU A 291 -15.23 18.15 34.63
C LEU A 291 -16.26 19.24 34.93
N ARG A 292 -17.26 19.36 34.07
CA ARG A 292 -18.45 20.19 34.31
C ARG A 292 -19.71 19.35 34.12
N PHE A 293 -20.77 19.61 34.88
CA PHE A 293 -22.08 19.02 34.60
C PHE A 293 -23.22 19.91 35.10
N ASP A 294 -24.37 19.80 34.45
CA ASP A 294 -25.53 20.63 34.76
C ASP A 294 -26.24 20.15 36.02
N SER A 295 -26.43 18.84 36.17
CA SER A 295 -27.00 18.26 37.39
C SER A 295 -26.55 16.83 37.67
N LEU A 296 -26.35 16.50 38.95
CA LEU A 296 -26.21 15.14 39.48
C LEU A 296 -27.28 14.90 40.54
N LYS A 297 -28.23 14.01 40.29
CA LYS A 297 -29.28 13.61 41.25
C LYS A 297 -28.98 12.22 41.80
N VAL A 298 -29.04 12.06 43.11
CA VAL A 298 -28.86 10.80 43.84
C VAL A 298 -30.08 10.58 44.72
N ALA A 299 -30.82 9.49 44.49
CA ALA A 299 -31.97 9.09 45.28
C ALA A 299 -31.60 7.93 46.23
N LEU A 300 -31.61 8.22 47.52
CA LEU A 300 -31.22 7.35 48.63
C LEU A 300 -32.43 6.48 49.05
N ALA A 301 -32.37 5.17 48.79
CA ALA A 301 -33.45 4.24 49.11
C ALA A 301 -33.28 3.59 50.51
N ASP A 302 -32.07 3.13 50.81
CA ASP A 302 -31.71 2.60 52.13
C ASP A 302 -30.19 2.77 52.35
N VAL A 303 -29.80 3.88 52.97
CA VAL A 303 -28.39 4.16 53.29
C VAL A 303 -28.18 4.03 54.78
N ARG A 304 -27.41 3.02 55.19
CA ARG A 304 -27.04 2.75 56.59
C ARG A 304 -25.52 2.75 56.73
N PRO A 305 -24.90 3.94 56.91
CA PRO A 305 -23.45 4.07 56.93
C PRO A 305 -22.77 3.27 58.05
N LEU A 306 -23.41 3.19 59.22
CA LEU A 306 -22.91 2.44 60.38
C LEU A 306 -22.92 0.92 60.15
N GLU A 307 -23.77 0.44 59.24
CA GLU A 307 -23.88 -0.96 58.83
C GLU A 307 -23.18 -1.24 57.48
N ARG A 308 -22.57 -0.22 56.87
CA ARG A 308 -21.91 -0.26 55.55
C ARG A 308 -22.84 -0.70 54.40
N VAL A 309 -24.10 -0.26 54.46
CA VAL A 309 -25.10 -0.50 53.41
C VAL A 309 -25.38 0.80 52.66
N LEU A 310 -25.31 0.76 51.34
CA LEU A 310 -25.59 1.88 50.44
C LEU A 310 -26.52 1.41 49.32
N HIS A 311 -27.84 1.58 49.49
CA HIS A 311 -28.82 1.30 48.43
C HIS A 311 -29.38 2.61 47.86
N LEU A 312 -29.10 2.83 46.58
CA LEU A 312 -29.54 3.97 45.78
C LEU A 312 -30.56 3.51 44.75
N SER A 313 -31.70 4.20 44.67
CA SER A 313 -32.72 3.89 43.65
C SER A 313 -32.39 4.51 42.29
N GLU A 314 -31.77 5.70 42.28
CA GLU A 314 -31.42 6.41 41.07
C GLU A 314 -30.12 7.21 41.26
N VAL A 315 -29.24 7.15 40.26
CA VAL A 315 -28.10 8.07 40.07
C VAL A 315 -28.21 8.64 38.66
N ALA A 316 -28.58 9.91 38.53
CA ALA A 316 -28.79 10.57 37.25
C ALA A 316 -27.82 11.75 37.05
N LEU A 317 -27.00 11.70 35.99
CA LEU A 317 -26.02 12.73 35.62
C LEU A 317 -26.39 13.36 34.27
N ALA A 318 -26.58 14.68 34.24
CA ALA A 318 -27.00 15.42 33.05
C ALA A 318 -25.87 16.34 32.53
N ALA A 319 -25.67 16.28 31.22
CA ALA A 319 -24.71 17.04 30.44
C ALA A 319 -23.27 17.07 31.00
N PRO A 320 -22.66 15.92 31.38
CA PRO A 320 -21.28 15.93 31.84
C PRO A 320 -20.30 16.20 30.70
N GLN A 321 -19.44 17.21 30.86
CA GLN A 321 -18.35 17.54 29.97
C GLN A 321 -17.03 17.19 30.65
N LEU A 322 -16.32 16.19 30.13
CA LEU A 322 -15.06 15.70 30.67
C LEU A 322 -13.93 15.90 29.67
N VAL A 323 -12.83 16.53 30.10
CA VAL A 323 -11.61 16.64 29.29
C VAL A 323 -10.58 15.67 29.81
N VAL A 324 -10.21 14.70 28.97
CA VAL A 324 -9.14 13.74 29.26
C VAL A 324 -7.95 14.07 28.38
N ALA A 325 -6.85 14.45 29.01
CA ALA A 325 -5.63 14.85 28.33
C ALA A 325 -4.45 13.98 28.77
N ARG A 326 -3.75 13.38 27.80
CA ARG A 326 -2.43 12.77 27.98
C ARG A 326 -1.36 13.78 27.57
N ASP A 327 -0.48 14.14 28.51
CA ASP A 327 0.64 15.05 28.24
C ASP A 327 1.77 14.38 27.45
N ALA A 328 2.76 15.16 27.00
CA ALA A 328 3.91 14.66 26.26
C ALA A 328 4.76 13.61 27.03
N ALA A 329 4.64 13.56 28.36
CA ALA A 329 5.29 12.55 29.21
C ALA A 329 4.42 11.29 29.39
N GLY A 330 3.29 11.19 28.69
CA GLY A 330 2.36 10.07 28.77
C GLY A 330 1.44 10.08 30.00
N ARG A 331 1.44 11.17 30.80
CA ARG A 331 0.65 11.26 32.03
C ARG A 331 -0.75 11.80 31.75
N LEU A 332 -1.76 11.19 32.36
CA LEU A 332 -3.14 11.66 32.27
C LEU A 332 -3.40 12.78 33.30
N ASN A 333 -4.18 13.78 32.90
CA ASN A 333 -4.66 14.84 33.80
C ASN A 333 -5.63 14.36 34.89
N LEU A 334 -6.16 13.12 34.77
CA LEU A 334 -7.05 12.49 35.75
C LEU A 334 -6.32 11.83 36.93
N LEU A 335 -5.01 11.59 36.81
CA LEU A 335 -4.22 10.96 37.87
C LEU A 335 -3.65 12.06 38.79
N PRO A 336 -3.74 11.90 40.12
CA PRO A 336 -3.03 12.81 41.02
C PRO A 336 -1.54 12.78 40.65
N ALA A 337 -0.92 13.95 40.53
CA ALA A 337 0.53 14.02 40.46
C ALA A 337 1.06 13.28 41.70
N ALA A 338 1.89 12.24 41.48
CA ALA A 338 2.64 11.65 42.60
C ALA A 338 3.26 12.83 43.35
N PRO A 339 3.10 12.92 44.69
CA PRO A 339 3.59 14.05 45.44
C PRO A 339 5.06 14.22 45.09
N GLY A 340 5.37 15.27 44.33
CA GLY A 340 6.74 15.67 44.07
C GLY A 340 7.39 15.86 45.42
N GLY A 341 8.58 15.31 45.61
CA GLY A 341 9.36 15.39 46.84
C GLY A 341 9.75 16.83 47.21
N GLY A 342 8.77 17.63 47.62
CA GLY A 342 8.92 18.82 48.42
C GLY A 342 8.49 18.44 49.83
N ALA A 343 9.41 18.64 50.77
CA ALA A 343 9.28 18.27 52.17
C ALA A 343 7.97 18.79 52.80
N ALA A 344 6.95 17.92 52.86
CA ALA A 344 6.03 17.91 53.97
C ALA A 344 6.65 16.98 55.00
N GLU A 345 7.31 17.60 55.97
CA GLU A 345 7.82 17.02 57.19
C GLU A 345 6.80 16.03 57.75
N LYS A 346 7.12 14.74 57.60
CA LYS A 346 6.45 13.66 58.30
C LYS A 346 6.70 13.95 59.78
N ALA A 347 5.71 14.53 60.46
CA ALA A 347 5.70 14.56 61.91
C ALA A 347 5.94 13.11 62.39
N PRO A 348 6.93 12.86 63.26
CA PRO A 348 7.12 11.54 63.83
C PRO A 348 5.84 11.15 64.58
N PRO A 349 5.43 9.87 64.55
CA PRO A 349 4.46 9.41 65.53
C PRO A 349 5.03 9.66 66.93
N PRO A 350 4.22 10.11 67.90
CA PRO A 350 4.70 10.26 69.27
C PRO A 350 5.18 8.91 69.79
N ASP A 351 6.41 8.91 70.31
CA ASP A 351 7.05 7.77 70.94
C ASP A 351 6.14 7.14 72.01
N ALA A 352 5.76 5.90 71.78
CA ALA A 352 5.25 5.02 72.82
C ALA A 352 6.44 4.46 73.62
N PRO A 353 6.40 4.45 74.97
CA PRO A 353 7.49 3.92 75.78
C PRO A 353 7.64 2.39 75.60
N PRO A 354 8.87 1.85 75.72
CA PRO A 354 9.12 0.44 75.52
C PRO A 354 8.84 -0.39 76.78
N ASN A 355 8.39 -1.63 76.53
CA ASN A 355 8.20 -2.76 77.44
C ASN A 355 6.96 -2.79 78.34
N GLY A 356 6.03 -3.67 77.95
CA GLY A 356 5.01 -4.29 78.79
C GLY A 356 4.45 -5.51 78.05
N GLU A 357 4.49 -6.66 78.70
CA GLU A 357 4.35 -8.01 78.15
C GLU A 357 3.04 -8.29 77.38
N ALA A 358 3.14 -9.30 76.51
CA ALA A 358 2.09 -9.83 75.68
C ALA A 358 0.85 -10.29 76.48
N GLY A 359 -0.27 -9.58 76.29
CA GLY A 359 -1.61 -10.13 76.41
C GLY A 359 -2.22 -10.24 75.02
N ALA A 360 -2.43 -11.46 74.53
CA ALA A 360 -3.07 -11.73 73.24
C ALA A 360 -4.46 -11.09 73.20
N LYS A 361 -4.59 -9.97 72.47
CA LYS A 361 -5.87 -9.38 72.11
C LYS A 361 -6.51 -10.29 71.05
N PRO A 362 -7.78 -10.71 71.19
CA PRO A 362 -8.43 -11.56 70.19
C PRO A 362 -8.39 -10.85 68.83
N ALA A 363 -8.03 -11.57 67.77
CA ALA A 363 -8.14 -11.08 66.41
C ALA A 363 -9.58 -10.58 66.18
N ALA A 364 -9.74 -9.25 66.15
CA ALA A 364 -11.01 -8.65 65.81
C ALA A 364 -11.39 -9.12 64.41
N ALA A 365 -12.54 -9.80 64.30
CA ALA A 365 -13.09 -10.24 63.03
C ALA A 365 -13.05 -9.07 62.03
N ALA A 366 -12.49 -9.33 60.84
CA ALA A 366 -12.41 -8.34 59.78
C ALA A 366 -13.80 -7.73 59.55
N ALA A 367 -13.93 -6.42 59.74
CA ALA A 367 -15.22 -5.74 59.60
C ALA A 367 -15.75 -5.93 58.15
N PRO A 368 -17.03 -6.28 57.96
CA PRO A 368 -17.59 -6.65 56.65
C PRO A 368 -17.45 -5.51 55.63
N GLY A 369 -17.19 -5.84 54.36
CA GLY A 369 -17.09 -4.86 53.28
C GLY A 369 -18.41 -4.11 53.01
N TRP A 370 -18.33 -3.00 52.27
CA TRP A 370 -19.52 -2.25 51.84
C TRP A 370 -20.41 -3.08 50.92
N ARG A 371 -21.72 -3.08 51.18
CA ARG A 371 -22.76 -3.56 50.25
C ARG A 371 -23.37 -2.37 49.55
N VAL A 372 -23.08 -2.22 48.26
CA VAL A 372 -23.56 -1.10 47.44
C VAL A 372 -24.55 -1.63 46.40
N GLN A 373 -25.72 -1.02 46.29
CA GLN A 373 -26.72 -1.34 45.28
C GLN A 373 -27.19 -0.05 44.60
N VAL A 374 -27.26 -0.05 43.28
CA VAL A 374 -27.82 1.03 42.45
C VAL A 374 -28.83 0.44 41.49
N ASP A 375 -30.12 0.75 41.67
CA ASP A 375 -31.19 0.17 40.86
C ASP A 375 -31.17 0.72 39.43
N LYS A 376 -30.96 2.04 39.29
CA LYS A 376 -30.83 2.74 38.01
C LYS A 376 -29.70 3.77 38.03
N LEU A 377 -28.85 3.74 37.01
CA LEU A 377 -27.87 4.77 36.68
C LEU A 377 -28.20 5.31 35.30
N ALA A 378 -28.32 6.63 35.17
CA ALA A 378 -28.60 7.31 33.91
C ALA A 378 -27.61 8.46 33.68
N LEU A 379 -26.98 8.49 32.51
CA LEU A 379 -26.14 9.58 32.03
C LEU A 379 -26.75 10.09 30.73
N SER A 380 -26.98 11.40 30.62
CA SER A 380 -27.57 12.00 29.43
C SER A 380 -26.76 13.20 28.93
N GLY A 381 -26.61 13.32 27.60
CA GLY A 381 -26.01 14.48 26.96
C GLY A 381 -24.52 14.68 27.26
N GLY A 382 -23.77 13.62 27.60
CA GLY A 382 -22.36 13.75 27.96
C GLY A 382 -21.44 14.06 26.77
N GLU A 383 -20.35 14.75 27.05
CA GLU A 383 -19.26 15.05 26.13
C GLU A 383 -17.92 14.65 26.74
N ILE A 384 -17.10 13.94 25.97
CA ILE A 384 -15.74 13.58 26.37
C ILE A 384 -14.77 14.06 25.30
N GLY A 385 -13.88 14.97 25.68
CA GLY A 385 -12.78 15.41 24.83
C GLY A 385 -11.50 14.66 25.18
N TRP A 386 -11.06 13.76 24.29
CA TRP A 386 -9.75 13.10 24.39
C TRP A 386 -8.69 13.92 23.67
N ARG A 387 -7.59 14.23 24.36
CA ARG A 387 -6.43 14.96 23.83
C ARG A 387 -5.15 14.19 24.14
N ASP A 388 -4.42 13.75 23.13
CA ASP A 388 -3.18 13.00 23.29
C ASP A 388 -2.00 13.76 22.69
N GLN A 389 -1.18 14.35 23.56
CA GLN A 389 0.03 15.09 23.20
C GLN A 389 1.29 14.23 23.28
N SER A 390 1.16 12.93 23.59
CA SER A 390 2.29 11.99 23.63
C SER A 390 2.75 11.54 22.25
N ILE A 391 1.96 11.84 21.22
CA ILE A 391 2.22 11.51 19.81
C ILE A 391 2.28 12.78 18.95
N GLN A 392 2.96 12.70 17.81
CA GLN A 392 3.09 13.81 16.84
C GLN A 392 2.65 13.34 15.43
N PRO A 393 1.63 13.97 14.82
CA PRO A 393 0.81 15.07 15.35
C PRO A 393 -0.02 14.62 16.57
N ALA A 394 -0.40 15.57 17.43
CA ALA A 394 -1.23 15.29 18.59
C ALA A 394 -2.62 14.78 18.15
N ALA A 395 -3.15 13.75 18.82
CA ALA A 395 -4.51 13.28 18.55
C ALA A 395 -5.54 14.07 19.35
N ALA A 396 -6.67 14.35 18.73
CA ALA A 396 -7.84 14.90 19.39
C ALA A 396 -9.08 14.15 18.89
N VAL A 397 -9.87 13.61 19.82
CA VAL A 397 -11.12 12.91 19.51
C VAL A 397 -12.19 13.43 20.46
N ASP A 398 -13.33 13.84 19.91
CA ASP A 398 -14.48 14.26 20.70
C ASP A 398 -15.59 13.21 20.59
N MET A 399 -16.08 12.80 21.76
CA MET A 399 -17.29 12.01 21.93
C MET A 399 -18.39 12.95 22.38
N LYS A 400 -19.52 12.97 21.67
CA LYS A 400 -20.67 13.83 21.97
C LYS A 400 -21.92 13.01 22.20
N GLN A 401 -22.91 13.62 22.85
CA GLN A 401 -24.23 13.01 23.10
C GLN A 401 -24.12 11.62 23.76
N LEU A 402 -23.15 11.45 24.67
CA LEU A 402 -23.00 10.22 25.43
C LEU A 402 -24.25 10.02 26.30
N GLN A 403 -24.89 8.88 26.10
CA GLN A 403 -26.02 8.40 26.87
C GLN A 403 -25.65 7.02 27.41
N ILE A 404 -25.88 6.80 28.70
CA ILE A 404 -25.65 5.52 29.36
C ILE A 404 -26.81 5.25 30.31
N ASP A 405 -27.46 4.11 30.16
CA ASP A 405 -28.43 3.57 31.11
C ASP A 405 -27.89 2.25 31.64
N ALA A 406 -27.75 2.13 32.95
CA ALA A 406 -27.35 0.89 33.62
C ALA A 406 -28.30 0.57 34.78
N SER A 407 -28.51 -0.72 35.04
CA SER A 407 -29.45 -1.19 36.05
C SER A 407 -28.94 -2.43 36.78
N ALA A 408 -29.50 -2.66 37.98
CA ALA A 408 -29.15 -3.78 38.84
C ALA A 408 -27.66 -3.88 39.18
N ILE A 409 -27.01 -2.74 39.42
CA ILE A 409 -25.60 -2.69 39.84
C ILE A 409 -25.56 -3.06 41.32
N ALA A 410 -24.92 -4.17 41.67
CA ALA A 410 -24.72 -4.58 43.06
C ALA A 410 -23.25 -4.93 43.30
N TRP A 411 -22.64 -4.38 44.34
CA TRP A 411 -21.28 -4.68 44.77
C TRP A 411 -21.30 -5.45 46.10
N PRO A 412 -20.58 -6.60 46.20
CA PRO A 412 -19.83 -7.29 45.13
C PRO A 412 -20.70 -7.80 43.96
N MET A 413 -20.16 -7.80 42.73
CA MET A 413 -20.90 -8.11 41.49
C MET A 413 -21.13 -9.61 41.26
N GLU A 414 -21.93 -10.24 42.12
CA GLU A 414 -22.30 -11.67 41.95
C GLU A 414 -23.26 -11.90 40.76
N LYS A 415 -24.12 -10.91 40.47
CA LYS A 415 -25.02 -10.90 39.31
C LYS A 415 -24.57 -9.83 38.31
N PRO A 416 -24.69 -10.06 37.00
CA PRO A 416 -24.29 -9.09 36.01
C PRO A 416 -25.23 -7.87 36.02
N ALA A 417 -24.64 -6.67 36.00
CA ALA A 417 -25.36 -5.44 35.74
C ALA A 417 -25.64 -5.33 34.24
N VAL A 418 -26.84 -4.88 33.86
CA VAL A 418 -27.23 -4.66 32.47
C VAL A 418 -27.04 -3.19 32.14
N PHE A 419 -26.42 -2.90 31.00
CA PHE A 419 -26.19 -1.54 30.53
C PHE A 419 -26.46 -1.39 29.04
N SER A 420 -26.81 -0.18 28.63
CA SER A 420 -26.94 0.24 27.24
C SER A 420 -26.52 1.68 27.10
N GLY A 421 -26.11 2.09 25.91
CA GLY A 421 -25.70 3.46 25.68
C GLY A 421 -25.49 3.76 24.20
N SER A 422 -25.34 5.05 23.93
CA SER A 422 -25.01 5.56 22.61
C SER A 422 -24.15 6.81 22.70
N THR A 423 -23.38 7.08 21.67
CA THR A 423 -22.56 8.30 21.55
C THR A 423 -22.24 8.57 20.09
N ALA A 424 -21.85 9.81 19.78
CA ALA A 424 -21.30 10.19 18.49
C ALA A 424 -19.79 10.46 18.61
N VAL A 425 -18.97 9.71 17.87
CA VAL A 425 -17.50 9.85 17.86
C VAL A 425 -17.04 10.33 16.48
N GLY A 426 -16.47 11.54 16.40
CA GLY A 426 -16.05 12.11 15.11
C GLY A 426 -17.18 12.20 14.07
N GLY A 427 -18.43 12.35 14.51
CA GLY A 427 -19.63 12.40 13.68
C GLY A 427 -20.28 11.05 13.37
N ALA A 428 -19.67 9.92 13.78
CA ALA A 428 -20.21 8.59 13.60
C ALA A 428 -21.02 8.13 14.81
N ALA A 429 -22.15 7.47 14.58
CA ALA A 429 -22.99 6.93 15.64
C ALA A 429 -22.40 5.60 16.15
N LEU A 430 -22.31 5.48 17.48
CA LEU A 430 -21.92 4.26 18.18
C LEU A 430 -23.02 3.92 19.19
N LYS A 431 -23.54 2.70 19.12
CA LYS A 431 -24.47 2.14 20.11
C LYS A 431 -23.83 0.94 20.76
N PHE A 432 -24.05 0.75 22.05
CA PHE A 432 -23.56 -0.42 22.74
C PHE A 432 -24.53 -0.88 23.82
N GLY A 433 -24.51 -2.16 24.15
CA GLY A 433 -25.30 -2.71 25.24
C GLY A 433 -24.81 -4.09 25.62
N GLY A 434 -25.05 -4.48 26.87
CA GLY A 434 -24.46 -5.69 27.39
C GLY A 434 -24.76 -5.94 28.85
N GLU A 435 -24.12 -6.99 29.35
CA GLU A 435 -24.18 -7.41 30.74
C GLU A 435 -22.75 -7.63 31.24
N ALA A 436 -22.43 -7.17 32.46
CA ALA A 436 -21.09 -7.31 33.02
C ALA A 436 -21.06 -7.47 34.54
N THR A 437 -20.07 -8.22 35.02
CA THR A 437 -19.61 -8.30 36.41
C THR A 437 -18.17 -7.78 36.50
N ASP A 438 -17.52 -7.94 37.66
CA ASP A 438 -16.10 -7.66 37.86
C ASP A 438 -15.17 -8.66 37.15
N LYS A 439 -15.69 -9.78 36.61
CA LYS A 439 -14.92 -10.88 36.00
C LYS A 439 -15.37 -11.29 34.59
N VAL A 440 -16.62 -11.01 34.23
CA VAL A 440 -17.24 -11.43 32.97
C VAL A 440 -17.96 -10.25 32.34
N ALA A 441 -17.81 -10.04 31.04
CA ALA A 441 -18.59 -9.06 30.29
C ALA A 441 -18.99 -9.60 28.92
N LYS A 442 -20.24 -9.35 28.52
CA LYS A 442 -20.71 -9.53 27.15
C LYS A 442 -21.22 -8.19 26.65
N VAL A 443 -20.59 -7.65 25.62
CA VAL A 443 -20.92 -6.33 25.07
C VAL A 443 -21.19 -6.47 23.59
N GLN A 444 -22.30 -5.92 23.13
CA GLN A 444 -22.63 -5.80 21.71
C GLN A 444 -22.46 -4.32 21.36
N ALA A 445 -21.69 -4.03 20.32
CA ALA A 445 -21.44 -2.69 19.84
C ALA A 445 -21.77 -2.58 18.35
N GLU A 446 -22.47 -1.54 17.97
CA GLU A 446 -22.77 -1.18 16.59
C GLU A 446 -22.16 0.18 16.29
N VAL A 447 -21.45 0.26 15.17
CA VAL A 447 -20.80 1.48 14.70
C VAL A 447 -21.24 1.79 13.28
N GLU A 448 -21.58 3.04 13.02
CA GLU A 448 -22.01 3.50 11.70
C GLU A 448 -21.10 4.64 11.21
N ALA A 449 -20.37 4.37 10.12
CA ALA A 449 -19.55 5.33 9.40
C ALA A 449 -18.42 6.03 10.20
N LEU A 450 -17.77 5.33 11.14
CA LEU A 450 -16.63 5.84 11.91
C LEU A 450 -15.45 6.23 10.99
N PRO A 451 -15.04 7.51 10.96
CA PRO A 451 -13.92 7.93 10.12
C PRO A 451 -12.61 7.32 10.61
N LEU A 452 -11.94 6.54 9.75
CA LEU A 452 -10.63 5.96 10.07
C LEU A 452 -9.53 7.01 10.19
N SER A 453 -9.76 8.23 9.68
CA SER A 453 -8.86 9.38 9.83
C SER A 453 -8.66 9.79 11.30
N LEU A 454 -9.56 9.40 12.22
CA LEU A 454 -9.38 9.56 13.67
C LEU A 454 -8.15 8.79 14.20
N ALA A 455 -7.75 7.71 13.52
CA ALA A 455 -6.56 6.93 13.86
C ALA A 455 -5.27 7.47 13.19
N ALA A 456 -5.36 8.43 12.28
CA ALA A 456 -4.22 8.92 11.50
C ALA A 456 -3.04 9.43 12.38
N PRO A 457 -3.24 10.18 13.48
CA PRO A 457 -2.15 10.61 14.36
C PRO A 457 -1.38 9.45 15.00
N TYR A 458 -2.09 8.36 15.32
CA TYR A 458 -1.53 7.15 15.90
C TYR A 458 -0.77 6.33 14.86
N LEU A 459 -1.34 6.17 13.65
CA LEU A 459 -0.68 5.50 12.54
C LEU A 459 0.55 6.28 12.05
N ALA A 460 0.55 7.61 12.13
CA ALA A 460 1.68 8.45 11.75
C ALA A 460 2.95 8.20 12.57
N GLN A 461 2.90 7.48 13.69
CA GLN A 461 4.09 7.09 14.45
C GLN A 461 4.92 6.02 13.72
N SER A 462 4.28 5.16 12.94
CA SER A 462 4.92 4.03 12.25
C SER A 462 4.74 4.03 10.75
N LEU A 463 3.75 4.76 10.23
CA LEU A 463 3.44 4.86 8.80
C LEU A 463 3.65 6.29 8.29
N GLU A 464 4.23 6.43 7.10
CA GLU A 464 4.26 7.66 6.32
C GLU A 464 2.91 7.99 5.63
N PRO A 465 2.25 7.04 4.95
CA PRO A 465 0.95 7.33 4.33
C PRO A 465 -0.18 7.43 5.35
N THR A 466 -1.20 8.21 5.01
CA THR A 466 -2.43 8.40 5.80
C THR A 466 -3.50 7.40 5.39
N LEU A 467 -4.29 6.96 6.37
CA LEU A 467 -5.40 6.03 6.18
C LEU A 467 -6.73 6.78 6.24
N ASP A 468 -7.52 6.67 5.18
CA ASP A 468 -8.85 7.25 5.07
C ASP A 468 -9.88 6.14 4.83
N GLY A 469 -11.13 6.37 5.25
CA GLY A 469 -12.26 5.44 5.06
C GLY A 469 -13.32 5.59 6.14
N LYS A 470 -14.49 4.97 5.94
CA LYS A 470 -15.60 4.97 6.92
C LYS A 470 -15.90 3.54 7.36
N LEU A 471 -15.67 3.24 8.64
CA LEU A 471 -15.89 1.93 9.25
C LEU A 471 -17.32 1.81 9.77
N SER A 472 -18.03 0.74 9.38
CA SER A 472 -19.32 0.36 9.93
C SER A 472 -19.31 -1.11 10.33
N GLY A 473 -19.99 -1.49 11.40
CA GLY A 473 -20.05 -2.89 11.79
C GLY A 473 -20.72 -3.18 13.11
N GLN A 474 -20.93 -4.46 13.37
CA GLN A 474 -21.48 -5.01 14.61
C GLN A 474 -20.46 -5.96 15.23
N ILE A 475 -20.03 -5.64 16.44
CA ILE A 475 -18.97 -6.32 17.17
C ILE A 475 -19.52 -6.81 18.51
N ASP A 476 -19.47 -8.11 18.72
CA ASP A 476 -19.74 -8.74 20.00
C ASP A 476 -18.39 -8.95 20.73
N VAL A 477 -18.25 -8.43 21.93
CA VAL A 477 -17.09 -8.60 22.81
C VAL A 477 -17.50 -9.53 23.95
N ALA A 478 -16.75 -10.62 24.14
CA ALA A 478 -16.94 -11.53 25.24
C ALA A 478 -15.64 -11.61 26.05
N TRP A 479 -15.69 -11.13 27.29
CA TRP A 479 -14.62 -11.19 28.26
C TRP A 479 -15.01 -12.14 29.39
N ASN A 480 -14.15 -13.10 29.69
CA ASN A 480 -14.28 -14.01 30.81
C ASN A 480 -12.88 -14.23 31.38
N GLN A 481 -12.50 -13.44 32.37
CA GLN A 481 -11.10 -13.28 32.82
C GLN A 481 -10.35 -14.63 32.94
N PRO A 482 -9.18 -14.81 32.27
CA PRO A 482 -8.44 -13.83 31.46
C PRO A 482 -8.83 -13.79 29.96
N ASP A 483 -9.76 -14.63 29.51
CA ASP A 483 -10.10 -14.81 28.10
C ASP A 483 -10.84 -13.62 27.50
N LEU A 484 -10.36 -13.12 26.36
CA LEU A 484 -10.98 -12.03 25.61
C LEU A 484 -11.18 -12.42 24.16
N LYS A 485 -12.45 -12.40 23.73
CA LYS A 485 -12.87 -12.73 22.37
C LYS A 485 -13.66 -11.59 21.76
N PHE A 486 -13.40 -11.34 20.48
CA PHE A 486 -14.18 -10.43 19.65
C PHE A 486 -14.82 -11.21 18.51
N LYS A 487 -16.12 -11.06 18.30
CA LYS A 487 -16.84 -11.63 17.18
C LYS A 487 -17.54 -10.52 16.41
N ALA A 488 -17.02 -10.19 15.25
CA ALA A 488 -17.61 -9.23 14.36
C ALA A 488 -18.55 -9.94 13.39
N LYS A 489 -19.87 -9.75 13.55
CA LYS A 489 -20.88 -10.33 12.64
C LYS A 489 -20.71 -9.79 11.23
N ARG A 490 -20.50 -8.47 11.15
CA ARG A 490 -20.24 -7.75 9.90
C ARG A 490 -19.37 -6.55 10.19
N VAL A 491 -18.31 -6.36 9.41
CA VAL A 491 -17.48 -5.16 9.40
C VAL A 491 -17.28 -4.75 7.96
N ALA A 492 -17.71 -3.54 7.60
CA ALA A 492 -17.51 -2.97 6.28
C ALA A 492 -16.73 -1.66 6.41
N VAL A 493 -15.85 -1.40 5.46
CA VAL A 493 -15.27 -0.08 5.30
C VAL A 493 -15.52 0.40 3.88
N ASP A 494 -16.14 1.56 3.79
CA ASP A 494 -16.39 2.25 2.53
C ASP A 494 -15.29 3.28 2.28
N GLY A 495 -14.79 3.31 1.04
CA GLY A 495 -13.79 4.27 0.57
C GLY A 495 -12.44 4.18 1.27
N LEU A 496 -12.00 2.97 1.65
CA LEU A 496 -10.68 2.79 2.28
C LEU A 496 -9.59 3.20 1.29
N ALA A 497 -8.74 4.15 1.67
CA ALA A 497 -7.63 4.61 0.87
C ALA A 497 -6.38 4.81 1.73
N LEU A 498 -5.24 4.38 1.21
CA LEU A 498 -3.92 4.66 1.71
C LEU A 498 -3.30 5.73 0.82
N THR A 499 -3.16 6.94 1.35
CA THR A 499 -2.79 8.15 0.58
C THR A 499 -1.45 8.68 1.05
N GLN A 500 -0.60 9.10 0.11
CA GLN A 500 0.63 9.83 0.41
C GLN A 500 0.64 11.09 -0.45
N ALA A 501 0.59 12.25 0.21
CA ALA A 501 0.37 13.55 -0.42
C ALA A 501 -0.92 13.58 -1.28
N LYS A 502 -0.79 13.52 -2.61
CA LYS A 502 -1.93 13.52 -3.55
C LYS A 502 -2.11 12.19 -4.29
N THR A 503 -1.31 11.19 -3.97
CA THR A 503 -1.29 9.90 -4.68
C THR A 503 -1.94 8.83 -3.80
N ALA A 504 -2.98 8.17 -4.32
CA ALA A 504 -3.52 6.97 -3.71
C ALA A 504 -2.57 5.79 -4.01
N LEU A 505 -1.97 5.22 -2.97
CA LEU A 505 -1.03 4.09 -3.08
C LEU A 505 -1.78 2.76 -3.13
N ALA A 506 -2.86 2.67 -2.35
CA ALA A 506 -3.83 1.59 -2.38
C ALA A 506 -5.21 2.15 -2.06
N SER A 507 -6.26 1.59 -2.66
CA SER A 507 -7.63 1.98 -2.35
C SER A 507 -8.58 0.82 -2.58
N VAL A 508 -9.68 0.74 -1.84
CA VAL A 508 -10.78 -0.20 -2.10
C VAL A 508 -12.09 0.53 -1.93
N GLY A 509 -13.00 0.36 -2.90
CA GLY A 509 -14.29 1.05 -2.90
C GLY A 509 -15.13 0.65 -1.69
N ARG A 510 -15.22 -0.65 -1.46
CA ARG A 510 -15.80 -1.23 -0.24
C ARG A 510 -15.10 -2.55 0.05
N PHE A 511 -14.68 -2.75 1.30
CA PHE A 511 -14.29 -4.07 1.77
C PHE A 511 -15.19 -4.49 2.93
N GLU A 512 -15.47 -5.78 3.01
CA GLU A 512 -16.40 -6.33 4.00
C GLU A 512 -15.89 -7.67 4.53
N LEU A 513 -15.99 -7.82 5.85
CA LEU A 513 -15.72 -9.03 6.62
C LEU A 513 -17.05 -9.48 7.24
N ALA A 514 -17.38 -10.77 7.07
CA ALA A 514 -18.53 -11.40 7.72
C ALA A 514 -18.07 -12.54 8.63
N ASP A 515 -18.67 -12.60 9.82
CA ASP A 515 -18.36 -13.55 10.89
C ASP A 515 -16.85 -13.69 11.14
N ALA A 516 -16.22 -12.59 11.54
CA ALA A 516 -14.82 -12.57 11.96
C ALA A 516 -14.71 -12.79 13.47
N GLU A 517 -13.96 -13.80 13.91
CA GLU A 517 -13.71 -14.08 15.33
C GLU A 517 -12.22 -13.97 15.64
N VAL A 518 -11.91 -13.18 16.66
CA VAL A 518 -10.56 -12.94 17.19
C VAL A 518 -10.52 -13.44 18.62
N ASP A 519 -9.61 -14.37 18.91
CA ASP A 519 -9.31 -14.84 20.27
C ASP A 519 -7.94 -14.27 20.67
N MET A 520 -7.96 -13.30 21.60
CA MET A 520 -6.75 -12.61 22.06
C MET A 520 -5.87 -13.51 22.95
N THR A 521 -6.43 -14.53 23.58
CA THR A 521 -5.65 -15.47 24.41
C THR A 521 -4.94 -16.51 23.54
N LYS A 522 -5.62 -17.01 22.50
CA LYS A 522 -5.08 -18.05 21.60
C LYS A 522 -4.27 -17.51 20.42
N HIS A 523 -4.33 -16.19 20.18
CA HIS A 523 -3.79 -15.51 19.01
C HIS A 523 -4.33 -16.08 17.68
N THR A 524 -5.64 -16.30 17.61
CA THR A 524 -6.29 -16.83 16.40
C THR A 524 -7.27 -15.80 15.82
N LEU A 525 -7.20 -15.59 14.50
CA LEU A 525 -8.15 -14.81 13.71
C LEU A 525 -8.79 -15.73 12.67
N SER A 526 -10.10 -15.91 12.78
CA SER A 526 -10.90 -16.65 11.80
C SER A 526 -11.90 -15.72 11.14
N ILE A 527 -12.02 -15.77 9.81
CA ILE A 527 -12.92 -14.92 9.03
C ILE A 527 -13.76 -15.84 8.15
N ALA A 528 -15.08 -15.88 8.31
CA ALA A 528 -15.90 -16.74 7.45
C ALA A 528 -15.93 -16.25 5.99
N SER A 529 -16.08 -14.94 5.80
CA SER A 529 -16.07 -14.33 4.46
C SER A 529 -15.36 -12.99 4.43
N PHE A 530 -14.54 -12.79 3.42
CA PHE A 530 -13.93 -11.53 3.05
C PHE A 530 -14.33 -11.18 1.61
N SER A 531 -14.83 -9.98 1.40
CA SER A 531 -15.11 -9.44 0.07
C SER A 531 -14.51 -8.05 -0.13
N ALA A 532 -14.03 -7.77 -1.33
CA ALA A 532 -13.50 -6.46 -1.72
C ALA A 532 -13.98 -6.07 -3.11
N ASN A 533 -14.58 -4.88 -3.23
CA ASN A 533 -15.02 -4.31 -4.49
C ASN A 533 -14.08 -3.21 -4.96
N SER A 534 -13.67 -3.32 -6.23
CA SER A 534 -12.81 -2.38 -6.92
C SER A 534 -11.49 -2.04 -6.18
N PRO A 535 -10.76 -3.03 -5.60
CA PRO A 535 -9.47 -2.74 -4.99
C PRO A 535 -8.46 -2.33 -6.06
N LYS A 536 -7.67 -1.30 -5.77
CA LYS A 536 -6.58 -0.79 -6.61
C LYS A 536 -5.31 -0.79 -5.79
N VAL A 537 -4.27 -1.44 -6.29
CA VAL A 537 -2.98 -1.54 -5.59
C VAL A 537 -1.85 -1.25 -6.56
N LEU A 538 -0.92 -0.38 -6.16
CA LEU A 538 0.35 -0.18 -6.84
C LEU A 538 1.44 -1.03 -6.19
N VAL A 539 2.00 -1.96 -6.95
CA VAL A 539 3.16 -2.76 -6.55
C VAL A 539 4.40 -2.24 -7.26
N GLU A 540 5.28 -1.59 -6.50
CA GLU A 540 6.54 -1.05 -7.02
C GLU A 540 7.76 -1.65 -6.31
N ARG A 541 8.77 -2.02 -7.09
CA ARG A 541 10.15 -2.23 -6.64
C ARG A 541 11.05 -1.21 -7.33
N ASP A 542 11.80 -0.44 -6.55
CA ASP A 542 12.63 0.66 -7.08
C ASP A 542 14.04 0.22 -7.52
N ASN A 543 14.82 1.17 -8.03
CA ASN A 543 16.19 0.95 -8.50
C ASN A 543 17.15 0.50 -7.38
N GLU A 544 16.80 0.77 -6.12
CA GLU A 544 17.55 0.33 -4.93
C GLU A 544 17.12 -1.07 -4.48
N LYS A 545 16.25 -1.73 -5.25
CA LYS A 545 15.69 -3.06 -5.01
C LYS A 545 14.76 -3.13 -3.79
N ARG A 546 14.33 -1.98 -3.26
CA ARG A 546 13.40 -1.87 -2.13
C ARG A 546 11.96 -1.98 -2.62
N TRP A 547 11.12 -2.64 -1.83
CA TRP A 547 9.68 -2.68 -2.08
C TRP A 547 9.00 -1.41 -1.56
N MET A 548 7.93 -0.98 -2.23
CA MET A 548 7.14 0.20 -1.85
C MET A 548 6.77 0.28 -0.36
N PHE A 549 6.43 -0.84 0.28
CA PHE A 549 6.01 -0.90 1.69
C PHE A 549 7.15 -0.61 2.66
N GLU A 550 8.41 -0.84 2.27
CA GLU A 550 9.58 -0.51 3.10
C GLU A 550 9.69 1.01 3.32
N ARG A 551 9.17 1.81 2.37
CA ARG A 551 9.11 3.27 2.46
C ARG A 551 7.86 3.76 3.17
N TRP A 552 6.81 2.93 3.26
CA TRP A 552 5.61 3.28 4.02
C TRP A 552 5.87 3.24 5.52
N LEU A 553 6.84 2.45 5.98
CA LEU A 553 7.21 2.32 7.38
C LEU A 553 8.23 3.40 7.75
N LYS A 554 7.97 4.17 8.80
CA LYS A 554 8.97 5.04 9.39
C LYS A 554 10.01 4.20 10.12
N ALA A 555 11.29 4.48 9.87
CA ALA A 555 12.36 3.89 10.65
C ALA A 555 12.15 4.25 12.14
N PRO A 556 12.35 3.30 13.08
CA PRO A 556 12.23 3.59 14.50
C PRO A 556 13.13 4.78 14.87
N PRO A 557 12.63 5.79 15.61
CA PRO A 557 13.47 6.84 16.15
C PRO A 557 14.43 6.21 17.16
N GLY A 558 15.65 5.93 16.71
CA GLY A 558 16.66 5.14 17.43
C GLY A 558 17.61 4.36 16.52
N GLY A 559 17.27 4.19 15.24
CA GLY A 559 18.14 3.56 14.24
C GLY A 559 19.08 4.52 13.50
N SER A 560 19.69 5.50 14.18
CA SER A 560 20.83 6.20 13.60
C SER A 560 22.09 5.45 13.97
N GLN A 561 22.69 4.77 12.99
CA GLN A 561 23.95 4.03 13.12
C GLN A 561 25.16 4.99 13.17
N ALA A 562 25.03 6.10 13.89
CA ALA A 562 26.03 7.13 14.10
C ALA A 562 26.01 7.61 15.56
N ALA A 563 26.10 6.68 16.52
CA ALA A 563 26.44 6.94 17.92
C ALA A 563 26.85 5.64 18.67
N ALA A 564 27.48 4.69 17.97
CA ALA A 564 27.98 3.44 18.57
C ALA A 564 29.50 3.48 18.78
N THR A 565 30.00 4.62 19.26
CA THR A 565 31.30 4.73 19.92
C THR A 565 31.17 5.90 20.89
N GLU A 566 31.50 5.66 22.17
CA GLU A 566 31.40 6.61 23.29
C GLU A 566 30.05 6.68 24.03
N ALA A 567 29.70 5.59 24.73
CA ALA A 567 29.04 5.68 26.03
C ALA A 567 29.23 4.37 26.82
N LYS A 568 30.48 4.09 27.21
CA LYS A 568 30.79 3.08 28.22
C LYS A 568 31.06 3.81 29.54
N ALA A 569 30.01 4.27 30.22
CA ALA A 569 30.13 4.79 31.58
C ALA A 569 28.80 4.69 32.35
N ALA A 570 28.86 3.94 33.45
CA ALA A 570 28.01 3.98 34.64
C ALA A 570 26.48 3.79 34.49
N ALA A 571 26.04 2.53 34.59
CA ALA A 571 24.68 2.19 34.98
C ALA A 571 24.52 2.31 36.52
N PRO A 572 23.57 3.12 37.05
CA PRO A 572 23.17 3.00 38.44
C PRO A 572 22.27 1.77 38.62
N LYS A 573 22.54 1.01 39.69
CA LYS A 573 21.77 -0.17 40.12
C LYS A 573 20.51 0.27 40.89
N ASN A 574 19.34 -0.14 40.41
CA ASN A 574 18.14 -0.63 41.13
C ASN A 574 16.83 -0.26 40.41
N PRO A 575 15.71 -0.98 40.62
CA PRO A 575 15.53 -2.42 40.78
C PRO A 575 14.64 -3.00 39.65
N LYS A 576 14.74 -4.32 39.49
CA LYS A 576 13.94 -5.24 38.68
C LYS A 576 12.52 -4.74 38.35
N VAL A 577 12.35 -4.17 37.15
CA VAL A 577 11.06 -4.20 36.45
C VAL A 577 10.81 -5.67 36.11
N PRO A 578 9.68 -6.30 36.50
CA PRO A 578 9.37 -7.62 36.02
C PRO A 578 9.22 -7.50 34.51
N ALA A 579 10.08 -8.21 33.77
CA ALA A 579 9.85 -8.46 32.37
C ALA A 579 8.49 -9.16 32.29
N ALA A 580 7.47 -8.43 31.84
CA ALA A 580 6.24 -9.06 31.40
C ALA A 580 6.65 -10.02 30.28
N ASP A 581 6.33 -11.30 30.46
CA ASP A 581 6.42 -12.32 29.42
C ASP A 581 5.65 -11.80 28.20
N ALA A 582 6.36 -11.14 27.28
CA ALA A 582 5.80 -10.76 26.00
C ALA A 582 5.50 -12.05 25.26
N ASN A 583 4.24 -12.46 25.30
CA ASN A 583 3.74 -13.69 24.72
C ASN A 583 4.00 -13.68 23.20
N THR A 584 5.06 -14.35 22.76
CA THR A 584 5.62 -14.29 21.39
C THR A 584 4.97 -15.24 20.40
N LYS A 585 3.85 -15.91 20.76
CA LYS A 585 3.18 -16.85 19.85
C LYS A 585 2.66 -16.11 18.60
N PRO A 586 3.03 -16.53 17.37
CA PRO A 586 2.55 -15.90 16.15
C PRO A 586 1.05 -16.11 15.94
N TRP A 587 0.39 -15.15 15.30
CA TRP A 587 -1.03 -15.21 14.99
C TRP A 587 -1.36 -16.29 13.95
N GLU A 588 -2.39 -17.09 14.22
CA GLU A 588 -2.97 -18.04 13.26
C GLU A 588 -4.15 -17.41 12.53
N LEU A 589 -4.10 -17.36 11.19
CA LEU A 589 -5.14 -16.77 10.33
C LEU A 589 -5.82 -17.85 9.48
N SER A 590 -7.15 -17.86 9.47
CA SER A 590 -7.97 -18.67 8.57
C SER A 590 -9.09 -17.85 7.94
N ILE A 591 -9.30 -18.01 6.64
CA ILE A 591 -10.35 -17.31 5.88
C ILE A 591 -11.19 -18.34 5.11
N GLY A 592 -12.49 -18.39 5.37
CA GLY A 592 -13.43 -19.33 4.75
C GLY A 592 -13.62 -19.06 3.26
N THR A 593 -14.00 -17.83 2.89
CA THR A 593 -14.21 -17.38 1.51
C THR A 593 -13.56 -16.03 1.27
N VAL A 594 -12.92 -15.86 0.10
CA VAL A 594 -12.30 -14.62 -0.37
C VAL A 594 -12.89 -14.30 -1.73
N ALA A 595 -13.55 -13.15 -1.85
CA ALA A 595 -14.11 -12.64 -3.09
C ALA A 595 -13.53 -11.26 -3.41
N VAL A 596 -12.95 -11.09 -4.59
CA VAL A 596 -12.52 -9.79 -5.10
C VAL A 596 -13.20 -9.56 -6.43
N ASP A 597 -13.88 -8.43 -6.58
CA ASP A 597 -14.54 -8.04 -7.81
C ASP A 597 -13.96 -6.73 -8.35
N ASN A 598 -13.75 -6.69 -9.67
CA ASN A 598 -13.29 -5.50 -10.41
C ASN A 598 -11.96 -4.92 -9.89
N GLY A 599 -11.03 -5.77 -9.43
CA GLY A 599 -9.73 -5.33 -8.94
C GLY A 599 -8.80 -4.80 -10.05
N ALA A 600 -7.89 -3.92 -9.67
CA ALA A 600 -6.80 -3.43 -10.51
C ALA A 600 -5.46 -3.50 -9.77
N LEU A 601 -4.42 -3.99 -10.45
CA LEU A 601 -3.06 -4.09 -9.93
C LEU A 601 -2.12 -3.47 -10.94
N SER A 602 -1.40 -2.43 -10.55
CA SER A 602 -0.30 -1.88 -11.35
C SER A 602 1.02 -2.42 -10.80
N TYR A 603 1.80 -3.12 -11.63
CA TYR A 603 3.11 -3.64 -11.25
C TYR A 603 4.22 -2.87 -11.97
N SER A 604 5.26 -2.48 -11.23
CA SER A 604 6.45 -1.82 -11.77
C SER A 604 7.70 -2.30 -11.03
N ASP A 605 8.59 -3.01 -11.74
CA ASP A 605 9.93 -3.37 -11.24
C ASP A 605 10.99 -2.57 -12.00
N LYS A 606 11.70 -1.71 -11.27
CA LYS A 606 12.79 -0.88 -11.78
C LYS A 606 14.17 -1.33 -11.27
N ALA A 607 14.25 -2.48 -10.58
CA ALA A 607 15.49 -3.01 -10.01
C ALA A 607 16.49 -3.51 -11.06
N GLY A 608 16.01 -3.92 -12.24
CA GLY A 608 16.82 -4.40 -13.36
C GLY A 608 17.24 -3.29 -14.33
N ALA A 609 18.25 -3.57 -15.18
CA ALA A 609 18.71 -2.63 -16.22
C ALA A 609 17.61 -2.27 -17.25
N THR A 610 16.61 -3.14 -17.40
CA THR A 610 15.40 -2.86 -18.17
C THR A 610 14.18 -2.95 -17.24
N PRO A 611 13.42 -1.85 -17.05
CA PRO A 611 12.27 -1.85 -16.17
C PRO A 611 11.14 -2.71 -16.76
N VAL A 612 10.38 -3.37 -15.89
CA VAL A 612 9.20 -4.17 -16.23
C VAL A 612 7.97 -3.47 -15.66
N ALA A 613 6.97 -3.21 -16.49
CA ALA A 613 5.71 -2.65 -16.03
C ALA A 613 4.52 -3.28 -16.77
N PHE A 614 3.49 -3.66 -16.01
CA PHE A 614 2.22 -4.15 -16.53
C PHE A 614 1.07 -3.78 -15.59
N GLU A 615 -0.13 -3.74 -16.14
CA GLU A 615 -1.36 -3.49 -15.39
C GLU A 615 -2.31 -4.67 -15.55
N ILE A 616 -2.83 -5.16 -14.43
CA ILE A 616 -3.93 -6.10 -14.38
C ILE A 616 -5.20 -5.32 -14.06
N SER A 617 -6.25 -5.48 -14.87
CA SER A 617 -7.56 -4.86 -14.70
C SER A 617 -8.67 -5.90 -14.73
N ALA A 618 -9.87 -5.52 -14.27
CA ALA A 618 -11.03 -6.40 -14.16
C ALA A 618 -10.71 -7.72 -13.42
N LEU A 619 -9.83 -7.66 -12.41
CA LEU A 619 -9.39 -8.80 -11.63
C LEU A 619 -10.57 -9.32 -10.81
N LYS A 620 -10.90 -10.60 -11.01
CA LYS A 620 -11.83 -11.35 -10.19
C LYS A 620 -11.10 -12.49 -9.49
N VAL A 621 -11.22 -12.54 -8.16
CA VAL A 621 -10.63 -13.59 -7.33
C VAL A 621 -11.74 -14.24 -6.53
N ASN A 622 -11.86 -15.56 -6.61
CA ASN A 622 -12.72 -16.35 -5.74
C ASN A 622 -11.89 -17.49 -5.14
N ALA A 623 -11.61 -17.42 -3.85
CA ALA A 623 -10.82 -18.42 -3.15
C ALA A 623 -11.54 -18.94 -1.90
N GLN A 624 -11.25 -20.18 -1.50
CA GLN A 624 -11.89 -20.82 -0.35
C GLN A 624 -10.85 -21.49 0.56
N LYS A 625 -11.12 -21.51 1.87
CA LYS A 625 -10.31 -22.18 2.91
C LYS A 625 -8.84 -21.72 2.95
N ILE A 626 -8.62 -20.41 2.83
CA ILE A 626 -7.29 -19.81 2.83
C ILE A 626 -6.70 -19.84 4.23
N ALA A 627 -5.55 -20.50 4.38
CA ALA A 627 -4.78 -20.56 5.61
C ALA A 627 -3.28 -20.35 5.27
N PRO A 628 -2.75 -19.13 5.40
CA PRO A 628 -1.42 -18.79 4.86
C PRO A 628 -0.25 -19.58 5.46
N ASN A 629 -0.41 -20.05 6.70
CA ASN A 629 0.65 -20.71 7.45
C ASN A 629 0.58 -22.25 7.37
N THR A 630 -0.31 -22.82 6.56
CA THR A 630 -0.49 -24.27 6.43
C THR A 630 -0.30 -24.72 4.97
N ALA A 631 -0.13 -26.03 4.79
CA ALA A 631 -0.10 -26.68 3.47
C ALA A 631 -1.52 -26.93 2.89
N THR A 632 -2.53 -26.18 3.34
CA THR A 632 -3.93 -26.38 2.95
C THR A 632 -4.12 -26.04 1.47
N ALA A 633 -4.51 -27.04 0.67
CA ALA A 633 -4.91 -26.84 -0.72
C ALA A 633 -6.25 -26.09 -0.79
N SER A 634 -6.19 -24.82 -1.18
CA SER A 634 -7.29 -23.87 -1.22
C SER A 634 -7.82 -23.73 -2.65
N PRO A 635 -9.10 -24.02 -2.94
CA PRO A 635 -9.68 -23.76 -4.26
C PRO A 635 -9.54 -22.29 -4.64
N LEU A 636 -9.10 -22.01 -5.87
CA LEU A 636 -8.88 -20.68 -6.41
C LEU A 636 -9.42 -20.58 -7.84
N GLN A 637 -10.27 -19.59 -8.08
CA GLN A 637 -10.66 -19.11 -9.40
C GLN A 637 -10.16 -17.67 -9.54
N LEU A 638 -9.45 -17.40 -10.63
CA LEU A 638 -8.76 -16.14 -10.85
C LEU A 638 -8.92 -15.76 -12.32
N SER A 639 -9.45 -14.57 -12.62
CA SER A 639 -9.53 -14.07 -13.99
C SER A 639 -9.24 -12.57 -14.05
N GLY A 640 -8.78 -12.09 -15.19
CA GLY A 640 -8.49 -10.67 -15.37
C GLY A 640 -7.94 -10.37 -16.76
N ARG A 641 -7.60 -9.10 -16.96
CA ARG A 641 -6.97 -8.60 -18.18
C ARG A 641 -5.59 -8.04 -17.86
N ILE A 642 -4.58 -8.35 -18.65
CA ILE A 642 -3.20 -7.88 -18.46
C ILE A 642 -2.76 -7.03 -19.66
N ALA A 643 -2.32 -5.80 -19.41
CA ALA A 643 -1.83 -4.86 -20.41
C ALA A 643 -0.41 -4.43 -20.07
N ALA A 644 0.38 -4.10 -21.10
CA ALA A 644 1.71 -3.54 -20.94
C ALA A 644 1.97 -2.46 -22.00
N GLY A 645 2.35 -1.26 -21.55
CA GLY A 645 2.59 -0.12 -22.44
C GLY A 645 1.35 0.26 -23.25
N ARG A 646 1.49 0.30 -24.58
CA ARG A 646 0.39 0.62 -25.52
C ARG A 646 -0.24 -0.62 -26.17
N ALA A 647 0.08 -1.82 -25.69
CA ALA A 647 -0.48 -3.06 -26.22
C ALA A 647 -1.93 -3.26 -25.75
N GLU A 648 -2.74 -3.93 -26.56
CA GLU A 648 -4.06 -4.38 -26.13
C GLU A 648 -3.96 -5.33 -24.94
N ALA A 649 -4.95 -5.28 -24.06
CA ALA A 649 -4.96 -6.08 -22.85
C ALA A 649 -5.31 -7.55 -23.16
N GLY A 650 -4.39 -8.48 -22.91
CA GLY A 650 -4.64 -9.92 -22.97
C GLY A 650 -5.55 -10.39 -21.83
N ARG A 651 -6.11 -11.60 -21.93
CA ARG A 651 -6.94 -12.22 -20.88
C ARG A 651 -6.19 -13.38 -20.22
N PHE A 652 -6.42 -13.57 -18.93
CA PHE A 652 -6.10 -14.81 -18.24
C PHE A 652 -7.29 -15.32 -17.41
N ASP A 653 -7.36 -16.64 -17.27
CA ASP A 653 -8.36 -17.36 -16.49
C ASP A 653 -7.67 -18.60 -15.89
N TYR A 654 -7.76 -18.76 -14.58
CA TYR A 654 -7.19 -19.88 -13.85
C TYR A 654 -8.24 -20.47 -12.91
N LYS A 655 -8.36 -21.80 -12.93
CA LYS A 655 -9.25 -22.56 -12.04
C LYS A 655 -8.51 -23.78 -11.51
N GLY A 656 -8.27 -23.81 -10.21
CA GLY A 656 -7.46 -24.85 -9.58
C GLY A 656 -7.41 -24.76 -8.06
N THR A 657 -6.34 -25.27 -7.47
CA THR A 657 -6.02 -25.17 -6.05
C THR A 657 -4.67 -24.52 -5.84
N VAL A 658 -4.53 -23.78 -4.74
CA VAL A 658 -3.28 -23.12 -4.31
C VAL A 658 -2.99 -23.47 -2.85
N ALA A 659 -1.73 -23.70 -2.52
CA ALA A 659 -1.22 -23.74 -1.14
C ALA A 659 -0.18 -22.64 -0.98
N LEU A 660 -0.16 -21.96 0.17
CA LEU A 660 0.73 -20.81 0.40
C LEU A 660 2.03 -21.19 1.12
N LYS A 661 2.07 -22.33 1.83
CA LYS A 661 3.26 -22.79 2.55
C LYS A 661 3.44 -24.32 2.50
N PRO A 662 4.36 -24.85 1.66
CA PRO A 662 5.11 -24.14 0.61
C PRO A 662 4.18 -23.69 -0.53
N VAL A 663 4.62 -22.71 -1.34
CA VAL A 663 3.82 -22.22 -2.47
C VAL A 663 3.67 -23.34 -3.50
N ALA A 664 2.44 -23.77 -3.75
CA ALA A 664 2.10 -24.75 -4.77
C ALA A 664 0.78 -24.37 -5.45
N ALA A 665 0.65 -24.66 -6.74
CA ALA A 665 -0.57 -24.39 -7.51
C ALA A 665 -0.81 -25.49 -8.53
N GLU A 666 -2.04 -25.98 -8.64
CA GLU A 666 -2.42 -27.03 -9.60
C GLU A 666 -3.79 -26.72 -10.20
N GLY A 667 -3.92 -26.64 -11.52
CA GLY A 667 -5.20 -26.27 -12.14
C GLY A 667 -5.17 -26.11 -13.65
N ARG A 668 -6.30 -25.67 -14.21
CA ARG A 668 -6.41 -25.26 -15.61
C ARG A 668 -6.09 -23.77 -15.73
N LEU A 669 -5.29 -23.43 -16.73
CA LEU A 669 -4.87 -22.08 -17.06
C LEU A 669 -5.20 -21.80 -18.54
N GLU A 670 -5.94 -20.73 -18.78
CA GLU A 670 -6.17 -20.15 -20.09
C GLU A 670 -5.60 -18.73 -20.13
N VAL A 671 -4.73 -18.49 -21.10
CA VAL A 671 -4.05 -17.22 -21.36
C VAL A 671 -4.27 -16.93 -22.83
N ALA A 672 -4.76 -15.73 -23.15
CA ALA A 672 -5.04 -15.32 -24.51
C ALA A 672 -4.38 -13.96 -24.79
N SER A 673 -3.50 -13.94 -25.79
CA SER A 673 -2.83 -12.76 -26.32
C SER A 673 -2.15 -11.89 -25.25
N VAL A 674 -1.42 -12.51 -24.32
CA VAL A 674 -0.68 -11.79 -23.28
C VAL A 674 0.63 -11.22 -23.86
N PRO A 675 0.96 -9.94 -23.65
CA PRO A 675 2.13 -9.29 -24.23
C PRO A 675 3.45 -9.84 -23.65
N ALA A 676 3.99 -10.89 -24.24
CA ALA A 676 5.23 -11.54 -23.80
C ALA A 676 6.45 -10.60 -23.81
N HIS A 677 6.43 -9.61 -24.71
CA HIS A 677 7.46 -8.57 -24.82
C HIS A 677 7.54 -7.64 -23.58
N ALA A 678 6.52 -7.63 -22.71
CA ALA A 678 6.55 -6.91 -21.43
C ALA A 678 7.57 -7.51 -20.44
N PHE A 679 7.89 -8.80 -20.60
CA PHE A 679 8.74 -9.56 -19.69
C PHE A 679 10.21 -9.56 -20.12
N LYS A 680 10.66 -8.51 -20.85
CA LYS A 680 12.01 -8.40 -21.42
C LYS A 680 13.13 -8.63 -20.43
N ALA A 681 12.99 -8.14 -19.19
CA ALA A 681 14.00 -8.34 -18.15
C ALA A 681 14.31 -9.81 -17.84
N TYR A 682 13.38 -10.74 -18.12
CA TYR A 682 13.56 -12.16 -17.81
C TYR A 682 14.24 -12.95 -18.93
N TYR A 683 14.31 -12.43 -20.16
CA TYR A 683 14.93 -13.13 -21.31
C TYR A 683 16.06 -12.35 -22.01
N ALA A 684 16.25 -11.06 -21.70
CA ALA A 684 17.26 -10.22 -22.35
C ALA A 684 18.71 -10.71 -22.14
N ASP A 685 18.98 -11.41 -21.03
CA ASP A 685 20.30 -11.95 -20.74
C ASP A 685 20.57 -13.32 -21.40
N ALA A 686 19.52 -13.97 -21.91
CA ALA A 686 19.64 -15.25 -22.61
C ALA A 686 19.79 -15.08 -24.14
N LEU A 687 19.25 -14.00 -24.70
CA LEU A 687 19.09 -13.83 -26.15
C LEU A 687 19.79 -12.56 -26.67
N ASN A 688 20.36 -12.63 -27.88
CA ASN A 688 20.92 -11.51 -28.65
C ASN A 688 19.91 -10.89 -29.64
N ILE A 689 18.62 -10.98 -29.31
CA ILE A 689 17.53 -10.40 -30.11
C ILE A 689 16.69 -9.44 -29.27
N ASP A 690 16.23 -8.38 -29.90
CA ASP A 690 15.32 -7.41 -29.30
C ASP A 690 13.89 -7.69 -29.76
N ILE A 691 13.12 -8.39 -28.93
CA ILE A 691 11.71 -8.72 -29.18
C ILE A 691 10.88 -7.44 -29.08
N ARG A 692 10.36 -6.98 -30.21
CA ARG A 692 9.54 -5.76 -30.32
C ARG A 692 8.07 -6.02 -30.09
N ARG A 693 7.59 -7.18 -30.50
CA ARG A 693 6.19 -7.60 -30.37
C ARG A 693 6.14 -9.11 -30.27
N ALA A 694 5.34 -9.61 -29.35
CA ALA A 694 5.07 -11.03 -29.16
C ALA A 694 3.85 -11.14 -28.23
N PHE A 695 2.85 -11.92 -28.62
CA PHE A 695 1.70 -12.25 -27.79
C PHE A 695 1.66 -13.75 -27.56
N ALA A 696 1.64 -14.15 -26.29
CA ALA A 696 1.61 -15.54 -25.89
C ALA A 696 0.18 -15.94 -25.50
N SER A 697 -0.26 -17.09 -26.00
CA SER A 697 -1.50 -17.74 -25.62
C SER A 697 -1.20 -19.14 -25.11
N TYR A 698 -1.89 -19.60 -24.08
CA TYR A 698 -1.73 -20.93 -23.50
C TYR A 698 -3.08 -21.45 -23.02
N ARG A 699 -3.40 -22.71 -23.31
CA ARG A 699 -4.60 -23.37 -22.79
C ARG A 699 -4.23 -24.79 -22.35
N GLY A 700 -4.22 -25.04 -21.05
CA GLY A 700 -3.78 -26.33 -20.52
C GLY A 700 -3.85 -26.45 -19.01
N THR A 701 -3.19 -27.48 -18.49
CA THR A 701 -2.99 -27.71 -17.06
C THR A 701 -1.61 -27.28 -16.62
N VAL A 702 -1.54 -26.57 -15.50
CA VAL A 702 -0.31 -26.17 -14.82
C VAL A 702 -0.24 -26.82 -13.45
N LYS A 703 0.93 -27.37 -13.11
CA LYS A 703 1.29 -27.79 -11.76
C LYS A 703 2.62 -27.15 -11.39
N TYR A 704 2.61 -26.39 -10.31
CA TYR A 704 3.75 -25.65 -9.79
C TYR A 704 3.96 -26.01 -8.32
N SER A 705 5.21 -26.16 -7.91
CA SER A 705 5.58 -26.25 -6.50
C SER A 705 6.97 -25.65 -6.25
N ALA A 706 7.06 -24.75 -5.28
CA ALA A 706 8.33 -24.29 -4.75
C ALA A 706 8.88 -25.32 -3.75
N THR A 707 10.09 -25.81 -3.98
CA THR A 707 10.78 -26.72 -3.06
C THR A 707 12.10 -26.09 -2.60
N PRO A 708 12.67 -26.52 -1.46
CA PRO A 708 14.01 -26.06 -1.04
C PRO A 708 15.11 -26.32 -2.08
N ALA A 709 14.96 -27.34 -2.93
CA ALA A 709 15.90 -27.68 -4.00
C ALA A 709 15.74 -26.83 -5.28
N GLY A 710 14.65 -26.06 -5.39
CA GLY A 710 14.31 -25.27 -6.57
C GLY A 710 12.83 -25.36 -6.95
N MET A 711 12.43 -24.71 -8.04
CA MET A 711 11.06 -24.78 -8.55
C MET A 711 10.81 -26.05 -9.37
N SER A 712 9.64 -26.66 -9.20
CA SER A 712 9.13 -27.69 -10.11
C SER A 712 7.92 -27.16 -10.87
N VAL A 713 7.90 -27.37 -12.18
CA VAL A 713 6.84 -26.94 -13.11
C VAL A 713 6.48 -28.08 -14.05
N LYS A 714 5.21 -28.44 -14.11
CA LYS A 714 4.65 -29.33 -15.12
C LYS A 714 3.55 -28.60 -15.89
N LEU A 715 3.70 -28.47 -17.20
CA LEU A 715 2.72 -27.90 -18.11
C LEU A 715 2.24 -28.98 -19.06
N ALA A 716 0.96 -29.00 -19.41
CA ALA A 716 0.41 -29.83 -20.47
C ALA A 716 -0.77 -29.13 -21.16
N GLY A 717 -0.65 -28.81 -22.45
CA GLY A 717 -1.71 -28.12 -23.19
C GLY A 717 -1.26 -27.57 -24.54
N ASP A 718 -2.03 -26.63 -25.09
CA ASP A 718 -1.70 -25.96 -26.34
C ASP A 718 -1.12 -24.56 -26.05
N THR A 719 -0.11 -24.16 -26.81
CA THR A 719 0.46 -22.79 -26.74
C THR A 719 0.59 -22.19 -28.14
N ALA A 720 0.51 -20.87 -28.21
CA ALA A 720 0.73 -20.12 -29.43
C ALA A 720 1.54 -18.86 -29.14
N LEU A 721 2.43 -18.51 -30.08
CA LEU A 721 3.10 -17.22 -30.11
C LEU A 721 2.69 -16.46 -31.37
N GLU A 722 1.96 -15.37 -31.18
CA GLU A 722 1.34 -14.58 -32.24
C GLU A 722 2.07 -13.24 -32.44
N ASP A 723 2.03 -12.74 -33.67
CA ASP A 723 2.53 -11.41 -34.06
C ASP A 723 3.99 -11.15 -33.62
N PHE A 724 4.82 -12.19 -33.69
CA PHE A 724 6.20 -12.12 -33.25
C PHE A 724 7.04 -11.27 -34.20
N ARG A 725 7.79 -10.33 -33.63
CA ARG A 725 8.76 -9.50 -34.34
C ARG A 725 9.98 -9.27 -33.47
N ALA A 726 11.14 -9.63 -33.99
CA ALA A 726 12.42 -9.40 -33.34
C ALA A 726 13.41 -8.71 -34.28
N ASN A 727 14.14 -7.75 -33.72
CA ASN A 727 15.27 -7.12 -34.37
C ASN A 727 16.57 -7.78 -33.90
N SER A 728 17.58 -7.75 -34.75
CA SER A 728 18.93 -8.16 -34.33
C SER A 728 19.55 -7.10 -33.44
N ALA A 729 20.23 -7.54 -32.37
CA ALA A 729 21.09 -6.66 -31.56
C ALA A 729 22.48 -6.44 -32.18
N THR A 730 22.89 -7.27 -33.15
CA THR A 730 24.24 -7.30 -33.72
C THR A 730 24.33 -6.74 -35.15
N LEU A 731 23.26 -6.86 -35.96
CA LEU A 731 23.25 -6.39 -37.36
C LEU A 731 23.36 -4.86 -37.53
N THR A 732 23.07 -4.08 -36.49
CA THR A 732 23.24 -2.62 -36.49
C THR A 732 24.70 -2.17 -36.59
N GLN A 733 25.66 -3.09 -36.45
CA GLN A 733 27.09 -2.79 -36.43
C GLN A 733 27.82 -3.09 -37.76
N SER A 734 27.13 -3.63 -38.77
CA SER A 734 27.74 -3.95 -40.07
C SER A 734 27.82 -2.73 -41.01
N PRO A 735 29.02 -2.36 -41.53
CA PRO A 735 29.19 -1.25 -42.46
C PRO A 735 28.31 -1.41 -43.72
N GLY A 736 27.57 -0.37 -44.11
CA GLY A 736 26.71 -0.37 -45.30
C GLY A 736 25.26 -0.83 -45.09
N GLN A 737 24.89 -1.32 -43.89
CA GLN A 737 23.53 -1.78 -43.59
C GLN A 737 22.73 -0.89 -42.62
N ALA A 738 23.31 0.21 -42.13
CA ALA A 738 22.68 1.11 -41.14
C ALA A 738 21.32 1.70 -41.57
N ASN A 739 20.96 1.63 -42.86
CA ASN A 739 19.71 2.17 -43.42
C ASN A 739 18.70 1.10 -43.89
N ARG A 740 18.98 -0.22 -43.74
CA ARG A 740 18.01 -1.30 -44.06
C ARG A 740 17.25 -1.72 -42.78
N SER A 741 16.05 -2.30 -42.90
CA SER A 741 15.23 -2.66 -41.74
C SER A 741 15.98 -3.61 -40.78
N ASN A 742 16.11 -3.30 -39.49
CA ASN A 742 16.82 -4.16 -38.52
C ASN A 742 16.06 -5.46 -38.14
N GLN A 743 14.99 -5.78 -38.88
CA GLN A 743 14.15 -6.94 -38.64
C GLN A 743 14.91 -8.21 -38.98
N LEU A 744 15.02 -9.10 -37.99
CA LEU A 744 15.75 -10.36 -38.09
C LEU A 744 14.79 -11.54 -38.29
N LEU A 745 13.76 -11.60 -37.45
CA LEU A 745 12.77 -12.68 -37.42
C LEU A 745 11.38 -12.08 -37.24
N SER A 746 10.40 -12.57 -37.98
CA SER A 746 8.99 -12.36 -37.65
C SER A 746 8.13 -13.52 -38.12
N TRP A 747 6.99 -13.72 -37.47
CA TRP A 747 5.96 -14.64 -37.94
C TRP A 747 4.60 -14.20 -37.44
N LYS A 748 3.54 -14.65 -38.13
CA LYS A 748 2.17 -14.36 -37.72
C LYS A 748 1.75 -15.25 -36.57
N THR A 749 1.90 -16.57 -36.70
CA THR A 749 1.63 -17.52 -35.61
C THR A 749 2.63 -18.66 -35.58
N LEU A 750 3.09 -19.01 -34.38
CA LEU A 750 3.76 -20.26 -34.04
C LEU A 750 2.86 -21.03 -33.08
N ASN A 751 2.19 -22.07 -33.57
CA ASN A 751 1.31 -22.92 -32.77
C ASN A 751 2.05 -24.20 -32.35
N LEU A 752 2.09 -24.48 -31.05
CA LEU A 752 2.63 -25.71 -30.48
C LEU A 752 1.48 -26.44 -29.77
N ARG A 753 0.90 -27.45 -30.43
CA ARG A 753 -0.20 -28.23 -29.87
C ARG A 753 0.32 -29.42 -29.06
N GLY A 754 -0.35 -29.70 -27.93
CA GLY A 754 0.05 -30.76 -27.02
C GLY A 754 1.44 -30.58 -26.40
N LEU A 755 1.86 -29.34 -26.15
CA LEU A 755 3.07 -29.00 -25.40
C LEU A 755 3.00 -29.61 -24.00
N GLN A 756 4.01 -30.39 -23.64
CA GLN A 756 4.30 -30.82 -22.28
C GLN A 756 5.68 -30.29 -21.87
N VAL A 757 5.74 -29.63 -20.72
CA VAL A 757 7.00 -29.16 -20.12
C VAL A 757 7.11 -29.77 -18.74
N ASN A 758 8.23 -30.41 -18.44
CA ASN A 758 8.52 -30.95 -17.13
C ASN A 758 9.88 -30.43 -16.66
N LEU A 759 9.83 -29.48 -15.72
CA LEU A 759 10.98 -28.92 -15.02
C LEU A 759 10.96 -29.47 -13.60
N VAL A 760 11.98 -30.24 -13.25
CA VAL A 760 12.20 -30.75 -11.89
C VAL A 760 13.60 -30.30 -11.47
N PRO A 761 13.79 -29.79 -10.23
CA PRO A 761 15.11 -29.41 -9.76
C PRO A 761 16.12 -30.55 -9.92
N GLN A 762 17.33 -30.23 -10.38
CA GLN A 762 18.44 -31.17 -10.58
C GLN A 762 18.20 -32.28 -11.63
N ALA A 763 17.08 -32.25 -12.35
CA ALA A 763 16.83 -33.13 -13.51
C ALA A 763 16.92 -32.34 -14.82
N PRO A 764 17.24 -32.99 -15.96
CA PRO A 764 17.21 -32.33 -17.25
C PRO A 764 15.78 -31.85 -17.57
N LEU A 765 15.67 -30.62 -18.07
CA LEU A 765 14.41 -30.07 -18.58
C LEU A 765 13.88 -30.98 -19.69
N ALA A 766 12.65 -31.47 -19.55
CA ALA A 766 11.98 -32.24 -20.60
C ALA A 766 10.90 -31.39 -21.28
N VAL A 767 10.94 -31.29 -22.61
CA VAL A 767 9.95 -30.59 -23.44
C VAL A 767 9.47 -31.56 -24.51
N ASP A 768 8.16 -31.75 -24.63
CA ASP A 768 7.54 -32.58 -25.65
C ASP A 768 6.45 -31.76 -26.37
N VAL A 769 6.46 -31.73 -27.69
CA VAL A 769 5.45 -31.03 -28.50
C VAL A 769 4.85 -32.02 -29.48
N ARG A 770 3.53 -32.22 -29.45
CA ARG A 770 2.87 -33.18 -30.34
C ARG A 770 2.80 -32.72 -31.80
N GLU A 771 2.55 -31.44 -32.05
CA GLU A 771 2.42 -30.88 -33.40
C GLU A 771 2.83 -29.40 -33.41
N THR A 772 3.61 -29.00 -34.42
CA THR A 772 4.06 -27.60 -34.59
C THR A 772 3.57 -27.03 -35.92
N THR A 773 3.11 -25.79 -35.92
CA THR A 773 2.77 -25.06 -37.17
C THR A 773 3.30 -23.64 -37.10
N LEU A 774 4.07 -23.23 -38.11
CA LEU A 774 4.62 -21.89 -38.25
C LEU A 774 4.06 -21.25 -39.53
N THR A 775 3.39 -20.10 -39.39
CA THR A 775 2.72 -19.41 -40.51
C THR A 775 3.29 -18.01 -40.76
N ASP A 776 3.36 -17.63 -42.03
CA ASP A 776 3.79 -16.31 -42.51
C ASP A 776 5.13 -15.87 -41.88
N PHE A 777 6.11 -16.78 -41.85
CA PHE A 777 7.40 -16.51 -41.24
C PHE A 777 8.34 -15.78 -42.19
N PHE A 778 9.18 -14.94 -41.60
CA PHE A 778 10.24 -14.21 -42.25
C PHE A 778 11.53 -14.40 -41.45
N ALA A 779 12.61 -14.74 -42.13
CA ALA A 779 13.94 -14.74 -41.55
C ALA A 779 14.92 -14.00 -42.46
N ARG A 780 15.81 -13.22 -41.86
CA ARG A 780 16.95 -12.62 -42.56
C ARG A 780 18.22 -13.39 -42.27
N VAL A 781 18.79 -13.99 -43.31
CA VAL A 781 20.01 -14.78 -43.25
C VAL A 781 21.12 -13.98 -43.92
N ILE A 782 22.15 -13.66 -43.15
CA ILE A 782 23.30 -12.90 -43.63
C ILE A 782 24.55 -13.73 -43.36
N ILE A 783 25.33 -13.95 -44.42
CA ILE A 783 26.72 -14.36 -44.31
C ILE A 783 27.55 -13.09 -44.24
N ASP A 784 28.28 -12.91 -43.13
CA ASP A 784 29.12 -11.74 -42.92
C ASP A 784 30.40 -11.79 -43.78
N PRO A 785 31.20 -10.70 -43.84
CA PRO A 785 32.46 -10.70 -44.57
C PRO A 785 33.50 -11.72 -44.10
N THR A 786 33.31 -12.35 -42.94
CA THR A 786 34.16 -13.43 -42.40
C THR A 786 33.65 -14.83 -42.77
N GLY A 787 32.50 -14.93 -43.42
CA GLY A 787 31.86 -16.19 -43.78
C GLY A 787 30.96 -16.78 -42.68
N ARG A 788 30.68 -16.05 -41.59
CA ARG A 788 29.81 -16.53 -40.49
C ARG A 788 28.36 -16.12 -40.71
N LEU A 789 27.44 -16.97 -40.23
CA LEU A 789 25.99 -16.74 -40.30
C LEU A 789 25.50 -15.94 -39.10
N ASN A 790 24.74 -14.87 -39.34
CA ASN A 790 24.14 -14.03 -38.29
C ASN A 790 23.19 -14.79 -37.32
N LEU A 791 22.64 -15.93 -37.73
CA LEU A 791 21.75 -16.76 -36.91
C LEU A 791 22.49 -17.66 -35.89
N GLN A 792 23.82 -17.77 -35.97
CA GLN A 792 24.61 -18.60 -35.05
C GLN A 792 24.77 -17.96 -33.67
N ASP A 793 24.60 -16.63 -33.57
CA ASP A 793 24.84 -15.86 -32.33
C ASP A 793 23.53 -15.40 -31.65
N LEU A 794 22.40 -16.09 -31.88
CA LEU A 794 21.09 -15.71 -31.32
C LEU A 794 21.00 -15.86 -29.80
N THR A 795 21.79 -16.77 -29.22
CA THR A 795 21.88 -17.03 -27.78
C THR A 795 23.20 -16.48 -27.23
N LYS A 796 23.16 -15.82 -26.06
CA LYS A 796 24.37 -15.37 -25.38
C LYS A 796 25.12 -16.55 -24.76
N LYS A 797 26.44 -16.65 -24.98
CA LYS A 797 27.27 -17.66 -24.30
C LYS A 797 27.53 -17.23 -22.84
N PRO A 798 27.42 -18.14 -21.86
CA PRO A 798 27.75 -17.82 -20.47
C PRO A 798 29.23 -17.44 -20.35
N GLY A 799 29.53 -16.27 -19.79
CA GLY A 799 30.90 -15.82 -19.49
C GLY A 799 31.59 -14.96 -20.56
N GLU A 800 30.93 -14.65 -21.68
CA GLU A 800 31.45 -13.71 -22.66
C GLU A 800 31.18 -12.26 -22.20
N PRO A 801 32.20 -11.40 -22.02
CA PRO A 801 31.99 -10.02 -21.59
C PRO A 801 31.11 -9.31 -22.62
N ALA A 802 30.08 -8.58 -22.14
CA ALA A 802 29.32 -7.70 -23.00
C ALA A 802 30.31 -6.76 -23.74
N PRO A 803 30.20 -6.59 -25.07
CA PRO A 803 30.98 -5.58 -25.76
C PRO A 803 30.67 -4.25 -25.09
N ALA A 804 31.71 -3.55 -24.62
CA ALA A 804 31.54 -2.23 -24.02
C ALA A 804 30.71 -1.37 -24.98
N PRO A 805 29.67 -0.66 -24.49
CA PRO A 805 28.94 0.26 -25.34
C PRO A 805 29.96 1.23 -25.94
N ALA A 806 30.05 1.28 -27.26
CA ALA A 806 30.74 2.36 -27.94
C ALA A 806 30.16 3.66 -27.39
N GLY A 807 30.98 4.43 -26.69
CA GLY A 807 30.54 5.52 -25.85
C GLY A 807 29.57 6.43 -26.58
N GLU A 808 28.33 6.49 -26.11
CA GLU A 808 27.43 7.57 -26.44
C GLU A 808 28.07 8.85 -25.87
N ALA A 809 28.58 9.69 -26.78
CA ALA A 809 28.96 11.04 -26.47
C ALA A 809 27.72 11.79 -25.97
N SER A 810 27.58 11.86 -24.64
CA SER A 810 26.56 12.66 -23.97
C SER A 810 26.91 14.14 -24.17
N THR A 811 26.30 14.77 -25.17
CA THR A 811 26.37 16.22 -25.35
C THR A 811 25.38 16.88 -24.41
N ARG A 812 25.88 17.47 -23.32
CA ARG A 812 25.09 18.35 -22.46
C ARG A 812 25.38 19.80 -22.86
N ARG A 813 24.39 20.50 -23.42
CA ARG A 813 24.45 21.94 -23.68
C ARG A 813 24.37 22.69 -22.33
N SER A 814 25.38 23.49 -22.00
CA SER A 814 25.20 24.54 -20.99
C SER A 814 24.56 25.77 -21.64
N LEU A 815 23.82 26.54 -20.85
CA LEU A 815 23.30 27.86 -21.23
C LEU A 815 24.49 28.82 -21.38
N GLY A 816 25.16 28.77 -22.53
CA GLY A 816 26.37 29.54 -22.79
C GLY A 816 27.14 29.10 -24.04
N GLY A 817 26.45 28.65 -25.10
CA GLY A 817 26.93 28.72 -26.49
C GLY A 817 28.28 28.09 -26.89
N THR A 818 28.98 27.32 -26.05
CA THR A 818 30.26 26.69 -26.41
C THR A 818 30.22 25.18 -26.21
N THR A 819 30.69 24.46 -27.24
CA THR A 819 30.72 22.99 -27.29
C THR A 819 32.15 22.54 -26.97
N THR A 820 32.40 22.08 -25.76
CA THR A 820 33.70 21.47 -25.39
C THR A 820 33.58 19.95 -25.43
N THR A 821 34.43 19.31 -26.25
CA THR A 821 34.54 17.86 -26.34
C THR A 821 35.65 17.42 -25.37
N THR A 822 35.30 16.80 -24.25
CA THR A 822 36.29 16.26 -23.31
C THR A 822 36.41 14.75 -23.52
N THR A 823 37.53 14.29 -24.06
CA THR A 823 37.92 12.88 -24.07
C THR A 823 38.53 12.53 -22.71
N ALA A 824 37.80 11.79 -21.87
CA ALA A 824 38.31 11.32 -20.59
C ALA A 824 39.33 10.19 -20.79
N LYS A 825 40.62 10.53 -20.72
CA LYS A 825 41.73 9.58 -20.59
C LYS A 825 41.75 9.11 -19.12
N LYS A 826 41.58 7.81 -18.87
CA LYS A 826 41.66 7.22 -17.53
C LYS A 826 43.11 7.28 -17.05
N GLN A 827 43.41 8.24 -16.17
CA GLN A 827 44.69 8.40 -15.47
C GLN A 827 44.67 7.53 -14.21
N ALA A 828 45.71 6.71 -14.04
CA ALA A 828 45.96 5.95 -12.81
C ALA A 828 46.51 6.89 -11.73
N ALA A 829 46.07 6.69 -10.48
CA ALA A 829 46.59 7.38 -9.31
C ALA A 829 48.00 6.86 -8.94
N PRO A 830 48.88 7.68 -8.35
CA PRO A 830 50.26 7.31 -8.05
C PRO A 830 50.35 6.61 -6.68
N SER A 831 51.00 5.45 -6.64
CA SER A 831 51.56 4.88 -5.41
C SER A 831 53.04 5.26 -5.32
N GLY A 832 53.39 5.95 -4.24
CA GLY A 832 54.73 6.42 -3.96
C GLY A 832 55.73 5.28 -3.70
N GLY A 833 56.99 5.56 -4.03
CA GLY A 833 58.13 4.79 -3.57
C GLY A 833 59.35 5.70 -3.45
N ALA A 834 60.14 5.49 -2.40
CA ALA A 834 61.58 5.74 -2.32
C ALA A 834 62.11 5.21 -0.97
N PRO A 835 63.41 4.88 -0.85
CA PRO A 835 64.33 4.37 -1.87
C PRO A 835 65.19 3.19 -1.35
N VAL A 836 65.84 2.45 -2.24
CA VAL A 836 67.09 1.72 -1.92
C VAL A 836 68.14 2.00 -2.97
N SER A 837 69.35 2.20 -2.47
CA SER A 837 70.52 2.80 -3.11
C SER A 837 71.21 1.90 -4.12
N ALA A 838 71.94 2.56 -5.01
CA ALA A 838 72.80 2.01 -6.03
C ALA A 838 74.17 1.59 -5.48
N GLU A 839 74.67 0.44 -5.91
CA GLU A 839 76.10 0.16 -6.03
C GLU A 839 76.37 -1.03 -6.96
N ALA A 840 77.50 -0.92 -7.68
CA ALA A 840 78.22 -1.91 -8.48
C ALA A 840 77.79 -2.16 -9.94
N MET A 841 78.57 -1.49 -10.81
CA MET A 841 78.78 -1.66 -12.24
C MET A 841 79.34 -3.04 -12.66
N VAL A 842 79.18 -3.38 -13.95
CA VAL A 842 80.26 -3.62 -14.96
C VAL A 842 79.86 -4.72 -15.99
N GLY A 843 79.79 -4.31 -17.26
CA GLY A 843 80.42 -4.96 -18.43
C GLY A 843 80.00 -6.34 -18.95
N GLY A 844 79.80 -6.44 -20.27
CA GLY A 844 80.08 -7.67 -21.05
C GLY A 844 78.95 -8.20 -21.94
N ALA A 845 79.19 -8.23 -23.26
CA ALA A 845 78.39 -8.80 -24.35
C ALA A 845 78.42 -10.36 -24.41
N PRO A 846 77.89 -11.07 -25.45
CA PRO A 846 76.51 -11.17 -25.99
C PRO A 846 76.01 -12.67 -25.99
N PRO A 847 74.98 -13.13 -26.75
CA PRO A 847 73.94 -14.06 -26.26
C PRO A 847 74.25 -15.57 -26.46
N PRO A 848 73.45 -16.46 -25.83
CA PRO A 848 73.05 -17.69 -26.53
C PRO A 848 71.54 -18.00 -26.44
N ALA A 849 71.14 -18.87 -27.36
CA ALA A 849 69.78 -19.20 -27.75
C ALA A 849 69.02 -20.16 -26.81
N ALA A 850 67.69 -20.08 -26.96
CA ALA A 850 66.66 -21.12 -26.81
C ALA A 850 66.47 -21.82 -25.45
N ALA A 851 65.35 -21.47 -24.80
CA ALA A 851 64.52 -22.42 -24.05
C ALA A 851 63.05 -22.15 -24.37
N ALA A 852 62.33 -23.21 -24.72
CA ALA A 852 60.91 -23.22 -25.08
C ALA A 852 60.02 -22.64 -23.97
N PRO A 853 58.92 -21.92 -24.30
CA PRO A 853 57.87 -21.70 -23.33
C PRO A 853 57.13 -23.02 -23.10
N ALA A 854 57.30 -23.52 -21.88
CA ALA A 854 56.51 -24.61 -21.32
C ALA A 854 55.01 -24.34 -21.50
N ALA A 855 54.31 -25.39 -21.92
CA ALA A 855 52.87 -25.45 -21.98
C ALA A 855 52.29 -24.98 -20.63
N THR A 856 51.58 -23.85 -20.66
CA THR A 856 50.63 -23.52 -19.62
C THR A 856 49.50 -24.52 -19.74
N ALA A 857 49.47 -25.44 -18.78
CA ALA A 857 48.38 -26.38 -18.59
C ALA A 857 47.05 -25.60 -18.62
N LYS A 858 46.21 -25.92 -19.61
CA LYS A 858 44.78 -25.64 -19.55
C LYS A 858 44.29 -26.12 -18.19
N ALA A 859 43.91 -25.18 -17.33
CA ALA A 859 43.01 -25.50 -16.24
C ALA A 859 41.82 -26.26 -16.86
N PRO A 860 41.43 -27.44 -16.32
CA PRO A 860 40.26 -28.11 -16.82
C PRO A 860 39.10 -27.12 -16.67
N ALA A 861 38.50 -26.74 -17.79
CA ALA A 861 37.20 -26.10 -17.77
C ALA A 861 36.30 -27.09 -17.04
N THR A 862 35.98 -26.80 -15.78
CA THR A 862 34.88 -27.45 -15.09
C THR A 862 33.64 -27.11 -15.88
N GLU A 863 33.23 -28.05 -16.73
CA GLU A 863 31.93 -28.05 -17.38
C GLU A 863 30.90 -27.83 -16.28
N SER A 864 30.41 -26.59 -16.19
CA SER A 864 29.22 -26.26 -15.41
C SER A 864 28.01 -26.70 -16.22
N GLY A 865 27.97 -27.98 -16.60
CA GLY A 865 26.94 -28.58 -17.42
C GLY A 865 25.90 -29.21 -16.52
N GLY A 866 24.86 -28.47 -16.15
CA GLY A 866 23.63 -29.12 -15.70
C GLY A 866 23.16 -30.16 -16.74
N PRO A 867 22.34 -31.15 -16.35
CA PRO A 867 21.94 -32.22 -17.26
C PRO A 867 21.26 -31.64 -18.52
N ALA A 868 21.70 -32.11 -19.69
CA ALA A 868 21.26 -31.57 -20.98
C ALA A 868 19.76 -31.76 -21.20
N PRO A 869 19.03 -30.75 -21.73
CA PRO A 869 17.59 -30.84 -21.91
C PRO A 869 17.19 -31.93 -22.91
N VAL A 870 16.12 -32.65 -22.60
CA VAL A 870 15.49 -33.65 -23.47
C VAL A 870 14.31 -32.98 -24.17
N ILE A 871 14.39 -32.85 -25.50
CA ILE A 871 13.43 -32.09 -26.29
C ILE A 871 12.92 -32.99 -27.41
N ASN A 872 11.61 -33.21 -27.44
CA ASN A 872 10.91 -33.89 -28.52
C ASN A 872 10.00 -32.88 -29.23
N PHE A 873 10.10 -32.80 -30.55
CA PHE A 873 9.20 -32.01 -31.38
C PHE A 873 8.51 -32.94 -32.38
N GLY A 874 7.18 -32.87 -32.42
CA GLY A 874 6.34 -33.56 -33.39
C GLY A 874 6.46 -32.95 -34.79
N PRO A 875 5.65 -33.42 -35.76
CA PRO A 875 5.73 -32.89 -37.11
C PRO A 875 5.54 -31.36 -37.11
N MET A 876 6.41 -30.67 -37.83
CA MET A 876 6.41 -29.23 -38.02
C MET A 876 5.91 -28.91 -39.42
N ASN A 877 4.80 -28.16 -39.49
CA ASN A 877 4.28 -27.61 -40.74
C ASN A 877 4.77 -26.16 -40.91
N LEU A 878 5.32 -25.86 -42.08
CA LEU A 878 5.77 -24.54 -42.50
C LEU A 878 4.80 -24.04 -43.56
N VAL A 879 4.22 -22.86 -43.37
CA VAL A 879 3.23 -22.29 -44.31
C VAL A 879 3.62 -20.86 -44.68
N ASN A 880 3.77 -20.62 -45.99
CA ASN A 880 3.99 -19.29 -46.57
C ASN A 880 5.20 -18.53 -45.97
N GLY A 881 6.36 -19.19 -45.97
CA GLY A 881 7.60 -18.61 -45.47
C GLY A 881 8.34 -17.74 -46.50
N ARG A 882 9.11 -16.78 -45.99
CA ARG A 882 10.06 -15.96 -46.75
C ARG A 882 11.41 -15.93 -46.06
N ILE A 883 12.48 -16.07 -46.83
CA ILE A 883 13.85 -15.88 -46.37
C ILE A 883 14.53 -14.87 -47.28
N ASP A 884 15.04 -13.78 -46.70
CA ASP A 884 15.94 -12.88 -47.40
C ASP A 884 17.37 -13.29 -47.07
N PHE A 885 18.08 -13.80 -48.08
CA PHE A 885 19.47 -14.21 -47.99
C PHE A 885 20.39 -13.11 -48.53
N SER A 886 21.47 -12.83 -47.82
CA SER A 886 22.52 -11.93 -48.31
C SER A 886 23.89 -12.50 -47.97
N ASP A 887 24.76 -12.57 -48.97
CA ASP A 887 26.14 -12.98 -48.81
C ASP A 887 27.05 -11.77 -49.00
N LEU A 888 27.63 -11.31 -47.88
CA LEU A 888 28.59 -10.21 -47.82
C LEU A 888 30.04 -10.71 -47.86
N PHE A 889 30.25 -12.02 -47.90
CA PHE A 889 31.57 -12.61 -48.06
C PHE A 889 32.11 -12.34 -49.47
N VAL A 890 31.25 -12.40 -50.49
CA VAL A 890 31.59 -12.12 -51.91
C VAL A 890 31.40 -10.64 -52.28
N LYS A 891 32.25 -10.13 -53.18
CA LYS A 891 32.15 -8.77 -53.72
C LYS A 891 32.11 -8.81 -55.27
N PRO A 892 31.17 -8.10 -55.92
CA PRO A 892 30.03 -7.36 -55.34
C PRO A 892 29.11 -8.30 -54.52
N ASN A 893 28.34 -7.76 -53.58
CA ASN A 893 27.56 -8.60 -52.65
C ASN A 893 26.46 -9.37 -53.40
N TYR A 894 26.17 -10.59 -52.95
CA TYR A 894 25.07 -11.38 -53.48
C TYR A 894 23.84 -11.29 -52.56
N SER A 895 22.66 -11.22 -53.15
CA SER A 895 21.40 -11.30 -52.41
C SER A 895 20.37 -12.14 -53.16
N ALA A 896 19.54 -12.85 -52.40
CA ALA A 896 18.50 -13.70 -52.93
C ALA A 896 17.27 -13.68 -52.03
N ASP A 897 16.09 -13.74 -52.65
CA ASP A 897 14.84 -14.02 -51.96
C ASP A 897 14.43 -15.48 -52.17
N LEU A 898 14.00 -16.11 -51.09
CA LEU A 898 13.27 -17.37 -51.08
C LEU A 898 11.85 -17.05 -50.60
N SER A 899 10.85 -17.42 -51.39
CA SER A 899 9.44 -17.10 -51.11
C SER A 899 8.55 -18.31 -51.29
N GLU A 900 7.30 -18.21 -50.80
CA GLU A 900 6.30 -19.28 -50.83
C GLU A 900 6.77 -20.58 -50.16
N LEU A 901 7.70 -20.49 -49.21
CA LEU A 901 8.28 -21.65 -48.54
C LEU A 901 7.21 -22.39 -47.74
N THR A 902 6.83 -23.58 -48.21
CA THR A 902 5.80 -24.42 -47.61
C THR A 902 6.30 -25.85 -47.55
N GLY A 903 6.15 -26.49 -46.39
CA GLY A 903 6.77 -27.80 -46.17
C GLY A 903 6.40 -28.45 -44.86
N LYS A 904 6.92 -29.66 -44.66
CA LYS A 904 6.75 -30.47 -43.47
C LYS A 904 8.10 -31.04 -43.04
N LEU A 905 8.32 -31.11 -41.73
CA LEU A 905 9.42 -31.84 -41.10
C LEU A 905 8.78 -32.83 -40.13
N SER A 906 9.10 -34.12 -40.19
CA SER A 906 8.55 -35.13 -39.27
C SER A 906 9.14 -34.97 -37.86
N ALA A 907 8.71 -35.81 -36.91
CA ALA A 907 9.10 -35.64 -35.51
C ALA A 907 10.62 -35.86 -35.29
N PHE A 908 11.25 -35.01 -34.49
CA PHE A 908 12.67 -35.09 -34.14
C PHE A 908 12.89 -34.95 -32.63
N SER A 909 14.00 -35.51 -32.12
CA SER A 909 14.35 -35.49 -30.69
C SER A 909 15.82 -35.11 -30.46
N SER A 910 16.11 -34.46 -29.34
CA SER A 910 17.48 -34.25 -28.85
C SER A 910 18.09 -35.51 -28.22
N LYS A 911 17.27 -36.53 -27.90
CA LYS A 911 17.75 -37.80 -27.37
C LYS A 911 18.11 -38.75 -28.53
N PRO A 912 19.31 -39.32 -28.56
CA PRO A 912 19.64 -40.35 -29.54
C PRO A 912 18.79 -41.61 -29.33
N GLN A 913 18.43 -42.28 -30.42
CA GLN A 913 17.67 -43.52 -30.44
C GLN A 913 18.64 -44.68 -30.65
N GLY A 914 19.10 -45.30 -29.56
CA GLY A 914 20.24 -46.20 -29.59
C GLY A 914 21.56 -45.42 -29.75
N ASP A 915 22.46 -45.89 -30.62
CA ASP A 915 23.75 -45.22 -30.89
C ASP A 915 23.66 -44.09 -31.94
N ARG A 916 22.47 -43.76 -32.47
CA ARG A 916 22.29 -42.76 -33.54
C ARG A 916 21.17 -41.76 -33.24
N PRO A 917 21.31 -40.49 -33.66
CA PRO A 917 20.23 -39.50 -33.65
C PRO A 917 19.00 -39.96 -34.47
N ALA A 918 17.79 -39.69 -33.99
CA ALA A 918 16.58 -39.92 -34.77
C ALA A 918 16.45 -38.83 -35.86
N LEU A 919 16.60 -39.21 -37.14
CA LEU A 919 16.47 -38.29 -38.27
C LEU A 919 14.99 -38.07 -38.64
N ALA A 920 14.58 -36.82 -38.84
CA ALA A 920 13.24 -36.44 -39.28
C ALA A 920 13.18 -36.24 -40.80
N ASP A 921 12.11 -36.73 -41.44
CA ASP A 921 11.84 -36.56 -42.86
C ASP A 921 11.47 -35.10 -43.16
N LEU A 922 12.18 -34.48 -44.08
CA LEU A 922 11.97 -33.13 -44.57
C LEU A 922 11.34 -33.16 -45.97
N GLU A 923 10.29 -32.37 -46.17
CA GLU A 923 9.78 -31.95 -47.48
C GLU A 923 9.57 -30.44 -47.46
N LEU A 924 10.21 -29.70 -48.35
CA LEU A 924 10.07 -28.25 -48.47
C LEU A 924 9.97 -27.85 -49.93
N ARG A 925 9.02 -26.99 -50.26
CA ARG A 925 8.84 -26.43 -51.61
C ARG A 925 8.78 -24.92 -51.51
N GLY A 926 9.22 -24.23 -52.56
CA GLY A 926 9.10 -22.78 -52.66
C GLY A 926 9.66 -22.25 -53.97
N LYS A 927 9.94 -20.96 -54.00
CA LYS A 927 10.54 -20.26 -55.13
C LYS A 927 11.82 -19.55 -54.70
N ALA A 928 12.83 -19.57 -55.55
CA ALA A 928 14.04 -18.76 -55.41
C ALA A 928 14.08 -17.67 -56.50
N GLN A 929 14.48 -16.45 -56.13
CA GLN A 929 14.49 -15.28 -57.04
C GLN A 929 13.13 -15.09 -57.76
N GLN A 930 12.03 -15.33 -57.02
CA GLN A 930 10.63 -15.28 -57.45
C GLN A 930 10.16 -16.25 -58.56
N THR A 931 11.06 -16.89 -59.31
CA THR A 931 10.69 -17.72 -60.48
C THR A 931 11.23 -19.14 -60.46
N ALA A 932 12.38 -19.40 -59.85
CA ALA A 932 13.00 -20.72 -59.87
C ALA A 932 12.31 -21.65 -58.88
N ALA A 933 11.82 -22.80 -59.35
CA ALA A 933 11.18 -23.79 -58.49
C ALA A 933 12.22 -24.48 -57.61
N LEU A 934 12.00 -24.46 -56.29
CA LEU A 934 12.83 -25.11 -55.29
C LEU A 934 12.05 -26.25 -54.62
N GLU A 935 12.67 -27.42 -54.56
CA GLU A 935 12.18 -28.60 -53.84
C GLU A 935 13.33 -29.19 -53.01
N ILE A 936 13.10 -29.44 -51.73
CA ILE A 936 14.08 -30.06 -50.82
C ILE A 936 13.40 -31.23 -50.13
N THR A 937 13.97 -32.42 -50.25
CA THR A 937 13.47 -33.65 -49.65
C THR A 937 14.60 -34.40 -48.96
N GLY A 938 14.35 -35.09 -47.86
CA GLY A 938 15.36 -35.96 -47.25
C GLY A 938 15.15 -36.14 -45.77
N LYS A 939 16.23 -36.29 -45.01
CA LYS A 939 16.18 -36.47 -43.56
C LYS A 939 17.18 -35.57 -42.87
N LEU A 940 16.82 -34.98 -41.73
CA LEU A 940 17.74 -34.21 -40.89
C LEU A 940 17.30 -34.22 -39.42
N ASN A 941 18.24 -34.01 -38.49
CA ASN A 941 17.89 -33.71 -37.11
C ASN A 941 18.49 -32.36 -36.70
N PRO A 942 17.66 -31.32 -36.50
CA PRO A 942 18.16 -29.97 -36.18
C PRO A 942 18.67 -29.84 -34.72
N LEU A 943 18.39 -30.84 -33.87
CA LEU A 943 18.82 -30.87 -32.46
C LEU A 943 20.09 -31.72 -32.24
N ALA A 944 20.54 -32.48 -33.24
CA ALA A 944 21.75 -33.27 -33.17
C ALA A 944 22.99 -32.37 -33.11
N LYS A 945 23.93 -32.71 -32.22
CA LYS A 945 25.24 -32.05 -32.11
C LYS A 945 26.33 -33.12 -32.18
N PRO A 946 27.14 -33.19 -33.25
CA PRO A 946 27.10 -32.37 -34.47
C PRO A 946 25.87 -32.64 -35.34
N LEU A 947 25.61 -31.75 -36.30
CA LEU A 947 24.46 -31.83 -37.23
C LEU A 947 24.54 -33.09 -38.10
N GLU A 948 23.45 -33.85 -38.16
CA GLU A 948 23.31 -35.00 -39.06
C GLU A 948 22.18 -34.72 -40.06
N LEU A 949 22.46 -34.92 -41.36
CA LEU A 949 21.50 -34.70 -42.44
C LEU A 949 21.79 -35.61 -43.65
N ASP A 950 20.77 -35.89 -44.43
CA ASP A 950 20.80 -36.61 -45.71
C ASP A 950 19.68 -36.01 -46.59
N ILE A 951 19.98 -34.93 -47.29
CA ILE A 951 19.00 -34.14 -48.04
C ILE A 951 19.33 -34.09 -49.53
N THR A 952 18.30 -34.15 -50.36
CA THR A 952 18.35 -33.85 -51.79
C THR A 952 17.58 -32.58 -52.07
N ALA A 953 18.23 -31.59 -52.66
CA ALA A 953 17.64 -30.33 -53.10
C ALA A 953 17.64 -30.26 -54.63
N LYS A 954 16.50 -29.91 -55.22
CA LYS A 954 16.30 -29.68 -56.65
C LYS A 954 15.90 -28.23 -56.86
N MET A 955 16.67 -27.54 -57.68
CA MET A 955 16.33 -26.20 -58.18
C MET A 955 16.21 -26.28 -59.69
N ARG A 956 15.16 -25.67 -60.26
CA ARG A 956 14.96 -25.66 -61.72
C ARG A 956 14.90 -24.24 -62.24
N GLU A 957 15.58 -24.01 -63.36
CA GLU A 957 15.51 -22.79 -64.17
C GLU A 957 15.89 -21.49 -63.43
N LEU A 958 16.85 -21.56 -62.52
CA LEU A 958 17.42 -20.38 -61.87
C LEU A 958 18.18 -19.51 -62.88
N ASP A 959 17.81 -18.25 -63.03
CA ASP A 959 18.55 -17.32 -63.88
C ASP A 959 19.96 -17.09 -63.31
N LEU A 960 20.97 -17.23 -64.17
CA LEU A 960 22.38 -17.16 -63.79
C LEU A 960 22.96 -15.75 -63.63
N PRO A 961 22.52 -14.68 -64.34
CA PRO A 961 23.14 -13.37 -64.19
C PRO A 961 23.17 -12.82 -62.75
N PRO A 962 22.14 -13.01 -61.90
CA PRO A 962 22.22 -12.65 -60.47
C PRO A 962 23.36 -13.33 -59.70
N LEU A 963 23.87 -14.48 -60.16
CA LEU A 963 24.99 -15.21 -59.56
C LEU A 963 26.38 -14.72 -60.02
N SER A 964 26.43 -13.70 -60.87
CA SER A 964 27.69 -13.09 -61.34
C SER A 964 28.69 -12.77 -60.22
N PRO A 965 28.31 -12.28 -59.02
CA PRO A 965 29.23 -12.13 -57.89
C PRO A 965 30.16 -13.34 -57.61
N TYR A 966 29.61 -14.56 -57.64
CA TYR A 966 30.38 -15.77 -57.39
C TYR A 966 31.30 -16.09 -58.57
N SER A 967 30.81 -15.94 -59.79
CA SER A 967 31.61 -16.15 -61.00
C SER A 967 32.77 -15.16 -61.11
N VAL A 968 32.55 -13.88 -60.78
CA VAL A 968 33.61 -12.87 -60.77
C VAL A 968 34.67 -13.21 -59.74
N ARG A 969 34.29 -13.64 -58.53
CA ARG A 969 35.26 -14.01 -57.49
C ARG A 969 36.09 -15.23 -57.85
N TYR A 970 35.47 -16.30 -58.36
CA TYR A 970 36.17 -17.57 -58.54
C TYR A 970 36.72 -17.78 -59.95
N ALA A 971 36.13 -17.12 -60.96
CA ALA A 971 36.47 -17.31 -62.35
C ALA A 971 36.85 -16.02 -63.11
N GLY A 972 36.67 -14.83 -62.53
CA GLY A 972 37.09 -13.55 -63.13
C GLY A 972 36.12 -12.95 -64.15
N HIS A 973 35.02 -13.64 -64.45
CA HIS A 973 34.05 -13.20 -65.45
C HIS A 973 32.63 -13.10 -64.87
N GLY A 974 31.87 -12.09 -65.28
CA GLY A 974 30.42 -12.01 -65.00
C GLY A 974 29.60 -12.92 -65.92
N ILE A 975 28.38 -13.28 -65.51
CA ILE A 975 27.48 -14.09 -66.33
C ILE A 975 26.50 -13.16 -67.07
N GLU A 976 26.56 -13.16 -68.40
CA GLU A 976 25.68 -12.35 -69.23
C GLU A 976 24.30 -12.98 -69.41
N ARG A 977 24.24 -14.31 -69.54
CA ARG A 977 23.02 -15.05 -69.83
C ARG A 977 23.17 -16.50 -69.42
N GLY A 978 22.04 -17.13 -69.09
CA GLY A 978 21.94 -18.58 -68.92
C GLY A 978 21.00 -18.93 -67.79
N LYS A 979 20.60 -20.21 -67.75
CA LYS A 979 19.78 -20.78 -66.68
C LYS A 979 20.47 -21.96 -66.06
N LEU A 980 20.16 -22.19 -64.79
CA LEU A 980 20.73 -23.26 -64.01
C LEU A 980 19.62 -24.12 -63.41
N SER A 981 19.69 -25.40 -63.67
CA SER A 981 18.98 -26.42 -62.91
C SER A 981 20.02 -27.23 -62.14
N MET A 982 19.82 -27.42 -60.84
CA MET A 982 20.73 -28.20 -60.01
C MET A 982 19.97 -29.25 -59.22
N GLU A 983 20.59 -30.40 -59.06
CA GLU A 983 20.18 -31.45 -58.13
C GLU A 983 21.37 -31.75 -57.23
N VAL A 984 21.20 -31.54 -55.94
CA VAL A 984 22.27 -31.59 -54.95
C VAL A 984 21.86 -32.55 -53.86
N SER A 985 22.63 -33.61 -53.61
CA SER A 985 22.38 -34.52 -52.49
C SER A 985 23.52 -34.48 -51.49
N TYR A 986 23.26 -33.99 -50.28
CA TYR A 986 24.22 -33.78 -49.20
C TYR A 986 23.90 -34.69 -48.03
N LYS A 987 24.93 -35.42 -47.59
CA LYS A 987 24.89 -36.32 -46.44
C LYS A 987 26.00 -35.96 -45.47
N ILE A 988 25.65 -35.68 -44.22
CA ILE A 988 26.57 -35.44 -43.11
C ILE A 988 26.35 -36.53 -42.09
N THR A 989 27.39 -37.31 -41.81
CA THR A 989 27.38 -38.34 -40.77
C THR A 989 27.77 -37.78 -39.39
N PRO A 990 27.46 -38.47 -38.28
CA PRO A 990 27.69 -37.97 -36.91
C PRO A 990 29.14 -37.62 -36.54
N ASP A 991 30.13 -38.13 -37.28
CA ASP A 991 31.55 -37.79 -37.16
C ASP A 991 31.93 -36.50 -37.91
N GLY A 992 30.95 -35.85 -38.56
CA GLY A 992 31.13 -34.62 -39.31
C GLY A 992 31.70 -34.83 -40.72
N GLN A 993 31.61 -36.03 -41.29
CA GLN A 993 31.99 -36.26 -42.69
C GLN A 993 30.85 -35.86 -43.62
N LEU A 994 31.13 -34.93 -44.53
CA LEU A 994 30.26 -34.53 -45.62
C LEU A 994 30.54 -35.42 -46.84
N THR A 995 29.51 -36.05 -47.37
CA THR A 995 29.47 -36.60 -48.72
C THR A 995 28.40 -35.88 -49.51
N ALA A 996 28.74 -35.37 -50.67
CA ALA A 996 27.90 -34.51 -51.46
C ALA A 996 27.98 -34.92 -52.93
N THR A 997 26.84 -35.01 -53.60
CA THR A 997 26.75 -35.12 -55.07
C THR A 997 26.09 -33.85 -55.59
N ASN A 998 26.64 -33.27 -56.64
CA ASN A 998 26.15 -32.03 -57.21
C ASN A 998 26.02 -32.24 -58.71
N LYS A 999 24.78 -32.40 -59.18
CA LYS A 999 24.46 -32.42 -60.60
C LYS A 999 24.00 -31.04 -61.03
N LEU A 1000 24.66 -30.49 -62.04
CA LEU A 1000 24.49 -29.13 -62.50
C LEU A 1000 24.18 -29.13 -64.00
N VAL A 1001 23.01 -28.62 -64.38
CA VAL A 1001 22.60 -28.45 -65.77
C VAL A 1001 22.53 -26.96 -66.07
N LEU A 1002 23.48 -26.45 -66.84
CA LEU A 1002 23.53 -25.07 -67.28
C LEU A 1002 23.00 -24.99 -68.72
N ASN A 1003 21.95 -24.22 -68.93
CA ASN A 1003 21.36 -23.98 -70.23
C ASN A 1003 21.80 -22.61 -70.75
N GLN A 1004 22.44 -22.60 -71.91
CA GLN A 1004 22.74 -21.38 -72.66
C GLN A 1004 23.61 -20.38 -71.86
N LEU A 1005 24.58 -20.91 -71.10
CA LEU A 1005 25.50 -20.12 -70.30
C LEU A 1005 26.43 -19.30 -71.18
N GLN A 1006 26.50 -17.99 -70.92
CA GLN A 1006 27.38 -17.06 -71.60
C GLN A 1006 28.05 -16.14 -70.58
N PHE A 1007 29.38 -16.06 -70.65
CA PHE A 1007 30.19 -15.18 -69.80
C PHE A 1007 30.52 -13.87 -70.51
N GLY A 1008 30.41 -12.78 -69.77
CA GLY A 1008 30.82 -11.45 -70.21
C GLY A 1008 32.33 -11.27 -70.23
N GLU A 1009 32.76 -10.04 -70.45
CA GLU A 1009 34.18 -9.70 -70.42
C GLU A 1009 34.80 -9.94 -69.04
N GLU A 1010 36.13 -10.04 -69.02
CA GLU A 1010 36.88 -10.16 -67.78
C GLU A 1010 36.67 -8.92 -66.90
N VAL A 1011 36.39 -9.14 -65.63
CA VAL A 1011 36.15 -8.05 -64.67
C VAL A 1011 37.48 -7.62 -64.06
N GLN A 1012 37.90 -6.38 -64.35
CA GLN A 1012 39.12 -5.80 -63.80
C GLN A 1012 39.10 -5.80 -62.26
N GLY A 1013 40.14 -6.37 -61.64
CA GLY A 1013 40.28 -6.46 -60.18
C GLY A 1013 39.70 -7.73 -59.54
N ALA A 1014 39.25 -8.70 -60.33
CA ALA A 1014 38.87 -10.02 -59.82
C ALA A 1014 40.08 -10.80 -59.24
N PRO A 1015 39.90 -11.58 -58.14
CA PRO A 1015 41.02 -12.25 -57.47
C PRO A 1015 41.56 -13.48 -58.22
N ASN A 1016 40.77 -14.06 -59.13
CA ASN A 1016 41.17 -15.18 -60.00
C ASN A 1016 40.59 -14.97 -61.40
N SER A 1017 41.27 -15.45 -62.45
CA SER A 1017 40.78 -15.41 -63.83
C SER A 1017 40.97 -16.77 -64.49
N LEU A 1018 39.86 -17.40 -64.89
CA LEU A 1018 39.82 -18.73 -65.52
C LEU A 1018 39.35 -18.58 -66.98
N PRO A 1019 39.83 -19.40 -67.93
CA PRO A 1019 39.42 -19.34 -69.34
C PRO A 1019 38.02 -19.94 -69.57
N VAL A 1020 37.01 -19.38 -68.90
CA VAL A 1020 35.65 -19.94 -68.81
C VAL A 1020 34.91 -19.97 -70.15
N ARG A 1021 35.19 -19.03 -71.05
CA ARG A 1021 34.58 -19.01 -72.40
C ARG A 1021 35.01 -20.24 -73.22
N LEU A 1022 36.27 -20.65 -73.10
CA LEU A 1022 36.78 -21.87 -73.73
C LEU A 1022 36.16 -23.10 -73.07
N ALA A 1023 36.04 -23.11 -71.73
CA ALA A 1023 35.41 -24.21 -71.01
C ALA A 1023 33.94 -24.41 -71.42
N VAL A 1024 33.16 -23.33 -71.58
CA VAL A 1024 31.78 -23.40 -72.08
C VAL A 1024 31.73 -23.95 -73.50
N ALA A 1025 32.61 -23.50 -74.39
CA ALA A 1025 32.67 -23.98 -75.78
C ALA A 1025 33.01 -25.47 -75.90
N LEU A 1026 33.76 -26.02 -74.93
CA LEU A 1026 34.16 -27.43 -74.89
C LEU A 1026 33.13 -28.34 -74.20
N LEU A 1027 32.41 -27.82 -73.21
CA LEU A 1027 31.50 -28.60 -72.37
C LEU A 1027 30.04 -28.52 -72.83
N ALA A 1028 29.66 -27.49 -73.59
CA ALA A 1028 28.29 -27.32 -74.06
C ALA A 1028 27.99 -28.22 -75.26
N ASP A 1029 26.82 -28.86 -75.26
CA ASP A 1029 26.33 -29.63 -76.41
C ASP A 1029 25.83 -28.72 -77.55
N ARG A 1030 25.34 -29.34 -78.65
CA ARG A 1030 24.74 -28.62 -79.80
C ARG A 1030 23.53 -27.74 -79.46
N ASN A 1031 22.92 -27.92 -78.29
CA ASN A 1031 21.79 -27.13 -77.80
C ASN A 1031 22.23 -26.06 -76.78
N GLY A 1032 23.54 -25.95 -76.50
CA GLY A 1032 24.10 -25.05 -75.51
C GLY A 1032 23.90 -25.51 -74.07
N VAL A 1033 23.73 -26.81 -73.82
CA VAL A 1033 23.51 -27.41 -72.49
C VAL A 1033 24.80 -28.01 -71.96
N ILE A 1034 25.16 -27.69 -70.73
CA ILE A 1034 26.30 -28.26 -70.00
C ILE A 1034 25.75 -29.05 -68.81
N ASP A 1035 25.96 -30.37 -68.80
CA ASP A 1035 25.59 -31.27 -67.68
C ASP A 1035 26.87 -31.75 -66.97
N ILE A 1036 27.06 -31.35 -65.72
CA ILE A 1036 28.24 -31.66 -64.91
C ILE A 1036 27.79 -32.35 -63.63
N ASP A 1037 28.39 -33.49 -63.33
CA ASP A 1037 28.28 -34.15 -62.03
C ASP A 1037 29.63 -34.06 -61.31
N PHE A 1038 29.64 -33.48 -60.11
CA PHE A 1038 30.83 -33.38 -59.27
C PHE A 1038 30.55 -33.85 -57.82
N PRO A 1039 31.09 -35.01 -57.42
CA PRO A 1039 31.04 -35.45 -56.03
C PRO A 1039 32.06 -34.68 -55.17
N ILE A 1040 31.67 -34.33 -53.95
CA ILE A 1040 32.50 -33.68 -52.94
C ILE A 1040 32.47 -34.55 -51.68
N SER A 1041 33.63 -34.83 -51.08
CA SER A 1041 33.72 -35.56 -49.81
C SER A 1041 34.78 -34.95 -48.89
N GLY A 1042 34.52 -34.83 -47.59
CA GLY A 1042 35.51 -34.41 -46.60
C GLY A 1042 34.91 -34.05 -45.23
N SER A 1043 35.76 -33.76 -44.25
CA SER A 1043 35.33 -33.44 -42.87
C SER A 1043 34.93 -31.96 -42.74
N LEU A 1044 33.76 -31.69 -42.15
CA LEU A 1044 33.35 -30.33 -41.76
C LEU A 1044 34.22 -29.75 -40.63
N ASN A 1045 34.97 -30.59 -39.92
CA ASN A 1045 35.80 -30.18 -38.78
C ASN A 1045 37.25 -29.81 -39.17
N ASP A 1046 37.63 -29.96 -40.44
CA ASP A 1046 38.97 -29.59 -40.96
C ASP A 1046 38.83 -28.66 -42.18
N PRO A 1047 39.22 -27.37 -42.08
CA PRO A 1047 38.92 -26.36 -43.09
C PRO A 1047 39.77 -26.42 -44.37
N GLN A 1048 40.64 -27.42 -44.56
CA GLN A 1048 41.41 -27.58 -45.80
C GLN A 1048 40.71 -28.45 -46.87
N PHE A 1049 39.56 -28.02 -47.36
CA PHE A 1049 38.92 -28.63 -48.53
C PHE A 1049 39.68 -28.24 -49.82
N SER A 1050 40.57 -29.11 -50.32
CA SER A 1050 41.23 -28.91 -51.62
C SER A 1050 40.41 -29.50 -52.77
N ILE A 1051 39.70 -28.64 -53.50
CA ILE A 1051 38.77 -29.01 -54.59
C ILE A 1051 39.53 -29.27 -55.92
N GLY A 1052 40.76 -28.78 -56.05
CA GLY A 1052 41.55 -28.80 -57.30
C GLY A 1052 41.73 -30.17 -57.98
N PRO A 1053 42.07 -31.25 -57.25
CA PRO A 1053 42.35 -32.55 -57.88
C PRO A 1053 41.11 -33.30 -58.40
N LEU A 1054 39.91 -32.97 -57.89
CA LEU A 1054 38.65 -33.63 -58.25
C LEU A 1054 38.01 -33.03 -59.53
N ILE A 1055 38.09 -31.71 -59.70
CA ILE A 1055 37.59 -31.01 -60.90
C ILE A 1055 38.37 -31.44 -62.15
N LEU A 1056 39.71 -31.54 -62.05
CA LEU A 1056 40.54 -31.93 -63.19
C LEU A 1056 40.21 -33.35 -63.69
N LYS A 1057 39.90 -34.28 -62.77
CA LYS A 1057 39.49 -35.66 -63.12
C LYS A 1057 38.12 -35.73 -63.79
N ALA A 1058 37.16 -34.90 -63.37
CA ALA A 1058 35.83 -34.84 -63.99
C ALA A 1058 35.89 -34.29 -65.44
N ILE A 1059 36.72 -33.24 -65.66
CA ILE A 1059 36.92 -32.65 -67.00
C ILE A 1059 37.67 -33.62 -67.93
N VAL A 1060 38.71 -34.31 -67.44
CA VAL A 1060 39.49 -35.25 -68.27
C VAL A 1060 38.68 -36.49 -68.68
N ASN A 1061 37.77 -36.98 -67.83
CA ASN A 1061 36.90 -38.11 -68.17
C ASN A 1061 35.80 -37.75 -69.17
N LEU A 1062 35.35 -36.49 -69.19
CA LEU A 1062 34.35 -36.01 -70.17
C LEU A 1062 34.95 -35.79 -71.57
N ILE A 1063 36.27 -35.56 -71.66
CA ILE A 1063 36.99 -35.29 -72.92
C ILE A 1063 37.38 -36.57 -73.69
N ALA A 1064 37.22 -37.76 -73.11
CA ALA A 1064 37.62 -39.01 -73.77
C ALA A 1064 36.63 -39.56 -74.83
N LYS A 1065 35.51 -38.86 -75.12
CA LYS A 1065 34.47 -39.38 -76.05
C LYS A 1065 33.84 -38.38 -77.04
N ALA A 1066 34.48 -37.25 -77.31
CA ALA A 1066 34.05 -36.34 -78.36
C ALA A 1066 35.19 -36.05 -79.33
N ALA A 1067 35.24 -36.80 -80.43
CA ALA A 1067 36.04 -36.45 -81.59
C ALA A 1067 35.12 -36.36 -82.81
N THR A 1068 35.37 -35.33 -83.61
CA THR A 1068 34.72 -34.93 -84.88
C THR A 1068 33.44 -34.12 -84.76
N ALA A 1069 33.60 -32.81 -84.52
CA ALA A 1069 32.83 -31.83 -85.29
C ALA A 1069 33.71 -30.58 -85.57
N PRO A 1070 33.59 -29.99 -86.77
CA PRO A 1070 34.56 -29.04 -87.31
C PRO A 1070 34.18 -27.60 -87.00
N PHE A 1071 35.18 -26.74 -86.90
CA PHE A 1071 34.99 -25.30 -87.08
C PHE A 1071 34.52 -25.03 -88.51
N ALA A 1072 33.49 -24.20 -88.64
CA ALA A 1072 33.22 -23.46 -89.87
C ALA A 1072 32.92 -22.00 -89.52
N LEU A 1073 33.91 -21.16 -89.79
CA LEU A 1073 33.76 -19.75 -90.10
C LEU A 1073 32.88 -19.63 -91.34
N LEU A 1074 31.76 -18.91 -91.28
CA LEU A 1074 31.17 -18.28 -92.47
C LEU A 1074 30.57 -16.93 -92.10
N THR A 1075 31.37 -15.91 -92.43
CA THR A 1075 30.96 -14.56 -92.74
C THR A 1075 30.09 -14.52 -94.00
N GLY A 1076 28.95 -13.82 -93.91
CA GLY A 1076 28.35 -13.08 -95.03
C GLY A 1076 27.09 -13.68 -95.68
N GLY A 1077 26.00 -12.90 -95.69
CA GLY A 1077 25.09 -12.91 -96.85
C GLY A 1077 23.58 -12.84 -96.60
N LEU A 1078 23.06 -11.90 -95.81
CA LEU A 1078 21.64 -11.47 -95.76
C LEU A 1078 21.52 -10.42 -94.63
N GLY A 1079 21.08 -9.17 -94.78
CA GLY A 1079 20.28 -8.51 -95.81
C GLY A 1079 19.34 -7.55 -95.07
N GLY A 1080 19.71 -6.26 -94.98
CA GLY A 1080 18.84 -5.09 -94.77
C GLY A 1080 17.85 -5.06 -93.59
N GLY A 1081 18.16 -4.27 -92.56
CA GLY A 1081 17.20 -3.85 -91.53
C GLY A 1081 17.88 -3.15 -90.36
N SER A 1082 18.17 -1.87 -90.52
CA SER A 1082 18.59 -0.98 -89.43
C SER A 1082 17.58 -0.97 -88.28
N GLY A 1083 18.10 -1.03 -87.06
CA GLY A 1083 17.59 -0.32 -85.89
C GLY A 1083 16.13 -0.57 -85.50
N ASP A 1084 15.93 -1.44 -84.52
CA ASP A 1084 15.45 -1.00 -83.20
C ASP A 1084 15.40 -2.22 -82.28
N SER A 1085 16.33 -2.28 -81.34
CA SER A 1085 16.12 -3.06 -80.12
C SER A 1085 14.82 -2.56 -79.49
N SER A 1086 13.78 -3.40 -79.44
CA SER A 1086 12.49 -3.00 -78.89
C SER A 1086 12.64 -2.75 -77.39
N THR A 1087 12.87 -1.49 -77.01
CA THR A 1087 13.04 -1.06 -75.62
C THR A 1087 11.67 -0.83 -74.97
N ILE A 1088 11.45 -1.43 -73.81
CA ILE A 1088 10.29 -1.14 -72.97
C ILE A 1088 10.69 -0.01 -72.03
N THR A 1089 10.05 1.15 -72.18
CA THR A 1089 10.35 2.33 -71.37
C THR A 1089 9.63 2.25 -70.01
N PHE A 1090 10.34 2.61 -68.94
CA PHE A 1090 9.81 2.75 -67.60
C PHE A 1090 9.80 4.22 -67.17
N ALA A 1091 8.96 4.56 -66.19
CA ALA A 1091 9.09 5.85 -65.52
C ALA A 1091 10.44 5.91 -64.76
N PRO A 1092 11.16 7.05 -64.77
CA PRO A 1092 12.41 7.21 -64.05
C PRO A 1092 12.29 6.80 -62.58
N GLY A 1093 13.23 6.02 -62.07
CA GLY A 1093 13.23 5.51 -60.69
C GLY A 1093 12.20 4.42 -60.36
N SER A 1094 11.37 4.00 -61.31
CA SER A 1094 10.34 2.97 -61.13
C SER A 1094 10.57 1.73 -62.00
N ALA A 1095 10.15 0.56 -61.50
CA ALA A 1095 10.09 -0.71 -62.23
C ALA A 1095 8.63 -1.15 -62.53
N ALA A 1096 7.65 -0.25 -62.35
CA ALA A 1096 6.26 -0.54 -62.66
C ALA A 1096 5.98 -0.41 -64.17
N LEU A 1097 5.39 -1.46 -64.76
CA LEU A 1097 4.95 -1.43 -66.16
C LEU A 1097 3.74 -0.52 -66.36
N SER A 1098 3.84 0.46 -67.26
CA SER A 1098 2.70 1.29 -67.69
C SER A 1098 1.70 0.47 -68.51
N THR A 1099 0.49 1.00 -68.70
CA THR A 1099 -0.54 0.36 -69.53
C THR A 1099 -0.08 0.19 -70.97
N GLU A 1100 0.65 1.17 -71.51
CA GLU A 1100 1.23 1.16 -72.85
C GLU A 1100 2.34 0.10 -72.97
N ALA A 1101 3.21 0.00 -71.96
CA ALA A 1101 4.26 -1.01 -71.90
C ALA A 1101 3.67 -2.44 -71.90
N LYS A 1102 2.59 -2.67 -71.15
CA LYS A 1102 1.85 -3.95 -71.12
C LYS A 1102 1.28 -4.32 -72.49
N GLN A 1103 0.59 -3.38 -73.15
CA GLN A 1103 0.06 -3.60 -74.51
C GLN A 1103 1.17 -3.91 -75.54
N GLY A 1104 2.33 -3.26 -75.41
CA GLY A 1104 3.52 -3.57 -76.21
C GLY A 1104 4.01 -5.00 -75.96
N LEU A 1105 4.11 -5.39 -74.70
CA LEU A 1105 4.52 -6.74 -74.30
C LEU A 1105 3.52 -7.83 -74.71
N ASP A 1106 2.21 -7.56 -74.74
CA ASP A 1106 1.21 -8.51 -75.25
C ASP A 1106 1.43 -8.84 -76.74
N LYS A 1107 1.84 -7.85 -77.54
CA LYS A 1107 2.21 -8.06 -78.96
C LYS A 1107 3.48 -8.91 -79.07
N VAL A 1108 4.47 -8.63 -78.22
CA VAL A 1108 5.71 -9.42 -78.13
C VAL A 1108 5.40 -10.86 -77.72
N ALA A 1109 4.51 -11.06 -76.74
CA ALA A 1109 4.09 -12.37 -76.27
C ALA A 1109 3.38 -13.18 -77.37
N LYS A 1110 2.51 -12.53 -78.14
CA LYS A 1110 1.86 -13.14 -79.31
C LYS A 1110 2.89 -13.52 -80.38
N ALA A 1111 3.81 -12.64 -80.73
CA ALA A 1111 4.86 -12.91 -81.72
C ALA A 1111 5.79 -14.06 -81.31
N LEU A 1112 6.13 -14.17 -80.02
CA LEU A 1112 6.90 -15.29 -79.48
C LEU A 1112 6.10 -16.60 -79.46
N THR A 1113 4.80 -16.55 -79.22
CA THR A 1113 3.92 -17.72 -79.30
C THR A 1113 3.85 -18.27 -80.73
N ASP A 1114 3.67 -17.38 -81.72
CA ASP A 1114 3.57 -17.76 -83.15
C ASP A 1114 4.90 -18.30 -83.74
N ARG A 1115 6.04 -17.97 -83.12
CA ARG A 1115 7.39 -18.33 -83.61
C ARG A 1115 8.19 -19.12 -82.58
N PRO A 1116 7.99 -20.45 -82.46
CA PRO A 1116 8.58 -21.27 -81.41
C PRO A 1116 10.12 -21.34 -81.42
N ALA A 1117 10.77 -21.03 -82.56
CA ALA A 1117 12.23 -21.02 -82.68
C ALA A 1117 12.91 -19.77 -82.07
N LEU A 1118 12.15 -18.74 -81.69
CA LEU A 1118 12.70 -17.51 -81.11
C LEU A 1118 12.87 -17.62 -79.59
N ARG A 1119 14.00 -17.13 -79.10
CA ARG A 1119 14.30 -16.88 -77.69
C ARG A 1119 14.38 -15.39 -77.44
N MET A 1120 14.06 -14.97 -76.24
CA MET A 1120 14.06 -13.57 -75.82
C MET A 1120 14.95 -13.42 -74.58
N THR A 1121 15.88 -12.48 -74.63
CA THR A 1121 16.69 -12.06 -73.49
C THR A 1121 16.30 -10.64 -73.10
N VAL A 1122 15.94 -10.45 -71.83
CA VAL A 1122 15.54 -9.15 -71.29
C VAL A 1122 16.68 -8.57 -70.47
N VAL A 1123 17.17 -7.39 -70.85
CA VAL A 1123 18.23 -6.68 -70.13
C VAL A 1123 17.66 -5.40 -69.56
N GLY A 1124 17.51 -5.33 -68.24
CA GLY A 1124 17.12 -4.09 -67.58
C GLY A 1124 18.27 -3.08 -67.55
N THR A 1125 17.92 -1.80 -67.68
CA THR A 1125 18.87 -0.69 -67.66
C THR A 1125 18.48 0.34 -66.58
N SER A 1126 19.50 0.93 -65.96
CA SER A 1126 19.36 2.06 -65.04
C SER A 1126 20.56 3.00 -65.15
N SER A 1127 20.42 4.23 -64.64
CA SER A 1127 21.51 5.20 -64.58
C SER A 1127 21.47 6.01 -63.29
N ILE A 1128 22.56 5.99 -62.52
CA ILE A 1128 22.65 6.79 -61.29
C ILE A 1128 22.61 8.29 -61.59
N GLU A 1129 23.26 8.72 -62.67
CA GLU A 1129 23.40 10.14 -63.02
C GLU A 1129 22.05 10.75 -63.44
N GLN A 1130 21.23 9.97 -64.15
CA GLN A 1130 19.97 10.45 -64.73
C GLN A 1130 18.74 10.14 -63.86
N GLU A 1131 18.79 9.12 -62.99
CA GLU A 1131 17.61 8.66 -62.25
C GLU A 1131 17.66 8.87 -60.73
N ARG A 1132 18.75 9.42 -60.18
CA ARG A 1132 18.94 9.55 -58.72
C ARG A 1132 17.75 10.20 -58.01
N GLU A 1133 17.35 11.40 -58.44
CA GLU A 1133 16.28 12.16 -57.80
C GLU A 1133 14.92 11.46 -57.97
N ALA A 1134 14.64 10.96 -59.18
CA ALA A 1134 13.39 10.25 -59.47
C ALA A 1134 13.27 8.95 -58.66
N TYR A 1135 14.37 8.23 -58.47
CA TYR A 1135 14.44 7.06 -57.62
C TYR A 1135 14.15 7.41 -56.15
N GLN A 1136 14.77 8.46 -55.61
CA GLN A 1136 14.49 8.92 -54.24
C GLN A 1136 13.02 9.32 -54.07
N ARG A 1137 12.46 10.09 -55.00
CA ARG A 1137 11.05 10.50 -54.99
C ARG A 1137 10.11 9.29 -55.06
N GLN A 1138 10.40 8.33 -55.93
CA GLN A 1138 9.62 7.10 -56.02
C GLN A 1138 9.67 6.29 -54.71
N ARG A 1139 10.82 6.21 -54.05
CA ARG A 1139 10.95 5.55 -52.75
C ARG A 1139 10.20 6.28 -51.63
N VAL A 1140 10.12 7.62 -51.66
CA VAL A 1140 9.25 8.38 -50.74
C VAL A 1140 7.77 8.09 -51.02
N ARG A 1141 7.35 7.98 -52.29
CA ARG A 1141 5.99 7.52 -52.64
C ARG A 1141 5.69 6.10 -52.16
N ASP A 1142 6.65 5.19 -52.27
CA ASP A 1142 6.51 3.82 -51.73
C ASP A 1142 6.34 3.83 -50.20
N LEU A 1143 7.06 4.72 -49.49
CA LEU A 1143 6.89 4.92 -48.05
C LEU A 1143 5.49 5.44 -47.71
N ALA A 1144 4.96 6.39 -48.48
CA ALA A 1144 3.59 6.87 -48.33
C ALA A 1144 2.56 5.74 -48.58
N GLN A 1145 2.76 4.91 -49.62
CA GLN A 1145 1.92 3.74 -49.89
C GLN A 1145 1.95 2.73 -48.72
N SER A 1146 3.12 2.55 -48.11
CA SER A 1146 3.27 1.70 -46.93
C SER A 1146 2.52 2.23 -45.71
N GLU A 1147 2.41 3.55 -45.58
CA GLU A 1147 1.65 4.20 -44.51
C GLU A 1147 0.16 4.06 -44.75
N LYS A 1148 -0.29 4.21 -46.01
CA LYS A 1148 -1.67 3.94 -46.43
C LYS A 1148 -2.09 2.51 -46.10
N ARG A 1149 -1.26 1.51 -46.45
CA ARG A 1149 -1.49 0.11 -46.05
C ARG A 1149 -1.54 -0.08 -44.53
N ARG A 1150 -0.69 0.61 -43.79
CA ARG A 1150 -0.70 0.58 -42.31
C ARG A 1150 -1.93 1.25 -41.70
N ALA A 1151 -2.47 2.27 -42.34
CA ALA A 1151 -3.72 2.89 -41.91
C ALA A 1151 -4.90 1.94 -42.16
N ALA A 1152 -4.96 1.31 -43.34
CA ALA A 1152 -5.97 0.32 -43.70
C ALA A 1152 -6.02 -0.87 -42.71
N VAL A 1153 -4.85 -1.43 -42.36
CA VAL A 1153 -4.76 -2.52 -41.36
C VAL A 1153 -5.21 -2.06 -39.96
N ARG A 1154 -4.89 -0.82 -39.56
CA ARG A 1154 -5.37 -0.24 -38.29
C ARG A 1154 -6.89 -0.07 -38.28
N SER A 1155 -7.51 0.14 -39.43
CA SER A 1155 -8.96 0.16 -39.62
C SER A 1155 -9.55 -1.20 -39.98
N ASN A 1156 -8.81 -2.30 -39.76
CA ASN A 1156 -9.24 -3.69 -40.01
C ASN A 1156 -9.58 -4.03 -41.47
N GLN A 1157 -8.98 -3.31 -42.42
CA GLN A 1157 -9.04 -3.61 -43.86
C GLN A 1157 -7.81 -4.41 -44.29
N ASN A 1158 -7.99 -5.29 -45.28
CA ASN A 1158 -6.92 -6.13 -45.80
C ASN A 1158 -5.88 -5.28 -46.54
N ALA A 1159 -4.60 -5.42 -46.16
CA ALA A 1159 -3.50 -4.66 -46.75
C ALA A 1159 -3.28 -4.94 -48.24
N ALA A 1160 -3.69 -6.12 -48.71
CA ALA A 1160 -3.56 -6.54 -50.10
C ALA A 1160 -4.49 -5.77 -51.06
N ASP A 1161 -5.62 -5.26 -50.55
CA ASP A 1161 -6.66 -4.63 -51.37
C ASP A 1161 -6.51 -3.10 -51.44
N VAL A 1162 -5.40 -2.55 -50.92
CA VAL A 1162 -5.15 -1.11 -50.82
C VAL A 1162 -4.63 -0.54 -52.14
N THR A 1163 -5.40 0.37 -52.74
CA THR A 1163 -5.07 1.05 -54.01
C THR A 1163 -3.84 1.96 -53.91
N PRO A 1164 -3.13 2.24 -55.02
CA PRO A 1164 -1.99 3.17 -55.06
C PRO A 1164 -2.30 4.55 -54.48
N VAL A 1165 -1.27 5.25 -53.95
CA VAL A 1165 -1.43 6.61 -53.41
C VAL A 1165 -1.87 7.55 -54.52
N THR A 1166 -2.94 8.29 -54.26
CA THR A 1166 -3.39 9.37 -55.14
C THR A 1166 -2.75 10.69 -54.75
N ASP A 1167 -2.62 11.63 -55.68
CA ASP A 1167 -2.00 12.94 -55.39
C ASP A 1167 -2.77 13.74 -54.33
N ALA A 1168 -4.09 13.48 -54.17
CA ALA A 1168 -4.92 14.10 -53.14
C ALA A 1168 -4.58 13.61 -51.72
N GLU A 1169 -4.20 12.34 -51.57
CA GLU A 1169 -3.89 11.72 -50.26
C GLU A 1169 -2.40 11.84 -49.88
N TYR A 1170 -1.54 12.16 -50.86
CA TYR A 1170 -0.10 12.18 -50.68
C TYR A 1170 0.39 13.12 -49.56
N PRO A 1171 -0.12 14.37 -49.41
CA PRO A 1171 0.36 15.28 -48.36
C PRO A 1171 0.19 14.74 -46.94
N ASP A 1172 -0.96 14.14 -46.64
CA ASP A 1172 -1.28 13.61 -45.30
C ASP A 1172 -0.45 12.37 -44.98
N LEU A 1173 -0.29 11.48 -45.98
CA LEU A 1173 0.55 10.29 -45.85
C LEU A 1173 2.03 10.68 -45.70
N LEU A 1174 2.50 11.68 -46.44
CA LEU A 1174 3.86 12.21 -46.33
C LEU A 1174 4.13 12.80 -44.94
N ALA A 1175 3.19 13.58 -44.39
CA ALA A 1175 3.30 14.13 -43.05
C ALA A 1175 3.38 13.04 -41.97
N ALA A 1176 2.60 11.96 -42.12
CA ALA A 1176 2.65 10.81 -41.23
C ALA A 1176 4.01 10.06 -41.32
N VAL A 1177 4.54 9.88 -42.53
CA VAL A 1177 5.86 9.30 -42.77
C VAL A 1177 6.96 10.19 -42.17
N TYR A 1178 6.90 11.51 -42.41
CA TYR A 1178 7.85 12.47 -41.87
C TYR A 1178 7.84 12.50 -40.33
N LYS A 1179 6.67 12.49 -39.68
CA LYS A 1179 6.59 12.47 -38.21
C LYS A 1179 7.21 11.21 -37.63
N ARG A 1180 7.07 10.07 -38.31
CA ARG A 1180 7.54 8.76 -37.86
C ARG A 1180 9.01 8.45 -38.17
N SER A 1181 9.59 9.05 -39.20
CA SER A 1181 10.99 8.78 -39.60
C SER A 1181 11.99 9.25 -38.55
N ASP A 1182 13.15 8.60 -38.41
CA ASP A 1182 14.19 9.02 -37.46
C ASP A 1182 15.28 9.81 -38.18
N LEU A 1183 14.98 11.07 -38.50
CA LEU A 1183 15.91 11.95 -39.23
C LEU A 1183 16.77 12.73 -38.22
N LYS A 1184 18.10 12.68 -38.39
CA LYS A 1184 19.08 13.36 -37.51
C LYS A 1184 18.89 14.88 -37.43
N THR A 1185 18.24 15.51 -38.42
CA THR A 1185 18.13 16.96 -38.59
C THR A 1185 16.68 17.45 -38.73
N LYS A 1186 15.75 16.93 -37.93
CA LYS A 1186 14.38 17.49 -37.91
C LYS A 1186 14.38 18.89 -37.27
N PRO A 1187 13.85 19.93 -37.96
CA PRO A 1187 13.61 21.22 -37.32
C PRO A 1187 12.64 21.02 -36.15
N ARG A 1188 13.01 21.49 -34.96
CA ARG A 1188 12.16 21.41 -33.77
C ARG A 1188 11.55 22.77 -33.48
N ASN A 1189 10.31 22.79 -33.03
CA ASN A 1189 9.68 24.00 -32.49
C ASN A 1189 10.24 24.30 -31.08
N MET A 1190 9.85 25.45 -30.52
CA MET A 1190 10.34 25.96 -29.24
C MET A 1190 10.04 25.04 -28.03
N VAL A 1191 9.19 24.01 -28.22
CA VAL A 1191 8.78 23.03 -27.21
C VAL A 1191 9.47 21.66 -27.44
N GLY A 1192 10.41 21.58 -28.39
CA GLY A 1192 11.16 20.36 -28.69
C GLY A 1192 10.42 19.31 -29.54
N LEU A 1193 9.22 19.63 -30.04
CA LEU A 1193 8.46 18.79 -30.99
C LEU A 1193 8.92 19.06 -32.43
N ALA A 1194 8.81 18.07 -33.32
CA ALA A 1194 9.12 18.27 -34.75
C ALA A 1194 8.19 19.34 -35.35
N LYS A 1195 8.76 20.35 -36.01
CA LYS A 1195 8.03 21.44 -36.67
C LYS A 1195 7.29 20.87 -37.88
N ASP A 1196 6.02 21.21 -38.04
CA ASP A 1196 5.28 20.94 -39.28
C ASP A 1196 5.85 21.87 -40.38
N VAL A 1197 6.62 21.30 -41.30
CA VAL A 1197 7.22 21.99 -42.44
C VAL A 1197 6.37 21.78 -43.70
N PRO A 1198 6.43 22.68 -44.70
CA PRO A 1198 5.70 22.51 -45.96
C PRO A 1198 5.99 21.16 -46.64
N VAL A 1199 5.02 20.64 -47.39
CA VAL A 1199 5.08 19.31 -48.06
C VAL A 1199 6.39 19.11 -48.83
N LYS A 1200 6.82 20.12 -49.59
CA LYS A 1200 8.08 20.09 -50.35
C LYS A 1200 9.31 19.89 -49.45
N GLU A 1201 9.36 20.56 -48.31
CA GLU A 1201 10.48 20.46 -47.36
C GLU A 1201 10.47 19.12 -46.61
N MET A 1202 9.29 18.54 -46.35
CA MET A 1202 9.17 17.15 -45.85
C MET A 1202 9.73 16.15 -46.86
N GLU A 1203 9.36 16.32 -48.13
CA GLU A 1203 9.80 15.45 -49.23
C GLU A 1203 11.33 15.53 -49.40
N ASP A 1204 11.90 16.74 -49.45
CA ASP A 1204 13.35 16.96 -49.60
C ASP A 1204 14.16 16.32 -48.45
N LEU A 1205 13.70 16.49 -47.20
CA LEU A 1205 14.34 15.88 -46.03
C LEU A 1205 14.26 14.35 -46.03
N LEU A 1206 13.14 13.79 -46.50
CA LEU A 1206 12.97 12.34 -46.66
C LEU A 1206 13.83 11.81 -47.81
N MET A 1207 13.87 12.50 -48.95
CA MET A 1207 14.70 12.13 -50.11
C MET A 1207 16.19 12.13 -49.76
N ALA A 1208 16.68 13.13 -49.03
CA ALA A 1208 18.08 13.21 -48.59
C ALA A 1208 18.50 12.04 -47.68
N SER A 1209 17.55 11.40 -47.01
CA SER A 1209 17.81 10.22 -46.16
C SER A 1209 17.95 8.91 -46.93
N ILE A 1210 17.57 8.88 -48.21
CA ILE A 1210 17.57 7.67 -49.04
C ILE A 1210 18.92 7.57 -49.75
N PRO A 1211 19.78 6.58 -49.41
CA PRO A 1211 21.03 6.37 -50.12
C PRO A 1211 20.76 5.90 -51.54
N VAL A 1212 21.51 6.45 -52.48
CA VAL A 1212 21.50 6.02 -53.89
C VAL A 1212 22.94 5.71 -54.28
N ASP A 1213 23.24 4.42 -54.36
CA ASP A 1213 24.53 3.87 -54.74
C ASP A 1213 24.41 3.01 -56.00
N GLU A 1214 25.55 2.55 -56.54
CA GLU A 1214 25.57 1.68 -57.72
C GLU A 1214 24.73 0.41 -57.54
N GLU A 1215 24.66 -0.12 -56.32
CA GLU A 1215 23.89 -1.31 -56.00
C GLU A 1215 22.37 -1.05 -56.08
N SER A 1216 21.91 0.11 -55.59
CA SER A 1216 20.51 0.53 -55.72
C SER A 1216 20.09 0.64 -57.18
N MET A 1217 20.97 1.15 -58.05
CA MET A 1217 20.72 1.23 -59.49
C MET A 1217 20.75 -0.14 -60.15
N ARG A 1218 21.71 -0.99 -59.79
CA ARG A 1218 21.77 -2.38 -60.27
C ARG A 1218 20.49 -3.13 -59.93
N GLN A 1219 20.01 -3.00 -58.70
CA GLN A 1219 18.76 -3.60 -58.25
C GLN A 1219 17.56 -3.09 -59.03
N LEU A 1220 17.45 -1.76 -59.27
CA LEU A 1220 16.38 -1.19 -60.10
C LEU A 1220 16.39 -1.75 -61.52
N ALA A 1221 17.58 -1.91 -62.13
CA ALA A 1221 17.70 -2.52 -63.45
C ALA A 1221 17.29 -4.01 -63.43
N VAL A 1222 17.65 -4.76 -62.38
CA VAL A 1222 17.19 -6.16 -62.22
C VAL A 1222 15.67 -6.21 -62.10
N GLU A 1223 15.07 -5.34 -61.27
CA GLU A 1223 13.62 -5.26 -61.08
C GLU A 1223 12.88 -4.96 -62.40
N ARG A 1224 13.42 -4.08 -63.25
CA ARG A 1224 12.85 -3.78 -64.58
C ARG A 1224 12.92 -4.97 -65.53
N GLY A 1225 14.08 -5.61 -65.62
CA GLY A 1225 14.27 -6.80 -66.46
C GLY A 1225 13.36 -7.94 -66.02
N ALA A 1226 13.26 -8.16 -64.70
CA ALA A 1226 12.37 -9.15 -64.12
C ALA A 1226 10.90 -8.81 -64.38
N ALA A 1227 10.46 -7.56 -64.16
CA ALA A 1227 9.08 -7.14 -64.39
C ALA A 1227 8.61 -7.43 -65.83
N VAL A 1228 9.46 -7.18 -66.82
CA VAL A 1228 9.16 -7.51 -68.23
C VAL A 1228 9.11 -9.01 -68.45
N ARG A 1229 10.11 -9.76 -67.98
CA ARG A 1229 10.15 -11.23 -68.10
C ARG A 1229 8.93 -11.88 -67.45
N ASP A 1230 8.59 -11.46 -66.24
CA ASP A 1230 7.52 -12.03 -65.42
C ASP A 1230 6.15 -11.73 -66.03
N TYR A 1231 5.97 -10.54 -66.59
CA TYR A 1231 4.78 -10.23 -67.38
C TYR A 1231 4.63 -11.15 -68.60
N LEU A 1232 5.72 -11.40 -69.34
CA LEU A 1232 5.73 -12.33 -70.47
C LEU A 1232 5.46 -13.78 -70.04
N LEU A 1233 5.98 -14.21 -68.89
CA LEU A 1233 5.67 -15.52 -68.30
C LEU A 1233 4.19 -15.66 -67.91
N ALA A 1234 3.59 -14.60 -67.35
CA ALA A 1234 2.17 -14.57 -67.02
C ALA A 1234 1.27 -14.74 -68.24
N GLN A 1235 1.75 -14.37 -69.44
CA GLN A 1235 1.09 -14.63 -70.73
C GLN A 1235 1.28 -16.06 -71.26
N LYS A 1236 1.69 -17.01 -70.40
CA LYS A 1236 1.89 -18.45 -70.69
C LYS A 1236 2.99 -18.77 -71.71
N LEU A 1237 3.99 -17.90 -71.86
CA LEU A 1237 5.17 -18.23 -72.65
C LEU A 1237 6.07 -19.27 -71.95
N PRO A 1238 6.68 -20.23 -72.68
CA PRO A 1238 7.60 -21.20 -72.09
C PRO A 1238 8.82 -20.51 -71.46
N SER A 1239 9.09 -20.81 -70.19
CA SER A 1239 10.19 -20.23 -69.42
C SER A 1239 11.56 -20.52 -70.05
N GLU A 1240 11.76 -21.68 -70.65
CA GLU A 1240 13.00 -22.07 -71.37
C GLU A 1240 13.37 -21.12 -72.53
N ARG A 1241 12.44 -20.28 -73.00
CA ARG A 1241 12.62 -19.34 -74.11
C ARG A 1241 12.86 -17.90 -73.65
N LEU A 1242 12.69 -17.63 -72.36
CA LEU A 1242 12.79 -16.30 -71.75
C LEU A 1242 13.99 -16.26 -70.80
N PHE A 1243 14.97 -15.43 -71.09
CA PHE A 1243 16.19 -15.26 -70.30
C PHE A 1243 16.24 -13.86 -69.70
N LEU A 1244 16.68 -13.77 -68.45
CA LEU A 1244 17.18 -12.50 -67.92
C LEU A 1244 18.65 -12.34 -68.37
N GLY A 1245 19.03 -11.14 -68.81
CA GLY A 1245 20.42 -10.81 -69.12
C GLY A 1245 21.11 -10.01 -68.02
N ALA A 1246 22.44 -9.90 -68.08
CA ALA A 1246 23.20 -9.03 -67.19
C ALA A 1246 22.76 -7.57 -67.33
N VAL A 1247 22.34 -6.99 -66.20
CA VAL A 1247 21.83 -5.62 -66.14
C VAL A 1247 22.91 -4.58 -66.39
N ARG A 1248 22.52 -3.43 -66.95
CA ARG A 1248 23.43 -2.31 -67.20
C ARG A 1248 23.06 -1.12 -66.33
N THR A 1249 24.05 -0.58 -65.62
CA THR A 1249 23.90 0.56 -64.69
C THR A 1249 24.56 1.85 -65.17
N LYS A 1250 25.18 1.84 -66.35
CA LYS A 1250 25.79 3.01 -67.00
C LYS A 1250 24.96 3.40 -68.21
N GLY A 1251 24.40 4.60 -68.21
CA GLY A 1251 23.65 5.14 -69.34
C GLY A 1251 24.60 5.41 -70.52
N GLY A 1252 24.42 4.68 -71.62
CA GLY A 1252 25.07 5.02 -72.89
C GLY A 1252 24.27 6.13 -73.57
N ASP A 1253 24.93 7.26 -73.84
CA ASP A 1253 24.44 8.41 -74.62
C ASP A 1253 23.41 9.35 -73.95
N ALA A 1254 23.40 10.60 -74.40
CA ALA A 1254 22.51 11.67 -73.92
C ALA A 1254 21.01 11.44 -74.20
N ASN A 1255 20.69 10.47 -75.07
CA ASN A 1255 19.32 10.08 -75.44
C ASN A 1255 18.83 8.81 -74.71
N TRP A 1256 19.59 8.30 -73.73
CA TRP A 1256 19.22 7.11 -72.96
C TRP A 1256 17.89 7.29 -72.24
N LYS A 1257 17.07 6.23 -72.20
CA LYS A 1257 15.80 6.19 -71.45
C LYS A 1257 15.80 5.03 -70.45
N PRO A 1258 15.21 5.22 -69.26
CA PRO A 1258 15.01 4.13 -68.30
C PRO A 1258 14.19 3.01 -68.95
N GLY A 1259 14.73 1.79 -68.97
CA GLY A 1259 14.12 0.77 -69.80
C GLY A 1259 14.51 -0.67 -69.49
N ALA A 1260 13.92 -1.57 -70.26
CA ALA A 1260 14.42 -2.91 -70.47
C ALA A 1260 14.55 -3.16 -71.98
N GLU A 1261 15.74 -3.57 -72.41
CA GLU A 1261 16.03 -3.97 -73.77
C GLU A 1261 15.56 -5.41 -74.00
N LEU A 1262 14.85 -5.63 -75.10
CA LEU A 1262 14.42 -6.95 -75.56
C LEU A 1262 15.31 -7.42 -76.71
N ASN A 1263 16.10 -8.46 -76.47
CA ASN A 1263 17.01 -9.04 -77.45
C ASN A 1263 16.48 -10.39 -77.93
N LEU A 1264 16.15 -10.48 -79.22
CA LEU A 1264 15.67 -11.70 -79.87
C LEU A 1264 16.85 -12.48 -80.47
N ALA A 1265 16.86 -13.79 -80.25
CA ALA A 1265 17.82 -14.71 -80.86
C ALA A 1265 17.10 -15.96 -81.38
N THR A 1266 17.56 -16.51 -82.51
CA THR A 1266 17.10 -17.80 -83.03
C THR A 1266 17.79 -18.96 -82.31
N ARG A 1267 17.06 -20.08 -82.16
CA ARG A 1267 17.48 -21.28 -81.41
C ARG A 1267 18.84 -21.84 -81.80
#